data_AF-A0A2U8QTX1-F1
#
_entry.id   AF-A0A2U8QTX1-F1
#
_cell.length_a   1.000
_cell.length_b   1.000
_cell.length_c   1.000
_cell.angle_alpha   90.00
_cell.angle_beta   90.00
_cell.angle_gamma   90.00
#
_symmetry.space_group_name_H-M   'P 1'
#
loop_
_entity.id
_entity.type
_entity.pdbx_description
1 polymer ?
#
loop_
_entity_poly.entity_id
_entity_poly.type
_entity_poly.pdbx_seq_one_letter_code
_entity_poly.pdbx_strand_id
1 'polypeptide(L)'
;MRAPELSTEHEANKGFILQPEIAYGEFNEAIANKPAETTKLETLKVTALNFKPLTIEEIKTLDKKVYDFSVWVAKNRSTITDAELKAKAEGMPLLTDESIKLIWQNLYYQVITQKDFYAKETLMQLLIAQHILVNYASFKIEDLLKAKVILPKALFIEDQTETGLIAAKIAAPTNEINISNPAMQKLETAAKLKEDNASLLKLQRELQKAEKTYRKEYEAEYQKQLEAHELKIKPLLDQYNKDLEAARQEYCSVKDPNITYDPNDPCQQPAEVAQPDLPKFEFSFRDEMDMDFLSNQLSTESLEVLNTLINPSAIISTGRTTEQSRLLEDFSLVQDFNSFESTYSGLQELTNANDDLISQNQTGNNNTTVVIGGTTIETNNNASNLAPFEYEIKTRERGTLSTTRFMTLMVGIPDPSWRISSITYKMTQLDDSVIEKSSTGVIHLGGYDLFLSLNMDTISSDLKELSATVQFTNGSEKTFVIPDFKLASIYRAFLMDPVIGTSGDTSGSAVSPDYTFIPSGFGIKQLGIADYNKVEQTIHGYVEGEVAHIENVMAREYKEKATRRLRKSEVTETTSTETEKEQLTDTSTVNRFEMQNEVSNVIANSKDFSAGASFSAQWGSKVAGPRFGLNTNANYATHNSKEQSTRQAMTNAKEITERALDRIVTKVKEERIEKIVEEFEENNTHGFDNRKGDKHVVGVYRWVDKVFKNQIVNYGKRLMFEFMVPEPAKLHKLALGSLVQTKTAMTLEKPIDPRTAEDFTLTDYSQLTNDKLKYWTGKYKVEFETQPENFIEISKAFDGRDPSFGGHDDGKVQIVSGNGDLDIPENYVVKSVDYAFGTYPHNFKGAHQANLTIGGKSSTWIIGTAQTLKTGTISSLNIEKKLSYSFSTGESPIISGSIRAKCYLNNNSIEKWKQETFNAIIKAYEEALATYNDALAEKQAEGVQILGTNPLFYREIENTILRKNCISYLIDQTPTAKRTYGKNFLNGVNTFDGNEVNLSADLDDYASFVKFMEQAFEWDIMSYNFYPYYWANREEWAKMYQYDQTNDSVFKAFMQSGMARVIVTVRPGFEEAVRYYMQTGQIWNGGEVPVIEDELYLSIVDELRAPEGEKVGLAWPTRVPTSMTILQAESIGLKVDKALPFNTDVTDFENPDEVPQSSQINFNDAQIGGAQTVVRTARVLGKIAGSNGISSKILLKNIDGSIQDLTYCDANGSWELNHLPAGRYELLLDAENDFPTDTYQVTEGSKEQVVELQDDQTVEINITVELL
;
A
#
# COMPACT_ATOMS: atom_id res chain seq x y z
N MET A 1 -6.18 18.65 31.28
CA MET A 1 -5.60 17.46 31.95
C MET A 1 -4.96 17.92 33.25
N ARG A 2 -5.06 17.14 34.33
CA ARG A 2 -4.48 17.47 35.63
C ARG A 2 -3.79 16.24 36.24
N ALA A 3 -2.77 16.46 37.05
CA ALA A 3 -2.24 15.41 37.92
C ALA A 3 -3.28 15.10 39.04
N PRO A 4 -3.33 13.86 39.54
CA PRO A 4 -4.18 13.51 40.66
C PRO A 4 -3.81 14.34 41.90
N GLU A 5 -4.80 14.75 42.70
CA GLU A 5 -4.52 15.43 43.97
C GLU A 5 -3.93 14.43 44.96
N LEU A 6 -2.63 14.54 45.25
CA LEU A 6 -1.95 13.72 46.24
C LEU A 6 -2.69 13.83 47.59
N SER A 7 -3.22 12.73 48.11
CA SER A 7 -3.82 12.73 49.44
C SER A 7 -2.71 12.84 50.48
N THR A 8 -2.76 13.85 51.33
CA THR A 8 -1.79 14.02 52.43
C THR A 8 -2.00 12.94 53.51
N GLU A 9 -0.92 12.21 53.83
CA GLU A 9 -0.76 11.19 54.91
C GLU A 9 -1.63 9.91 54.80
N HIS A 10 -1.13 8.92 54.04
CA HIS A 10 -1.75 7.60 53.90
C HIS A 10 -1.81 6.78 55.21
N GLU A 11 -0.90 7.00 56.16
CA GLU A 11 -0.90 6.30 57.46
C GLU A 11 -2.12 6.67 58.35
N ALA A 12 -2.79 7.79 58.07
CA ALA A 12 -3.95 8.26 58.82
C ALA A 12 -5.31 7.86 58.19
N ASN A 13 -5.34 7.36 56.95
CA ASN A 13 -6.58 7.12 56.22
C ASN A 13 -7.09 5.68 56.42
N LYS A 14 -8.07 5.49 57.32
CA LYS A 14 -8.73 4.19 57.60
C LYS A 14 -9.61 3.67 56.47
N GLY A 15 -9.59 4.30 55.28
CA GLY A 15 -10.17 3.77 54.04
C GLY A 15 -9.34 2.65 53.38
N PHE A 16 -8.20 2.27 53.95
CA PHE A 16 -7.32 1.23 53.40
C PHE A 16 -6.94 0.19 54.47
N ILE A 17 -6.91 -1.09 54.08
CA ILE A 17 -6.61 -2.24 54.96
C ILE A 17 -5.26 -2.82 54.54
N LEU A 18 -4.21 -2.51 55.31
CA LEU A 18 -2.84 -2.98 55.08
C LEU A 18 -2.59 -4.33 55.76
N GLN A 19 -1.63 -5.10 55.25
CA GLN A 19 -1.15 -6.31 55.93
C GLN A 19 -0.45 -5.92 57.24
N PRO A 20 -0.92 -6.40 58.41
CA PRO A 20 -0.21 -6.18 59.65
C PRO A 20 1.01 -7.12 59.75
N GLU A 21 2.06 -6.73 60.48
CA GLU A 21 3.29 -7.54 60.62
C GLU A 21 3.02 -8.97 61.15
N ILE A 22 2.01 -9.13 62.00
CA ILE A 22 1.56 -10.43 62.52
C ILE A 22 1.11 -11.41 61.42
N ALA A 23 0.76 -10.90 60.24
CA ALA A 23 0.30 -11.68 59.10
C ALA A 23 1.42 -12.11 58.14
N TYR A 24 2.69 -11.79 58.43
CA TYR A 24 3.83 -12.23 57.63
C TYR A 24 3.98 -13.77 57.69
N GLY A 25 4.27 -14.38 56.54
CA GLY A 25 4.35 -15.83 56.38
C GLY A 25 5.09 -16.26 55.13
N GLU A 26 4.75 -17.46 54.62
CA GLU A 26 5.49 -18.16 53.56
C GLU A 26 5.71 -17.33 52.30
N PHE A 27 4.72 -16.54 51.86
CA PHE A 27 4.86 -15.68 50.67
C PHE A 27 5.82 -14.50 50.91
N ASN A 28 5.83 -13.92 52.12
CA ASN A 28 6.76 -12.86 52.49
C ASN A 28 8.21 -13.39 52.61
N GLU A 29 8.38 -14.59 53.20
CA GLU A 29 9.68 -15.25 53.33
C GLU A 29 10.26 -15.68 51.97
N ALA A 30 9.40 -16.12 51.04
CA ALA A 30 9.82 -16.50 49.69
C ALA A 30 10.38 -15.31 48.90
N ILE A 31 9.76 -14.13 48.98
CA ILE A 31 10.26 -12.92 48.34
C ILE A 31 11.55 -12.42 49.01
N ALA A 32 11.64 -12.49 50.34
CA ALA A 32 12.85 -12.11 51.07
C ALA A 32 14.07 -12.98 50.69
N ASN A 33 13.85 -14.24 50.30
CA ASN A 33 14.88 -15.20 49.88
C ASN A 33 14.91 -15.43 48.35
N LYS A 34 14.35 -14.51 47.56
CA LYS A 34 14.21 -14.65 46.10
C LYS A 34 15.57 -14.80 45.39
N PRO A 35 15.75 -15.76 44.47
CA PRO A 35 16.90 -15.82 43.58
C PRO A 35 17.06 -14.56 42.71
N ALA A 36 18.30 -14.10 42.50
CA ALA A 36 18.58 -12.87 41.75
C ALA A 36 18.04 -12.90 40.30
N GLU A 37 17.98 -14.08 39.69
CA GLU A 37 17.60 -14.30 38.28
C GLU A 37 16.10 -14.49 38.05
N THR A 38 15.28 -14.50 39.10
CA THR A 38 13.82 -14.74 39.00
C THR A 38 13.01 -13.51 39.36
N THR A 39 11.85 -13.30 38.72
CA THR A 39 10.90 -12.23 39.08
C THR A 39 10.19 -12.54 40.41
N LYS A 40 9.68 -11.52 41.11
CA LYS A 40 8.85 -11.72 42.32
C LYS A 40 7.63 -12.56 41.99
N LEU A 41 6.97 -12.31 40.86
CA LEU A 41 5.79 -13.08 40.46
C LEU A 41 6.09 -14.57 40.21
N GLU A 42 7.21 -14.91 39.56
CA GLU A 42 7.62 -16.31 39.39
C GLU A 42 7.86 -17.00 40.74
N THR A 43 8.53 -16.30 41.64
CA THR A 43 8.81 -16.80 42.99
C THR A 43 7.52 -17.06 43.74
N LEU A 44 6.56 -16.12 43.68
CA LEU A 44 5.23 -16.26 44.26
C LEU A 44 4.43 -17.42 43.64
N LYS A 45 4.50 -17.63 42.31
CA LYS A 45 3.86 -18.78 41.65
C LYS A 45 4.45 -20.11 42.12
N VAL A 46 5.77 -20.21 42.25
CA VAL A 46 6.44 -21.41 42.78
C VAL A 46 6.03 -21.67 44.24
N THR A 47 5.98 -20.62 45.07
CA THR A 47 5.48 -20.74 46.45
C THR A 47 4.02 -21.18 46.47
N ALA A 48 3.16 -20.62 45.61
CA ALA A 48 1.76 -21.01 45.51
C ALA A 48 1.56 -22.47 45.07
N LEU A 49 2.45 -23.04 44.26
CA LEU A 49 2.39 -24.47 43.90
C LEU A 49 2.56 -25.39 45.11
N ASN A 50 3.34 -24.96 46.11
CA ASN A 50 3.64 -25.73 47.31
C ASN A 50 2.78 -25.34 48.53
N PHE A 51 2.10 -24.19 48.46
CA PHE A 51 1.19 -23.71 49.50
C PHE A 51 -0.06 -24.61 49.58
N LYS A 52 -0.51 -24.91 50.81
CA LYS A 52 -1.75 -25.66 51.05
C LYS A 52 -2.90 -24.69 51.33
N PRO A 53 -3.74 -24.36 50.33
CA PRO A 53 -4.83 -23.42 50.54
C PRO A 53 -5.96 -24.03 51.36
N LEU A 54 -6.63 -23.19 52.13
CA LEU A 54 -7.90 -23.52 52.76
C LEU A 54 -9.00 -23.57 51.70
N THR A 55 -9.88 -24.55 51.84
CA THR A 55 -11.13 -24.62 51.09
C THR A 55 -12.09 -23.52 51.54
N ILE A 56 -13.07 -23.20 50.69
CA ILE A 56 -14.09 -22.19 51.04
C ILE A 56 -14.84 -22.53 52.32
N GLU A 57 -15.12 -23.81 52.60
CA GLU A 57 -15.79 -24.23 53.83
C GLU A 57 -14.89 -24.05 55.05
N GLU A 58 -13.59 -24.34 54.93
CA GLU A 58 -12.63 -24.08 56.00
C GLU A 58 -12.51 -22.59 56.30
N ILE A 59 -12.46 -21.74 55.26
CA ILE A 59 -12.42 -20.26 55.40
C ILE A 59 -13.67 -19.75 56.15
N LYS A 60 -14.87 -20.25 55.81
CA LYS A 60 -16.12 -19.87 56.50
C LYS A 60 -16.13 -20.28 57.96
N THR A 61 -15.47 -21.38 58.30
CA THR A 61 -15.42 -21.91 59.67
C THR A 61 -14.32 -21.32 60.54
N LEU A 62 -13.41 -20.51 59.99
CA LEU A 62 -12.34 -19.83 60.76
C LEU A 62 -12.92 -19.02 61.93
N ASP A 63 -13.91 -18.18 61.65
CA ASP A 63 -14.80 -17.62 62.66
C ASP A 63 -16.19 -17.40 62.06
N LYS A 64 -17.12 -18.29 62.40
CA LYS A 64 -18.47 -18.29 61.83
C LYS A 64 -19.24 -17.00 62.15
N LYS A 65 -19.02 -16.39 63.33
CA LYS A 65 -19.74 -15.17 63.72
C LYS A 65 -19.23 -13.96 62.93
N VAL A 66 -17.92 -13.86 62.75
CA VAL A 66 -17.32 -12.80 61.92
C VAL A 66 -17.65 -13.01 60.44
N TYR A 67 -17.71 -14.25 59.96
CA TYR A 67 -18.17 -14.56 58.60
C TYR A 67 -19.64 -14.16 58.36
N ASP A 68 -20.55 -14.52 59.26
CA ASP A 68 -21.96 -14.13 59.12
C ASP A 68 -22.12 -12.60 59.15
N PHE A 69 -21.30 -11.91 59.95
CA PHE A 69 -21.22 -10.45 59.95
C PHE A 69 -20.65 -9.88 58.64
N SER A 70 -19.58 -10.47 58.09
CA SER A 70 -18.97 -10.01 56.83
C SER A 70 -19.93 -10.14 55.64
N VAL A 71 -20.68 -11.25 55.57
CA VAL A 71 -21.73 -11.46 54.56
C VAL A 71 -22.87 -10.45 54.71
N TRP A 72 -23.27 -10.13 55.95
CA TRP A 72 -24.28 -9.12 56.20
C TRP A 72 -23.81 -7.72 55.77
N VAL A 73 -22.58 -7.34 56.10
CA VAL A 73 -21.99 -6.06 55.65
C VAL A 73 -21.93 -5.99 54.13
N ALA A 74 -21.43 -7.04 53.46
CA ALA A 74 -21.31 -7.07 52.00
C ALA A 74 -22.66 -6.90 51.30
N LYS A 75 -23.73 -7.53 51.81
CA LYS A 75 -25.09 -7.44 51.23
C LYS A 75 -25.76 -6.08 51.38
N ASN A 76 -25.45 -5.34 52.45
CA ASN A 76 -26.14 -4.10 52.78
C ASN A 76 -25.21 -2.87 52.68
N ARG A 77 -24.05 -3.02 52.02
CA ARG A 77 -22.96 -2.02 51.97
C ARG A 77 -23.40 -0.63 51.49
N SER A 78 -24.41 -0.54 50.62
CA SER A 78 -24.93 0.72 50.06
C SER A 78 -26.15 1.30 50.79
N THR A 79 -26.72 0.57 51.75
CA THR A 79 -27.99 0.93 52.41
C THR A 79 -27.93 0.93 53.94
N ILE A 80 -26.84 0.43 54.53
CA ILE A 80 -26.63 0.39 56.00
C ILE A 80 -26.63 1.81 56.58
N THR A 81 -27.37 1.99 57.66
CA THR A 81 -27.29 3.20 58.50
C THR A 81 -26.28 3.04 59.63
N ASP A 82 -25.76 4.18 60.12
CA ASP A 82 -24.80 4.22 61.22
C ASP A 82 -25.28 3.47 62.48
N ALA A 83 -26.58 3.54 62.79
CA ALA A 83 -27.18 2.88 63.94
C ALA A 83 -27.23 1.36 63.77
N GLU A 84 -27.56 0.89 62.57
CA GLU A 84 -27.65 -0.55 62.26
C GLU A 84 -26.27 -1.22 62.28
N LEU A 85 -25.25 -0.57 61.72
CA LEU A 85 -23.89 -1.11 61.75
C LEU A 85 -23.36 -1.22 63.17
N LYS A 86 -23.53 -0.17 63.99
CA LYS A 86 -23.08 -0.18 65.40
C LYS A 86 -23.78 -1.28 66.20
N ALA A 87 -25.10 -1.41 66.07
CA ALA A 87 -25.86 -2.45 66.76
C ALA A 87 -25.46 -3.88 66.36
N LYS A 88 -25.02 -4.08 65.11
CA LYS A 88 -24.56 -5.40 64.61
C LYS A 88 -23.09 -5.68 64.93
N ALA A 89 -22.25 -4.66 65.04
CA ALA A 89 -20.84 -4.76 65.40
C ALA A 89 -20.62 -4.92 66.92
N GLU A 90 -21.49 -4.34 67.74
CA GLU A 90 -21.41 -4.40 69.19
C GLU A 90 -21.53 -5.84 69.71
N GLY A 91 -20.52 -6.31 70.44
CA GLY A 91 -20.45 -7.68 70.98
C GLY A 91 -19.98 -8.77 70.02
N MET A 92 -19.57 -8.43 68.79
CA MET A 92 -18.91 -9.36 67.87
C MET A 92 -17.47 -9.67 68.31
N PRO A 93 -16.99 -10.93 68.14
CA PRO A 93 -15.60 -11.27 68.39
C PRO A 93 -14.67 -10.67 67.33
N LEU A 94 -13.41 -10.42 67.69
CA LEU A 94 -12.35 -10.11 66.74
C LEU A 94 -11.67 -11.40 66.28
N LEU A 95 -11.19 -11.42 65.04
CA LEU A 95 -10.36 -12.52 64.52
C LEU A 95 -9.07 -12.64 65.34
N THR A 96 -8.63 -13.88 65.60
CA THR A 96 -7.35 -14.15 66.26
C THR A 96 -6.18 -13.84 65.33
N ASP A 97 -5.00 -13.56 65.90
CA ASP A 97 -3.77 -13.30 65.11
C ASP A 97 -3.45 -14.44 64.13
N GLU A 98 -3.66 -15.70 64.55
CA GLU A 98 -3.50 -16.89 63.71
C GLU A 98 -4.50 -16.90 62.54
N SER A 99 -5.76 -16.53 62.79
CA SER A 99 -6.79 -16.44 61.74
C SER A 99 -6.47 -15.32 60.75
N ILE A 100 -6.01 -14.16 61.24
CA ILE A 100 -5.60 -13.02 60.40
C ILE A 100 -4.44 -13.43 59.49
N LYS A 101 -3.42 -14.11 60.04
CA LYS A 101 -2.31 -14.65 59.24
C LYS A 101 -2.78 -15.64 58.18
N LEU A 102 -3.63 -16.61 58.55
CA LEU A 102 -4.18 -17.58 57.60
C LEU A 102 -4.97 -16.91 56.47
N ILE A 103 -5.78 -15.89 56.79
CA ILE A 103 -6.58 -15.15 55.80
C ILE A 103 -5.69 -14.43 54.79
N TRP A 104 -4.65 -13.71 55.25
CA TRP A 104 -3.72 -13.00 54.35
C TRP A 104 -2.91 -13.95 53.47
N GLN A 105 -2.38 -15.05 54.00
CA GLN A 105 -1.61 -16.01 53.20
C GLN A 105 -2.50 -16.71 52.16
N ASN A 106 -3.74 -17.06 52.52
CA ASN A 106 -4.71 -17.60 51.57
C ASN A 106 -5.16 -16.56 50.54
N LEU A 107 -5.26 -15.28 50.92
CA LEU A 107 -5.57 -14.21 49.99
C LEU A 107 -4.47 -14.08 48.94
N TYR A 108 -3.19 -14.12 49.32
CA TYR A 108 -2.08 -14.10 48.38
C TYR A 108 -2.12 -15.29 47.42
N TYR A 109 -2.35 -16.50 47.93
CA TYR A 109 -2.55 -17.68 47.09
C TYR A 109 -3.66 -17.45 46.04
N GLN A 110 -4.82 -16.93 46.46
CA GLN A 110 -5.95 -16.69 45.54
C GLN A 110 -5.68 -15.53 44.57
N VAL A 111 -4.93 -14.50 44.98
CA VAL A 111 -4.50 -13.40 44.11
C VAL A 111 -3.53 -13.90 43.03
N ILE A 112 -2.55 -14.73 43.39
CA ILE A 112 -1.52 -15.25 42.48
C ILE A 112 -2.12 -16.27 41.50
N THR A 113 -2.98 -17.16 42.00
CA THR A 113 -3.50 -18.31 41.23
C THR A 113 -4.83 -18.05 40.54
N GLN A 114 -5.62 -17.07 41.02
CA GLN A 114 -6.97 -16.76 40.55
C GLN A 114 -7.89 -18.00 40.44
N LYS A 115 -7.66 -19.04 41.26
CA LYS A 115 -8.32 -20.36 41.13
C LYS A 115 -9.76 -20.38 41.63
N ASP A 116 -10.04 -19.73 42.77
CA ASP A 116 -11.37 -19.74 43.38
C ASP A 116 -11.84 -18.31 43.69
N PHE A 117 -12.77 -17.84 42.85
CA PHE A 117 -13.42 -16.54 42.99
C PHE A 117 -14.10 -16.36 44.36
N TYR A 118 -14.84 -17.35 44.83
CA TYR A 118 -15.62 -17.24 46.06
C TYR A 118 -14.74 -17.29 47.31
N ALA A 119 -13.67 -18.08 47.29
CA ALA A 119 -12.67 -18.07 48.34
C ALA A 119 -12.00 -16.69 48.44
N LYS A 120 -11.59 -16.11 47.30
CA LYS A 120 -10.99 -14.78 47.21
C LYS A 120 -11.90 -13.69 47.80
N GLU A 121 -13.16 -13.64 47.39
CA GLU A 121 -14.16 -12.70 47.90
C GLU A 121 -14.41 -12.87 49.40
N THR A 122 -14.53 -14.12 49.86
CA THR A 122 -14.77 -14.41 51.28
C THR A 122 -13.61 -13.93 52.15
N LEU A 123 -12.36 -14.13 51.70
CA LEU A 123 -11.16 -13.66 52.40
C LEU A 123 -11.12 -12.12 52.51
N MET A 124 -11.43 -11.41 51.42
CA MET A 124 -11.50 -9.94 51.44
C MET A 124 -12.63 -9.42 52.34
N GLN A 125 -13.81 -10.06 52.30
CA GLN A 125 -14.94 -9.71 53.18
C GLN A 125 -14.59 -9.88 54.66
N LEU A 126 -13.87 -10.96 55.02
CA LEU A 126 -13.41 -11.17 56.40
C LEU A 126 -12.42 -10.10 56.86
N LEU A 127 -11.51 -9.65 55.98
CA LEU A 127 -10.59 -8.54 56.29
C LEU A 127 -11.34 -7.22 56.48
N ILE A 128 -12.32 -6.91 55.62
CA ILE A 128 -13.16 -5.72 55.74
C ILE A 128 -13.98 -5.77 57.03
N ALA A 129 -14.59 -6.92 57.34
CA ALA A 129 -15.35 -7.12 58.58
C ALA A 129 -14.48 -6.91 59.82
N GLN A 130 -13.28 -7.52 59.86
CA GLN A 130 -12.33 -7.31 60.95
C GLN A 130 -11.95 -5.83 61.08
N HIS A 131 -11.66 -5.15 59.97
CA HIS A 131 -11.32 -3.74 59.96
C HIS A 131 -12.46 -2.85 60.50
N ILE A 132 -13.71 -3.15 60.12
CA ILE A 132 -14.89 -2.48 60.65
C ILE A 132 -15.01 -2.74 62.16
N LEU A 133 -14.93 -3.99 62.61
CA LEU A 133 -15.05 -4.35 64.03
C LEU A 133 -13.97 -3.70 64.91
N VAL A 134 -12.79 -3.44 64.37
CA VAL A 134 -11.71 -2.72 65.07
C VAL A 134 -11.97 -1.21 65.14
N ASN A 135 -12.60 -0.61 64.13
CA ASN A 135 -12.60 0.86 63.94
C ASN A 135 -13.99 1.53 64.03
N TYR A 136 -15.11 0.79 64.06
CA TYR A 136 -16.48 1.34 63.99
C TYR A 136 -16.86 2.32 65.12
N ALA A 137 -16.18 2.24 66.27
CA ALA A 137 -16.42 3.11 67.41
C ALA A 137 -15.76 4.49 67.26
N SER A 138 -14.74 4.61 66.42
CA SER A 138 -13.81 5.75 66.41
C SER A 138 -13.79 6.55 65.11
N PHE A 139 -14.45 6.07 64.05
CA PHE A 139 -14.38 6.66 62.70
C PHE A 139 -15.74 6.78 62.01
N LYS A 140 -15.79 7.59 60.94
CA LYS A 140 -16.97 7.72 60.09
C LYS A 140 -17.26 6.40 59.38
N ILE A 141 -18.50 5.94 59.47
CA ILE A 141 -18.92 4.64 58.95
C ILE A 141 -18.86 4.61 57.42
N GLU A 142 -19.16 5.72 56.75
CA GLU A 142 -19.04 5.83 55.29
C GLU A 142 -17.62 5.50 54.79
N ASP A 143 -16.58 5.92 55.52
CA ASP A 143 -15.18 5.69 55.14
C ASP A 143 -14.79 4.22 55.39
N LEU A 144 -15.29 3.61 56.47
CA LEU A 144 -15.05 2.21 56.81
C LEU A 144 -15.77 1.24 55.85
N LEU A 145 -16.98 1.58 55.41
CA LEU A 145 -17.71 0.78 54.42
C LEU A 145 -17.07 0.87 53.02
N LYS A 146 -16.37 1.96 52.72
CA LYS A 146 -15.60 2.15 51.48
C LYS A 146 -14.16 1.62 51.56
N ALA A 147 -13.80 0.97 52.68
CA ALA A 147 -12.44 0.50 52.89
C ALA A 147 -12.04 -0.60 51.88
N LYS A 148 -10.81 -0.52 51.36
CA LYS A 148 -10.26 -1.50 50.41
C LYS A 148 -9.05 -2.22 50.97
N VAL A 149 -8.90 -3.49 50.60
CA VAL A 149 -7.73 -4.32 50.94
C VAL A 149 -6.54 -3.89 50.08
N ILE A 150 -5.39 -3.67 50.73
CA ILE A 150 -4.15 -3.27 50.07
C ILE A 150 -3.21 -4.47 49.94
N LEU A 151 -2.69 -4.71 48.73
CA LEU A 151 -1.61 -5.65 48.49
C LEU A 151 -0.25 -4.97 48.74
N PRO A 152 0.65 -5.59 49.52
CA PRO A 152 1.95 -5.00 49.80
C PRO A 152 2.80 -4.84 48.53
N LYS A 153 3.33 -3.62 48.33
CA LYS A 153 4.25 -3.32 47.21
C LYS A 153 5.46 -4.26 47.20
N ALA A 154 5.97 -4.60 48.38
CA ALA A 154 7.12 -5.48 48.55
C ALA A 154 6.93 -6.85 47.86
N LEU A 155 5.70 -7.37 47.81
CA LEU A 155 5.38 -8.67 47.23
C LEU A 155 5.06 -8.60 45.74
N PHE A 156 4.27 -7.61 45.32
CA PHE A 156 3.62 -7.62 43.99
C PHE A 156 4.20 -6.63 42.98
N ILE A 157 5.11 -5.74 43.39
CA ILE A 157 5.81 -4.82 42.47
C ILE A 157 7.29 -5.22 42.39
N GLU A 158 7.80 -5.41 41.18
CA GLU A 158 9.23 -5.66 40.94
C GLU A 158 10.10 -4.48 41.41
N ASP A 159 11.27 -4.78 41.97
CA ASP A 159 12.20 -3.73 42.38
C ASP A 159 12.73 -3.03 41.12
N GLN A 160 12.71 -1.68 41.10
CA GLN A 160 13.17 -0.91 39.93
C GLN A 160 14.68 -1.05 39.75
N THR A 161 15.08 -2.12 39.08
CA THR A 161 16.36 -2.30 38.41
C THR A 161 16.05 -2.57 36.94
N GLU A 162 16.81 -1.92 36.07
CA GLU A 162 16.80 -2.00 34.60
C GLU A 162 16.63 -3.45 34.06
N THR A 163 15.42 -3.98 34.07
CA THR A 163 15.06 -5.27 33.45
C THR A 163 14.51 -5.08 32.04
N GLY A 164 14.85 -3.95 31.41
CA GLY A 164 14.53 -3.67 30.01
C GLY A 164 15.37 -4.44 28.98
N LEU A 165 16.25 -5.36 29.40
CA LEU A 165 17.18 -6.05 28.50
C LEU A 165 17.07 -7.59 28.49
N ILE A 166 16.12 -8.21 29.21
CA ILE A 166 16.00 -9.68 29.23
C ILE A 166 14.56 -10.10 28.87
N ALA A 167 14.13 -9.81 27.64
CA ALA A 167 12.98 -10.47 27.04
C ALA A 167 13.01 -10.40 25.51
N ALA A 168 14.17 -10.66 24.90
CA ALA A 168 14.19 -11.32 23.60
C ALA A 168 14.57 -12.77 23.87
N LYS A 169 13.60 -13.57 24.35
CA LYS A 169 13.78 -15.03 24.27
C LYS A 169 13.77 -15.38 22.79
N ILE A 170 14.98 -15.59 22.30
CA ILE A 170 15.31 -16.16 20.99
C ILE A 170 14.33 -17.30 20.72
N ALA A 171 13.46 -17.10 19.73
CA ALA A 171 12.68 -18.20 19.19
C ALA A 171 13.68 -19.25 18.68
N ALA A 172 13.58 -20.48 19.18
CA ALA A 172 14.30 -21.59 18.59
C ALA A 172 13.93 -21.67 17.09
N PRO A 173 14.87 -22.06 16.20
CA PRO A 173 14.58 -22.20 14.78
C PRO A 173 13.34 -23.09 14.61
N THR A 174 12.29 -22.54 14.00
CA THR A 174 11.07 -23.31 13.75
C THR A 174 11.20 -24.01 12.41
N ASN A 175 10.82 -25.29 12.37
CA ASN A 175 10.74 -26.06 11.13
C ASN A 175 9.32 -25.91 10.58
N GLU A 176 9.15 -25.15 9.50
CA GLU A 176 7.85 -24.91 8.86
C GLU A 176 7.65 -25.80 7.62
N ILE A 177 6.39 -26.16 7.34
CA ILE A 177 6.00 -26.84 6.11
C ILE A 177 6.02 -25.83 4.95
N ASN A 178 6.78 -26.16 3.90
CA ASN A 178 6.95 -25.50 2.59
C ASN A 178 5.90 -24.42 2.21
N ILE A 179 6.09 -23.19 2.68
CA ILE A 179 5.49 -21.99 2.07
C ILE A 179 6.66 -21.08 1.66
N SER A 180 7.31 -21.43 0.55
CA SER A 180 8.41 -20.64 -0.01
C SER A 180 7.86 -19.41 -0.74
N ASN A 181 8.51 -18.26 -0.56
CA ASN A 181 8.17 -17.00 -1.21
C ASN A 181 8.22 -17.14 -2.76
N PRO A 182 7.18 -16.76 -3.52
CA PRO A 182 7.16 -16.86 -4.98
C PRO A 182 8.32 -16.15 -5.70
N ALA A 183 8.80 -15.01 -5.19
CA ALA A 183 9.95 -14.31 -5.77
C ALA A 183 11.26 -15.10 -5.56
N MET A 184 11.42 -15.71 -4.39
CA MET A 184 12.52 -16.63 -4.10
C MET A 184 12.47 -17.88 -4.97
N GLN A 185 11.29 -18.45 -5.20
CA GLN A 185 11.14 -19.59 -6.11
C GLN A 185 11.61 -19.25 -7.52
N LYS A 186 11.27 -18.05 -8.04
CA LYS A 186 11.71 -17.58 -9.36
C LYS A 186 13.23 -17.39 -9.42
N LEU A 187 13.82 -16.70 -8.44
CA LEU A 187 15.26 -16.50 -8.33
C LEU A 187 16.03 -17.83 -8.18
N GLU A 188 15.54 -18.75 -7.35
CA GLU A 188 16.09 -20.10 -7.20
C GLU A 188 16.01 -20.87 -8.52
N THR A 189 14.90 -20.75 -9.25
CA THR A 189 14.69 -21.42 -10.53
C THR A 189 15.66 -20.89 -11.58
N ALA A 190 15.78 -19.56 -11.69
CA ALA A 190 16.70 -18.92 -12.62
C ALA A 190 18.17 -19.23 -12.29
N ALA A 191 18.53 -19.28 -10.99
CA ALA A 191 19.88 -19.64 -10.56
C ALA A 191 20.23 -21.10 -10.92
N LYS A 192 19.33 -22.06 -10.63
CA LYS A 192 19.50 -23.47 -11.00
C LYS A 192 19.71 -23.65 -12.50
N LEU A 193 18.90 -22.97 -13.31
CA LEU A 193 19.01 -23.03 -14.77
C LEU A 193 20.33 -22.46 -15.30
N LYS A 194 20.82 -21.36 -14.72
CA LYS A 194 22.14 -20.79 -15.06
C LYS A 194 23.26 -21.76 -14.71
N GLU A 195 23.14 -22.44 -13.57
CA GLU A 195 24.09 -23.48 -13.15
C GLU A 195 24.04 -24.70 -14.09
N ASP A 196 22.85 -25.16 -14.49
CA ASP A 196 22.67 -26.24 -15.48
C ASP A 196 23.29 -25.86 -16.83
N ASN A 197 23.06 -24.64 -17.34
CA ASN A 197 23.66 -24.17 -18.59
C ASN A 197 25.19 -24.15 -18.53
N ALA A 198 25.77 -23.77 -17.38
CA ALA A 198 27.21 -23.82 -17.19
C ALA A 198 27.76 -25.26 -17.27
N SER A 199 27.04 -26.23 -16.68
CA SER A 199 27.39 -27.65 -16.75
C SER A 199 27.23 -28.23 -18.15
N LEU A 200 26.17 -27.86 -18.89
CA LEU A 200 25.95 -28.26 -20.29
C LEU A 200 27.07 -27.72 -21.21
N LEU A 201 27.43 -26.44 -21.06
CA LEU A 201 28.55 -25.82 -21.79
C LEU A 201 29.89 -26.50 -21.48
N LYS A 202 30.11 -26.91 -20.22
CA LYS A 202 31.31 -27.66 -19.84
C LYS A 202 31.33 -29.03 -20.51
N LEU A 203 30.23 -29.78 -20.44
CA LEU A 203 30.08 -31.07 -21.10
C LEU A 203 30.33 -30.96 -22.61
N GLN A 204 29.74 -29.97 -23.28
CA GLN A 204 29.94 -29.73 -24.71
C GLN A 204 31.42 -29.55 -25.06
N ARG A 205 32.16 -28.74 -24.29
CA ARG A 205 33.60 -28.53 -24.51
C ARG A 205 34.43 -29.79 -24.28
N GLU A 206 34.07 -30.61 -23.29
CA GLU A 206 34.77 -31.87 -23.02
C GLU A 206 34.46 -32.93 -24.09
N LEU A 207 33.22 -33.01 -24.56
CA LEU A 207 32.83 -33.87 -25.68
C LEU A 207 33.52 -33.46 -26.99
N GLN A 208 33.69 -32.17 -27.28
CA GLN A 208 34.46 -31.71 -28.46
C GLN A 208 35.93 -32.16 -28.41
N LYS A 209 36.52 -32.23 -27.20
CA LYS A 209 37.86 -32.80 -27.03
C LYS A 209 37.84 -34.32 -27.23
N ALA A 210 36.85 -35.01 -26.67
CA ALA A 210 36.68 -36.46 -26.84
C ALA A 210 36.47 -36.84 -28.32
N GLU A 211 35.65 -36.10 -29.07
CA GLU A 211 35.42 -36.30 -30.50
C GLU A 211 36.73 -36.20 -31.30
N LYS A 212 37.57 -35.19 -31.00
CA LYS A 212 38.87 -35.03 -31.65
C LYS A 212 39.79 -36.23 -31.40
N THR A 213 39.77 -36.78 -30.19
CA THR A 213 40.51 -38.00 -29.84
C THR A 213 39.94 -39.20 -30.59
N TYR A 214 38.62 -39.39 -30.58
CA TYR A 214 37.92 -40.47 -31.28
C TYR A 214 38.23 -40.47 -32.78
N ARG A 215 38.07 -39.33 -33.48
CA ARG A 215 38.34 -39.22 -34.93
C ARG A 215 39.79 -39.56 -35.28
N LYS A 216 40.73 -39.20 -34.41
CA LYS A 216 42.15 -39.54 -34.59
C LYS A 216 42.41 -41.04 -34.44
N GLU A 217 41.80 -41.68 -33.44
CA GLU A 217 41.92 -43.13 -33.24
C GLU A 217 41.21 -43.93 -34.33
N TYR A 218 40.03 -43.47 -34.76
CA TYR A 218 39.25 -44.06 -35.85
C TYR A 218 40.07 -44.09 -37.15
N GLU A 219 40.64 -42.94 -37.56
CA GLU A 219 41.44 -42.86 -38.79
C GLU A 219 42.67 -43.78 -38.71
N ALA A 220 43.35 -43.80 -37.56
CA ALA A 220 44.51 -44.66 -37.36
C ALA A 220 44.16 -46.15 -37.45
N GLU A 221 43.03 -46.58 -36.86
CA GLU A 221 42.60 -47.98 -36.90
C GLU A 221 42.01 -48.35 -38.28
N TYR A 222 41.31 -47.42 -38.95
CA TYR A 222 40.82 -47.61 -40.32
C TYR A 222 41.99 -47.84 -41.29
N GLN A 223 43.01 -46.98 -41.27
CA GLN A 223 44.20 -47.15 -42.13
C GLN A 223 44.90 -48.48 -41.85
N LYS A 224 45.05 -48.84 -40.57
CA LYS A 224 45.65 -50.12 -40.17
C LYS A 224 44.85 -51.34 -40.67
N GLN A 225 43.52 -51.32 -40.58
CA GLN A 225 42.67 -52.41 -41.09
C GLN A 225 42.64 -52.44 -42.62
N LEU A 226 42.66 -51.28 -43.27
CA LEU A 226 42.72 -51.14 -44.74
C LEU A 226 44.05 -51.70 -45.28
N GLU A 227 45.19 -51.32 -44.70
CA GLU A 227 46.50 -51.87 -45.07
C GLU A 227 46.54 -53.40 -44.91
N ALA A 228 45.95 -53.93 -43.82
CA ALA A 228 45.86 -55.36 -43.60
C ALA A 228 44.95 -56.07 -44.62
N HIS A 229 43.91 -55.41 -45.13
CA HIS A 229 43.06 -55.92 -46.21
C HIS A 229 43.76 -55.87 -47.56
N GLU A 230 44.42 -54.75 -47.88
CA GLU A 230 45.24 -54.59 -49.09
C GLU A 230 46.32 -55.67 -49.19
N LEU A 231 46.98 -55.99 -48.06
CA LEU A 231 47.94 -57.10 -47.98
C LEU A 231 47.33 -58.48 -48.24
N LYS A 232 46.04 -58.69 -47.93
CA LYS A 232 45.32 -59.94 -48.21
C LYS A 232 44.89 -60.05 -49.68
N ILE A 233 44.50 -58.96 -50.32
CA ILE A 233 44.04 -58.96 -51.72
C ILE A 233 45.19 -58.85 -52.73
N LYS A 234 46.32 -58.26 -52.35
CA LYS A 234 47.48 -58.06 -53.23
C LYS A 234 47.97 -59.38 -53.88
N PRO A 235 48.11 -60.52 -53.17
CA PRO A 235 48.50 -61.78 -53.81
C PRO A 235 47.48 -62.29 -54.83
N LEU A 236 46.19 -62.05 -54.61
CA LEU A 236 45.11 -62.46 -55.53
C LEU A 236 45.14 -61.62 -56.81
N LEU A 237 45.36 -60.31 -56.67
CA LEU A 237 45.49 -59.39 -57.80
C LEU A 237 46.80 -59.60 -58.57
N ASP A 238 47.91 -59.84 -57.89
CA ASP A 238 49.21 -60.14 -58.51
C ASP A 238 49.14 -61.46 -59.30
N GLN A 239 48.45 -62.48 -58.77
CA GLN A 239 48.21 -63.73 -59.47
C GLN A 239 47.30 -63.53 -60.69
N TYR A 240 46.19 -62.79 -60.54
CA TYR A 240 45.31 -62.46 -61.67
C TYR A 240 46.05 -61.71 -62.78
N ASN A 241 46.84 -60.68 -62.44
CA ASN A 241 47.64 -59.93 -63.42
C ASN A 241 48.66 -60.81 -64.13
N LYS A 242 49.26 -61.76 -63.41
CA LYS A 242 50.19 -62.74 -63.99
C LYS A 242 49.48 -63.69 -64.97
N ASP A 243 48.28 -64.14 -64.63
CA ASP A 243 47.47 -65.00 -65.50
C ASP A 243 46.98 -64.24 -66.74
N LEU A 244 46.64 -62.95 -66.60
CA LEU A 244 46.24 -62.05 -67.68
C LEU A 244 47.38 -61.77 -68.67
N GLU A 245 48.59 -61.52 -68.15
CA GLU A 245 49.77 -61.33 -68.99
C GLU A 245 50.21 -62.65 -69.66
N ALA A 246 50.06 -63.80 -68.99
CA ALA A 246 50.28 -65.11 -69.61
C ALA A 246 49.30 -65.38 -70.76
N ALA A 247 47.99 -65.14 -70.55
CA ALA A 247 46.98 -65.26 -71.61
C ALA A 247 47.24 -64.29 -72.77
N ARG A 248 47.73 -63.08 -72.47
CA ARG A 248 48.13 -62.09 -73.49
C ARG A 248 49.36 -62.54 -74.28
N GLN A 249 50.39 -63.07 -73.62
CA GLN A 249 51.59 -63.58 -74.29
C GLN A 249 51.27 -64.80 -75.17
N GLU A 250 50.42 -65.71 -74.69
CA GLU A 250 49.94 -66.85 -75.46
C GLU A 250 49.19 -66.38 -76.70
N TYR A 251 48.21 -65.48 -76.57
CA TYR A 251 47.50 -64.88 -77.70
C TYR A 251 48.44 -64.18 -78.70
N CYS A 252 49.42 -63.41 -78.22
CA CYS A 252 50.42 -62.74 -79.08
C CYS A 252 51.32 -63.74 -79.84
N SER A 253 51.50 -64.96 -79.36
CA SER A 253 52.35 -65.98 -80.00
C SER A 253 51.66 -66.71 -81.16
N VAL A 254 50.32 -66.77 -81.18
CA VAL A 254 49.50 -67.38 -82.24
C VAL A 254 48.85 -66.37 -83.18
N LYS A 255 48.93 -65.06 -82.87
CA LYS A 255 48.39 -63.98 -83.71
C LYS A 255 49.17 -63.83 -85.02
N ASP A 256 48.47 -63.93 -86.16
CA ASP A 256 49.04 -63.64 -87.49
C ASP A 256 49.33 -62.13 -87.63
N PRO A 257 50.59 -61.71 -87.88
CA PRO A 257 50.96 -60.30 -88.03
C PRO A 257 50.27 -59.59 -89.21
N ASN A 258 49.67 -60.32 -90.14
CA ASN A 258 49.09 -59.75 -91.37
C ASN A 258 47.60 -59.37 -91.24
N ILE A 259 46.96 -59.60 -90.08
CA ILE A 259 45.54 -59.30 -89.84
C ILE A 259 45.40 -58.11 -88.88
N THR A 260 44.67 -57.07 -89.28
CA THR A 260 44.32 -55.92 -88.43
C THR A 260 43.40 -56.36 -87.29
N TYR A 261 43.81 -56.05 -86.05
CA TYR A 261 43.09 -56.40 -84.83
C TYR A 261 41.69 -55.77 -84.80
N ASP A 262 40.65 -56.60 -84.76
CA ASP A 262 39.27 -56.17 -84.51
C ASP A 262 38.85 -56.54 -83.07
N PRO A 263 38.63 -55.56 -82.17
CA PRO A 263 38.23 -55.82 -80.79
C PRO A 263 36.83 -56.44 -80.65
N ASN A 264 36.02 -56.50 -81.72
CA ASN A 264 34.68 -57.13 -81.68
C ASN A 264 34.66 -58.57 -82.23
N ASP A 265 35.77 -59.06 -82.79
CA ASP A 265 35.88 -60.43 -83.30
C ASP A 265 36.28 -61.38 -82.15
N PRO A 266 35.41 -62.32 -81.73
CA PRO A 266 35.69 -63.24 -80.62
C PRO A 266 36.90 -64.15 -80.90
N CYS A 267 37.24 -64.39 -82.16
CA CYS A 267 38.39 -65.18 -82.57
C CYS A 267 39.71 -64.40 -82.48
N GLN A 268 39.65 -63.09 -82.28
CA GLN A 268 40.80 -62.20 -82.13
C GLN A 268 40.91 -61.62 -80.71
N GLN A 269 40.26 -62.21 -79.71
CA GLN A 269 40.43 -61.81 -78.31
C GLN A 269 41.32 -62.80 -77.55
N PRO A 270 42.17 -62.34 -76.60
CA PRO A 270 42.88 -63.25 -75.70
C PRO A 270 41.87 -64.04 -74.85
N ALA A 271 42.27 -65.21 -74.35
CA ALA A 271 41.43 -66.04 -73.50
C ALA A 271 40.95 -65.24 -72.26
N GLU A 272 39.66 -65.32 -71.96
CA GLU A 272 39.06 -64.60 -70.84
C GLU A 272 39.58 -65.16 -69.51
N VAL A 273 40.30 -64.34 -68.74
CA VAL A 273 40.77 -64.70 -67.39
C VAL A 273 39.69 -64.28 -66.39
N ALA A 274 39.14 -65.27 -65.67
CA ALA A 274 38.13 -65.03 -64.65
C ALA A 274 38.66 -64.07 -63.58
N GLN A 275 37.87 -63.04 -63.24
CA GLN A 275 38.24 -62.08 -62.20
C GLN A 275 38.34 -62.79 -60.83
N PRO A 276 39.33 -62.43 -59.99
CA PRO A 276 39.49 -63.04 -58.68
C PRO A 276 38.33 -62.62 -57.76
N ASP A 277 37.80 -63.57 -56.99
CA ASP A 277 36.83 -63.27 -55.95
C ASP A 277 37.56 -62.60 -54.77
N LEU A 278 37.35 -61.29 -54.61
CA LEU A 278 38.03 -60.49 -53.60
C LEU A 278 37.22 -60.46 -52.31
N PRO A 279 37.82 -60.79 -51.15
CA PRO A 279 37.12 -60.63 -49.87
C PRO A 279 36.71 -59.18 -49.66
N LYS A 280 35.47 -58.95 -49.20
CA LYS A 280 34.98 -57.61 -48.88
C LYS A 280 35.76 -57.01 -47.72
N PHE A 281 36.00 -55.70 -47.78
CA PHE A 281 36.55 -54.98 -46.63
C PHE A 281 35.42 -54.76 -45.62
N GLU A 282 35.58 -55.31 -44.42
CA GLU A 282 34.68 -55.12 -43.28
C GLU A 282 35.46 -54.39 -42.19
N PHE A 283 35.00 -53.18 -41.85
CA PHE A 283 35.61 -52.34 -40.82
C PHE A 283 34.74 -52.35 -39.57
N SER A 284 35.37 -52.54 -38.41
CA SER A 284 34.72 -52.40 -37.10
C SER A 284 35.57 -51.56 -36.16
N PHE A 285 34.90 -50.71 -35.40
CA PHE A 285 35.48 -49.85 -34.37
C PHE A 285 34.47 -49.69 -33.23
N ARG A 286 34.90 -49.09 -32.11
CA ARG A 286 33.98 -48.71 -31.02
C ARG A 286 33.00 -47.66 -31.51
N ASP A 287 31.81 -47.61 -30.91
CA ASP A 287 30.80 -46.60 -31.24
C ASP A 287 31.22 -45.20 -30.75
N GLU A 288 30.67 -44.14 -31.35
CA GLU A 288 31.00 -42.74 -30.98
C GLU A 288 30.68 -42.42 -29.51
N MET A 289 29.60 -43.02 -28.99
CA MET A 289 29.10 -42.79 -27.63
C MET A 289 29.43 -43.95 -26.67
N ASP A 290 30.60 -44.58 -26.85
CA ASP A 290 31.10 -45.64 -25.97
C ASP A 290 31.44 -45.12 -24.55
N MET A 291 30.75 -45.64 -23.53
CA MET A 291 30.86 -45.15 -22.15
C MET A 291 32.21 -45.45 -21.49
N ASP A 292 32.88 -46.54 -21.88
CA ASP A 292 34.21 -46.88 -21.37
C ASP A 292 35.26 -45.87 -21.89
N PHE A 293 35.15 -45.46 -23.16
CA PHE A 293 35.93 -44.36 -23.71
C PHE A 293 35.59 -43.03 -23.02
N LEU A 294 34.31 -42.65 -22.93
CA LEU A 294 33.88 -41.36 -22.40
C LEU A 294 34.20 -41.18 -20.91
N SER A 295 34.10 -42.23 -20.10
CA SER A 295 34.46 -42.19 -18.67
C SER A 295 35.93 -41.83 -18.42
N ASN A 296 36.82 -42.09 -19.38
CA ASN A 296 38.23 -41.71 -19.33
C ASN A 296 38.51 -40.32 -19.93
N GLN A 297 37.59 -39.75 -20.71
CA GLN A 297 37.75 -38.44 -21.37
C GLN A 297 37.05 -37.29 -20.62
N LEU A 298 35.95 -37.60 -19.92
CA LEU A 298 35.11 -36.61 -19.25
C LEU A 298 35.46 -36.48 -17.77
N SER A 299 35.25 -35.29 -17.20
CA SER A 299 35.30 -35.11 -15.76
C SER A 299 34.12 -35.80 -15.07
N THR A 300 34.25 -36.12 -13.78
CA THR A 300 33.18 -36.78 -13.00
C THR A 300 31.85 -36.04 -13.09
N GLU A 301 31.88 -34.71 -13.04
CA GLU A 301 30.71 -33.84 -13.21
C GLU A 301 30.10 -33.96 -14.61
N SER A 302 30.90 -33.87 -15.69
CA SER A 302 30.40 -34.01 -17.05
C SER A 302 29.84 -35.40 -17.34
N LEU A 303 30.44 -36.44 -16.74
CA LEU A 303 29.99 -37.82 -16.86
C LEU A 303 28.65 -38.04 -16.13
N GLU A 304 28.46 -37.43 -14.95
CA GLU A 304 27.17 -37.44 -14.23
C GLU A 304 26.07 -36.76 -15.05
N VAL A 305 26.36 -35.58 -15.62
CA VAL A 305 25.43 -34.85 -16.47
C VAL A 305 25.08 -35.66 -17.72
N LEU A 306 26.07 -36.23 -18.41
CA LEU A 306 25.83 -37.05 -19.61
C LEU A 306 24.98 -38.30 -19.29
N ASN A 307 25.28 -39.01 -18.21
CA ASN A 307 24.49 -40.16 -17.77
C ASN A 307 23.03 -39.78 -17.44
N THR A 308 22.86 -38.59 -16.85
CA THR A 308 21.53 -38.04 -16.52
C THR A 308 20.71 -37.74 -17.77
N LEU A 309 21.34 -37.21 -18.82
CA LEU A 309 20.70 -36.93 -20.11
C LEU A 309 20.34 -38.21 -20.88
N ILE A 310 21.19 -39.24 -20.82
CA ILE A 310 20.96 -40.53 -21.50
C ILE A 310 19.91 -41.38 -20.75
N ASN A 311 19.81 -41.27 -19.42
CA ASN A 311 18.90 -42.06 -18.59
C ASN A 311 18.12 -41.19 -17.58
N PRO A 312 17.07 -40.45 -18.00
CA PRO A 312 16.33 -39.53 -17.13
C PRO A 312 15.56 -40.22 -16.00
N SER A 313 15.26 -41.52 -16.16
CA SER A 313 14.45 -42.31 -15.23
C SER A 313 15.03 -42.42 -13.82
N ALA A 314 16.34 -42.21 -13.64
CA ALA A 314 16.98 -42.14 -12.34
C ALA A 314 16.49 -40.94 -11.49
N ILE A 315 16.15 -39.81 -12.12
CA ILE A 315 15.66 -38.59 -11.44
C ILE A 315 14.21 -38.78 -10.96
N ILE A 316 13.37 -39.45 -11.76
CA ILE A 316 11.93 -39.61 -11.52
C ILE A 316 11.64 -40.45 -10.26
N SER A 317 12.50 -41.43 -9.96
CA SER A 317 12.33 -42.33 -8.81
C SER A 317 12.43 -41.64 -7.44
N THR A 318 12.88 -40.38 -7.39
CA THR A 318 13.07 -39.59 -6.17
C THR A 318 11.87 -38.71 -5.79
N GLY A 319 10.74 -38.78 -6.51
CA GLY A 319 9.50 -38.08 -6.16
C GLY A 319 9.47 -36.58 -6.48
N ARG A 320 10.25 -36.13 -7.48
CA ARG A 320 10.41 -34.73 -7.86
C ARG A 320 9.36 -34.31 -8.89
N THR A 321 8.48 -33.37 -8.55
CA THR A 321 7.50 -32.78 -9.49
C THR A 321 7.84 -31.31 -9.76
N THR A 322 8.68 -31.04 -10.77
CA THR A 322 8.86 -29.70 -11.36
C THR A 322 8.58 -29.77 -12.88
N GLU A 323 8.14 -28.66 -13.49
CA GLU A 323 7.90 -28.59 -14.95
C GLU A 323 9.16 -28.94 -15.78
N GLN A 324 10.35 -28.71 -15.22
CA GLN A 324 11.64 -29.10 -15.83
C GLN A 324 11.82 -30.61 -15.95
N SER A 325 11.32 -31.42 -15.00
CA SER A 325 11.40 -32.88 -15.10
C SER A 325 10.58 -33.42 -16.28
N ARG A 326 9.44 -32.77 -16.59
CA ARG A 326 8.63 -33.08 -17.78
C ARG A 326 9.33 -32.65 -19.08
N LEU A 327 9.95 -31.47 -19.10
CA LEU A 327 10.72 -31.02 -20.27
C LEU A 327 11.92 -31.93 -20.56
N LEU A 328 12.65 -32.39 -19.53
CA LEU A 328 13.75 -33.35 -19.67
C LEU A 328 13.26 -34.73 -20.14
N GLU A 329 12.09 -35.18 -19.67
CA GLU A 329 11.42 -36.39 -20.18
C GLU A 329 11.05 -36.24 -21.66
N ASP A 330 10.35 -35.17 -22.03
CA ASP A 330 9.95 -34.89 -23.42
C ASP A 330 11.18 -34.78 -24.32
N PHE A 331 12.25 -34.17 -23.83
CA PHE A 331 13.51 -34.02 -24.57
C PHE A 331 14.21 -35.36 -24.81
N SER A 332 14.35 -36.20 -23.78
CA SER A 332 14.98 -37.52 -23.89
C SER A 332 14.17 -38.51 -24.71
N LEU A 333 12.86 -38.32 -24.87
CA LEU A 333 12.01 -39.15 -25.72
C LEU A 333 12.13 -38.81 -27.21
N VAL A 334 12.63 -37.60 -27.53
CA VAL A 334 12.68 -37.07 -28.90
C VAL A 334 14.09 -37.08 -29.48
N GLN A 335 15.13 -36.91 -28.66
CA GLN A 335 16.53 -36.85 -29.11
C GLN A 335 17.27 -38.17 -28.88
N ASP A 336 18.01 -38.62 -29.91
CA ASP A 336 18.78 -39.85 -29.88
C ASP A 336 20.27 -39.54 -29.63
N PHE A 337 20.80 -39.84 -28.43
CA PHE A 337 22.17 -39.50 -28.02
C PHE A 337 23.22 -40.52 -28.49
N ASN A 338 23.13 -40.96 -29.75
CA ASN A 338 23.95 -42.05 -30.31
C ASN A 338 25.21 -41.57 -31.05
N SER A 339 25.37 -40.27 -31.28
CA SER A 339 26.53 -39.68 -31.95
C SER A 339 26.96 -38.35 -31.31
N PHE A 340 28.17 -37.87 -31.63
CA PHE A 340 28.62 -36.56 -31.17
C PHE A 340 27.72 -35.43 -31.72
N GLU A 341 27.31 -35.51 -32.98
CA GLU A 341 26.49 -34.50 -33.67
C GLU A 341 25.08 -34.38 -33.07
N SER A 342 24.41 -35.51 -32.85
CA SER A 342 23.09 -35.56 -32.20
C SER A 342 23.17 -35.05 -30.76
N THR A 343 24.22 -35.43 -30.03
CA THR A 343 24.46 -34.94 -28.67
C THR A 343 24.69 -33.42 -28.63
N TYR A 344 25.46 -32.83 -29.55
CA TYR A 344 25.65 -31.38 -29.59
C TYR A 344 24.36 -30.61 -29.88
N SER A 345 23.56 -31.12 -30.83
CA SER A 345 22.25 -30.55 -31.14
C SER A 345 21.34 -30.62 -29.90
N GLY A 346 21.35 -31.76 -29.21
CA GLY A 346 20.63 -31.98 -27.97
C GLY A 346 21.00 -30.97 -26.87
N LEU A 347 22.29 -30.78 -26.64
CA LEU A 347 22.79 -29.84 -25.62
C LEU A 347 22.42 -28.39 -25.94
N GLN A 348 22.45 -28.00 -27.23
CA GLN A 348 22.10 -26.65 -27.66
C GLN A 348 20.61 -26.35 -27.48
N GLU A 349 19.73 -27.29 -27.83
CA GLU A 349 18.28 -27.13 -27.62
C GLU A 349 17.92 -27.04 -26.14
N LEU A 350 18.52 -27.86 -25.28
CA LEU A 350 18.35 -27.77 -23.82
C LEU A 350 18.84 -26.43 -23.26
N THR A 351 19.98 -25.95 -23.73
CA THR A 351 20.53 -24.64 -23.33
C THR A 351 19.57 -23.51 -23.71
N ASN A 352 19.03 -23.55 -24.94
CA ASN A 352 18.06 -22.57 -25.41
C ASN A 352 16.76 -22.61 -24.59
N ALA A 353 16.24 -23.80 -24.29
CA ALA A 353 15.05 -23.98 -23.45
C ALA A 353 15.27 -23.44 -22.03
N ASN A 354 16.45 -23.71 -21.46
CA ASN A 354 16.85 -23.16 -20.17
C ASN A 354 16.96 -21.63 -20.21
N ASP A 355 17.52 -21.04 -21.26
CA ASP A 355 17.63 -19.58 -21.43
C ASP A 355 16.26 -18.90 -21.54
N ASP A 356 15.30 -19.52 -22.23
CA ASP A 356 13.93 -19.03 -22.32
C ASP A 356 13.24 -19.09 -20.93
N LEU A 357 13.44 -20.16 -20.16
CA LEU A 357 12.92 -20.28 -18.79
C LEU A 357 13.61 -19.33 -17.80
N ILE A 358 14.93 -19.09 -17.94
CA ILE A 358 15.66 -18.07 -17.17
C ILE A 358 15.03 -16.71 -17.44
N SER A 359 14.76 -16.39 -18.70
CA SER A 359 14.14 -15.12 -19.10
C SER A 359 12.74 -14.95 -18.50
N GLN A 360 11.96 -16.03 -18.40
CA GLN A 360 10.63 -16.02 -17.75
C GLN A 360 10.69 -15.89 -16.23
N ASN A 361 11.80 -16.29 -15.61
CA ASN A 361 11.99 -16.29 -14.15
C ASN A 361 12.92 -15.16 -13.65
N GLN A 362 13.36 -14.24 -14.52
CA GLN A 362 14.11 -13.06 -14.13
C GLN A 362 13.21 -12.03 -13.46
N THR A 363 13.62 -11.58 -12.28
CA THR A 363 12.98 -10.47 -11.55
C THR A 363 13.46 -9.15 -12.15
N GLY A 364 12.82 -8.66 -13.21
CA GLY A 364 12.95 -7.26 -13.56
C GLY A 364 12.47 -6.38 -12.40
N ASN A 365 12.94 -5.13 -12.33
CA ASN A 365 12.30 -4.06 -11.54
C ASN A 365 10.91 -3.78 -12.12
N ASN A 366 9.99 -4.74 -11.98
CA ASN A 366 8.59 -4.52 -12.23
C ASN A 366 8.09 -3.73 -11.03
N ASN A 367 8.15 -2.40 -11.14
CA ASN A 367 7.26 -1.55 -10.35
C ASN A 367 5.85 -1.91 -10.84
N THR A 368 5.18 -2.80 -10.13
CA THR A 368 3.75 -3.02 -10.32
C THR A 368 3.07 -1.83 -9.69
N THR A 369 2.33 -1.09 -10.48
CA THR A 369 1.42 -0.10 -9.91
C THR A 369 0.08 -0.76 -9.76
N VAL A 370 -0.32 -0.89 -8.50
CA VAL A 370 -1.55 -1.59 -8.14
C VAL A 370 -2.55 -0.55 -7.75
N VAL A 371 -3.72 -0.65 -8.38
CA VAL A 371 -4.86 0.25 -8.13
C VAL A 371 -5.83 -0.49 -7.22
N ILE A 372 -5.94 -0.05 -5.96
CA ILE A 372 -6.94 -0.56 -5.01
C ILE A 372 -7.77 0.63 -4.56
N GLY A 373 -9.05 0.65 -4.95
CA GLY A 373 -9.90 1.81 -4.67
C GLY A 373 -9.31 3.12 -5.20
N GLY A 374 -8.47 3.10 -6.24
CA GLY A 374 -7.94 4.34 -6.87
C GLY A 374 -6.73 4.94 -6.21
N THR A 375 -6.25 4.31 -5.15
CA THR A 375 -4.90 4.49 -4.63
C THR A 375 -3.95 3.68 -5.50
N THR A 376 -2.96 4.33 -6.10
CA THR A 376 -1.88 3.69 -6.85
C THR A 376 -0.64 3.57 -6.00
N ILE A 377 -0.28 2.35 -5.63
CA ILE A 377 0.94 2.09 -4.89
C ILE A 377 1.94 1.48 -5.86
N GLU A 378 3.09 2.13 -6.04
CA GLU A 378 4.24 1.49 -6.66
C GLU A 378 4.76 0.41 -5.71
N THR A 379 4.50 -0.85 -6.02
CA THR A 379 5.06 -1.99 -5.31
C THR A 379 6.22 -2.54 -6.12
N ASN A 380 7.39 -2.67 -5.48
CA ASN A 380 8.46 -3.48 -6.03
C ASN A 380 8.09 -4.93 -5.76
N ASN A 381 7.89 -5.73 -6.82
CA ASN A 381 7.56 -7.16 -6.74
C ASN A 381 8.61 -8.04 -6.02
N ASN A 382 9.71 -7.45 -5.52
CA ASN A 382 10.85 -8.18 -4.98
C ASN A 382 10.88 -8.24 -3.44
N ALA A 383 9.96 -7.60 -2.71
CA ALA A 383 10.06 -7.58 -1.24
C ALA A 383 9.67 -8.94 -0.61
N SER A 384 10.66 -9.68 -0.10
CA SER A 384 10.44 -10.66 0.95
C SER A 384 10.12 -9.93 2.27
N ASN A 385 9.16 -10.44 3.04
CA ASN A 385 8.72 -9.85 4.32
C ASN A 385 9.62 -10.30 5.50
N LEU A 386 10.93 -10.41 5.33
CA LEU A 386 11.82 -10.69 6.46
C LEU A 386 11.98 -9.43 7.32
N ALA A 387 11.73 -9.56 8.62
CA ALA A 387 12.06 -8.50 9.57
C ALA A 387 13.59 -8.26 9.58
N PRO A 388 14.07 -7.07 9.99
CA PRO A 388 15.49 -6.83 10.16
C PRO A 388 16.16 -7.91 11.03
N PHE A 389 17.24 -8.48 10.53
CA PHE A 389 18.00 -9.60 11.11
C PHE A 389 17.27 -10.94 11.16
N GLU A 390 16.05 -11.04 10.64
CA GLU A 390 15.42 -12.34 10.40
C GLU A 390 16.11 -13.03 9.22
N TYR A 391 16.37 -14.33 9.34
CA TYR A 391 16.94 -15.14 8.28
C TYR A 391 16.01 -16.28 7.88
N GLU A 392 16.11 -16.67 6.61
CA GLU A 392 15.56 -17.92 6.09
C GLU A 392 16.69 -18.75 5.48
N ILE A 393 16.79 -20.02 5.90
CA ILE A 393 17.74 -20.99 5.36
C ILE A 393 16.99 -22.16 4.75
N LYS A 394 17.41 -22.55 3.55
CA LYS A 394 16.88 -23.70 2.83
C LYS A 394 18.00 -24.43 2.10
N THR A 395 17.98 -25.76 2.13
CA THR A 395 18.86 -26.55 1.24
C THR A 395 18.20 -26.77 -0.11
N ARG A 396 18.97 -26.65 -1.18
CA ARG A 396 18.58 -26.95 -2.56
C ARG A 396 19.64 -27.79 -3.25
N GLU A 397 19.32 -28.37 -4.39
CA GLU A 397 20.33 -28.93 -5.31
C GLU A 397 20.95 -27.80 -6.15
N ARG A 398 22.19 -28.00 -6.60
CA ARG A 398 22.98 -27.08 -7.44
C ARG A 398 22.19 -26.72 -8.71
N GLY A 399 21.80 -27.74 -9.45
CA GLY A 399 20.96 -27.64 -10.64
C GLY A 399 20.02 -28.83 -10.72
N THR A 400 19.33 -28.98 -11.85
CA THR A 400 18.49 -30.17 -12.11
C THR A 400 19.32 -31.37 -12.56
N LEU A 401 20.53 -31.13 -13.07
CA LEU A 401 21.43 -32.14 -13.65
C LEU A 401 22.53 -32.60 -12.68
N SER A 402 22.48 -32.18 -11.40
CA SER A 402 23.49 -32.54 -10.39
C SER A 402 22.86 -32.90 -9.05
N THR A 403 23.43 -33.91 -8.40
CA THR A 403 23.04 -34.33 -7.04
C THR A 403 23.67 -33.51 -5.92
N THR A 404 24.55 -32.56 -6.25
CA THR A 404 25.26 -31.71 -5.29
C THR A 404 24.30 -30.76 -4.58
N ARG A 405 24.42 -30.62 -3.26
CA ARG A 405 23.58 -29.73 -2.45
C ARG A 405 24.23 -28.37 -2.18
N PHE A 406 23.39 -27.36 -2.15
CA PHE A 406 23.69 -25.99 -1.80
C PHE A 406 22.72 -25.54 -0.72
N MET A 407 23.12 -24.50 0.00
CA MET A 407 22.26 -23.80 0.94
C MET A 407 22.00 -22.39 0.42
N THR A 408 20.74 -21.99 0.47
CA THR A 408 20.30 -20.63 0.23
C THR A 408 20.03 -19.98 1.59
N LEU A 409 20.59 -18.80 1.80
CA LEU A 409 20.41 -18.00 2.99
C LEU A 409 19.93 -16.61 2.57
N MET A 410 18.79 -16.20 3.10
CA MET A 410 18.26 -14.84 2.97
C MET A 410 18.25 -14.18 4.35
N VAL A 411 18.63 -12.91 4.43
CA VAL A 411 18.69 -12.14 5.69
C VAL A 411 18.04 -10.78 5.47
N GLY A 412 17.00 -10.46 6.24
CA GLY A 412 16.42 -9.12 6.28
C GLY A 412 17.42 -8.11 6.84
N ILE A 413 17.58 -6.96 6.18
CA ILE A 413 18.49 -5.90 6.63
C ILE A 413 17.69 -4.61 6.92
N PRO A 414 17.97 -3.91 8.04
CA PRO A 414 17.23 -2.71 8.41
C PRO A 414 17.45 -1.54 7.44
N ASP A 415 18.67 -1.41 6.90
CA ASP A 415 19.07 -0.35 5.97
C ASP A 415 20.38 -0.74 5.23
N PRO A 416 20.80 -0.01 4.17
CA PRO A 416 21.98 -0.35 3.38
C PRO A 416 23.33 -0.32 4.13
N SER A 417 23.42 0.29 5.32
CA SER A 417 24.64 0.24 6.14
C SER A 417 24.87 -1.14 6.76
N TRP A 418 23.81 -1.95 6.88
CA TRP A 418 23.80 -3.32 7.34
C TRP A 418 23.84 -4.33 6.18
N ARG A 419 24.47 -3.97 5.05
CA ARG A 419 24.76 -4.95 4.01
C ARG A 419 25.77 -5.98 4.52
N ILE A 420 25.55 -7.23 4.17
CA ILE A 420 26.46 -8.33 4.49
C ILE A 420 27.68 -8.17 3.59
N SER A 421 28.87 -8.28 4.19
CA SER A 421 30.15 -8.31 3.48
C SER A 421 30.60 -9.74 3.21
N SER A 422 30.36 -10.64 4.16
CA SER A 422 30.76 -12.04 4.08
C SER A 422 30.03 -12.91 5.11
N ILE A 423 30.09 -14.22 4.91
CA ILE A 423 29.62 -15.21 5.87
C ILE A 423 30.65 -16.33 6.03
N THR A 424 30.84 -16.79 7.27
CA THR A 424 31.58 -18.00 7.61
C THR A 424 30.64 -18.98 8.29
N TYR A 425 30.55 -20.22 7.81
CA TYR A 425 29.62 -21.22 8.32
C TYR A 425 30.32 -22.56 8.61
N LYS A 426 29.83 -23.25 9.64
CA LYS A 426 30.32 -24.51 10.17
C LYS A 426 29.21 -25.56 10.13
N MET A 427 29.52 -26.69 9.54
CA MET A 427 28.63 -27.85 9.43
C MET A 427 29.23 -28.97 10.28
N THR A 428 28.52 -29.37 11.33
CA THR A 428 28.89 -30.48 12.20
C THR A 428 28.13 -31.72 11.78
N GLN A 429 28.84 -32.73 11.30
CA GLN A 429 28.26 -34.01 10.89
C GLN A 429 27.82 -34.85 12.10
N LEU A 430 27.04 -35.91 11.85
CA LEU A 430 26.55 -36.82 12.89
C LEU A 430 27.67 -37.58 13.61
N ASP A 431 28.87 -37.68 13.00
CA ASP A 431 30.07 -38.29 13.56
C ASP A 431 30.99 -37.29 14.28
N ASP A 432 30.50 -36.07 14.55
CA ASP A 432 31.22 -34.95 15.17
C ASP A 432 32.36 -34.36 14.30
N SER A 433 32.51 -34.77 13.05
CA SER A 433 33.43 -34.09 12.13
C SER A 433 32.88 -32.71 11.72
N VAL A 434 33.76 -31.70 11.67
CA VAL A 434 33.38 -30.31 11.40
C VAL A 434 33.97 -29.85 10.07
N ILE A 435 33.13 -29.26 9.22
CA ILE A 435 33.52 -28.63 7.96
C ILE A 435 33.21 -27.13 8.05
N GLU A 436 34.23 -26.30 7.90
CA GLU A 436 34.11 -24.83 7.91
C GLU A 436 34.37 -24.26 6.51
N LYS A 437 33.51 -23.34 6.08
CA LYS A 437 33.57 -22.67 4.78
C LYS A 437 33.20 -21.19 4.90
N SER A 438 33.58 -20.40 3.90
CA SER A 438 33.24 -18.97 3.83
C SER A 438 32.78 -18.56 2.44
N SER A 439 31.97 -17.50 2.37
CA SER A 439 31.48 -16.92 1.11
C SER A 439 31.37 -15.41 1.20
N THR A 440 31.65 -14.74 0.08
CA THR A 440 31.48 -13.30 -0.13
C THR A 440 30.46 -12.99 -1.24
N GLY A 441 29.93 -14.00 -1.91
CA GLY A 441 29.01 -13.87 -3.04
C GLY A 441 27.58 -13.56 -2.59
N VAL A 442 27.36 -12.33 -2.13
CA VAL A 442 26.07 -11.81 -1.68
C VAL A 442 25.40 -10.99 -2.79
N ILE A 443 24.09 -11.12 -2.91
CA ILE A 443 23.23 -10.29 -3.75
C ILE A 443 22.45 -9.35 -2.84
N HIS A 444 22.57 -8.05 -3.09
CA HIS A 444 21.88 -7.02 -2.31
C HIS A 444 20.56 -6.66 -2.99
N LEU A 445 19.45 -6.89 -2.29
CA LEU A 445 18.10 -6.60 -2.77
C LEU A 445 17.44 -5.59 -1.83
N GLY A 446 16.37 -4.93 -2.28
CA GLY A 446 15.70 -3.91 -1.48
C GLY A 446 15.08 -4.48 -0.20
N GLY A 447 15.77 -4.31 0.93
CA GLY A 447 15.33 -4.74 2.27
C GLY A 447 15.92 -6.06 2.79
N TYR A 448 16.72 -6.78 1.98
CA TYR A 448 17.35 -8.03 2.39
C TYR A 448 18.59 -8.36 1.55
N ASP A 449 19.47 -9.17 2.11
CA ASP A 449 20.65 -9.71 1.44
C ASP A 449 20.51 -11.22 1.25
N LEU A 450 21.03 -11.72 0.12
CA LEU A 450 20.80 -13.10 -0.32
C LEU A 450 22.11 -13.79 -0.72
N PHE A 451 22.32 -14.98 -0.19
CA PHE A 451 23.29 -15.95 -0.67
C PHE A 451 22.56 -17.11 -1.34
N LEU A 452 22.67 -17.22 -2.67
CA LEU A 452 21.99 -18.28 -3.44
C LEU A 452 22.73 -19.63 -3.41
N SER A 453 24.04 -19.62 -3.20
CA SER A 453 24.91 -20.77 -3.43
C SER A 453 25.98 -20.94 -2.35
N LEU A 454 25.57 -21.11 -1.08
CA LEU A 454 26.49 -21.57 -0.03
C LEU A 454 26.76 -23.07 -0.23
N ASN A 455 28.02 -23.41 -0.43
CA ASN A 455 28.46 -24.72 -0.90
C ASN A 455 28.38 -25.80 0.21
N MET A 456 27.59 -26.85 0.00
CA MET A 456 27.49 -28.00 0.91
C MET A 456 28.15 -29.27 0.34
N ASP A 457 29.13 -29.14 -0.56
CA ASP A 457 29.87 -30.27 -1.14
C ASP A 457 30.36 -31.18 -0.01
N THR A 458 30.24 -32.50 -0.22
CA THR A 458 30.52 -33.62 0.71
C THR A 458 29.46 -33.95 1.75
N ILE A 459 28.39 -33.16 1.89
CA ILE A 459 27.27 -33.47 2.81
C ILE A 459 26.18 -34.29 2.10
N SER A 460 25.97 -35.53 2.53
CA SER A 460 24.96 -36.44 1.98
C SER A 460 23.84 -36.83 2.96
N SER A 461 23.97 -36.47 4.25
CA SER A 461 23.00 -36.76 5.33
C SER A 461 22.74 -35.54 6.20
N ASP A 462 21.69 -35.61 7.03
CA ASP A 462 21.40 -34.59 8.05
C ASP A 462 22.63 -34.24 8.89
N LEU A 463 22.69 -33.00 9.37
CA LEU A 463 23.77 -32.49 10.21
C LEU A 463 23.34 -32.49 11.68
N LYS A 464 24.30 -32.69 12.57
CA LYS A 464 24.11 -32.52 14.02
C LYS A 464 23.90 -31.04 14.36
N GLU A 465 24.62 -30.14 13.68
CA GLU A 465 24.51 -28.70 13.88
C GLU A 465 24.96 -27.95 12.62
N LEU A 466 24.28 -26.84 12.32
CA LEU A 466 24.74 -25.81 11.40
C LEU A 466 24.88 -24.49 12.16
N SER A 467 26.05 -23.86 12.12
CA SER A 467 26.26 -22.53 12.69
C SER A 467 26.95 -21.58 11.71
N ALA A 468 26.74 -20.27 11.84
CA ALA A 468 27.44 -19.29 11.02
C ALA A 468 27.65 -17.95 11.71
N THR A 469 28.63 -17.20 11.22
CA THR A 469 28.92 -15.80 11.53
C THR A 469 28.76 -14.96 10.28
N VAL A 470 27.86 -13.99 10.34
CA VAL A 470 27.55 -13.00 9.29
C VAL A 470 28.27 -11.71 9.62
N GLN A 471 29.07 -11.23 8.68
CA GLN A 471 29.86 -10.00 8.77
C GLN A 471 29.16 -8.89 7.99
N PHE A 472 29.00 -7.71 8.58
CA PHE A 472 28.35 -6.56 7.93
C PHE A 472 29.36 -5.51 7.46
N THR A 473 28.98 -4.70 6.47
CA THR A 473 29.82 -3.63 5.92
C THR A 473 30.10 -2.52 6.92
N ASN A 474 29.25 -2.36 7.93
CA ASN A 474 29.47 -1.42 9.05
C ASN A 474 30.44 -1.96 10.11
N GLY A 475 31.01 -3.16 9.93
CA GLY A 475 31.94 -3.80 10.86
C GLY A 475 31.27 -4.55 12.01
N SER A 476 29.94 -4.64 12.04
CA SER A 476 29.21 -5.47 13.02
C SER A 476 29.24 -6.94 12.63
N GLU A 477 29.13 -7.83 13.61
CA GLU A 477 29.01 -9.27 13.40
C GLU A 477 27.74 -9.81 14.07
N LYS A 478 27.09 -10.78 13.43
CA LYS A 478 25.99 -11.55 14.03
C LYS A 478 26.18 -13.05 13.78
N THR A 479 25.56 -13.91 14.56
CA THR A 479 25.68 -15.37 14.45
C THR A 479 24.32 -16.08 14.45
N PHE A 480 24.29 -17.33 14.02
CA PHE A 480 23.17 -18.24 14.26
C PHE A 480 23.67 -19.67 14.50
N VAL A 481 22.85 -20.46 15.21
CA VAL A 481 23.08 -21.89 15.44
C VAL A 481 21.76 -22.64 15.26
N ILE A 482 21.79 -23.70 14.46
CA ILE A 482 20.66 -24.59 14.18
C ILE A 482 21.08 -26.01 14.58
N PRO A 483 20.64 -26.51 15.76
CA PRO A 483 20.83 -27.91 16.12
C PRO A 483 19.93 -28.81 15.26
N ASP A 484 20.35 -30.07 15.07
CA ASP A 484 19.62 -31.09 14.33
C ASP A 484 19.16 -30.65 12.92
N PHE A 485 20.07 -30.05 12.16
CA PHE A 485 19.78 -29.51 10.84
C PHE A 485 19.44 -30.61 9.83
N LYS A 486 18.18 -30.62 9.39
CA LYS A 486 17.58 -31.57 8.45
C LYS A 486 17.72 -31.07 7.02
N LEU A 487 18.22 -31.92 6.15
CA LEU A 487 18.25 -31.62 4.73
C LEU A 487 16.80 -31.58 4.19
N ALA A 488 16.58 -30.76 3.17
CA ALA A 488 15.27 -30.47 2.57
C ALA A 488 14.23 -29.80 3.51
N SER A 489 14.66 -29.24 4.65
CA SER A 489 13.83 -28.41 5.53
C SER A 489 14.10 -26.91 5.35
N ILE A 490 13.16 -26.07 5.77
CA ILE A 490 13.30 -24.61 5.82
C ILE A 490 13.39 -24.18 7.28
N TYR A 491 14.36 -23.32 7.58
CA TYR A 491 14.59 -22.77 8.91
C TYR A 491 14.44 -21.26 8.89
N ARG A 492 13.67 -20.71 9.84
CA ARG A 492 13.56 -19.26 10.07
C ARG A 492 13.82 -18.92 11.54
N ALA A 493 14.66 -17.90 11.76
CA ALA A 493 14.89 -17.29 13.08
C ALA A 493 15.58 -15.92 12.92
N PHE A 494 16.00 -15.31 14.03
CA PHE A 494 16.76 -14.06 14.02
C PHE A 494 18.25 -14.32 14.22
N LEU A 495 19.09 -13.52 13.56
CA LEU A 495 20.52 -13.46 13.82
C LEU A 495 20.79 -12.91 15.23
N MET A 496 21.73 -13.53 15.93
CA MET A 496 22.10 -13.26 17.31
C MET A 496 23.40 -12.44 17.37
N ASP A 497 23.65 -11.74 18.47
CA ASP A 497 24.99 -11.20 18.72
C ASP A 497 25.98 -12.34 19.06
N PRO A 498 27.27 -12.23 18.68
CA PRO A 498 28.26 -13.27 18.94
C PRO A 498 28.37 -13.57 20.44
N VAL A 499 28.08 -14.81 20.83
CA VAL A 499 28.14 -15.26 22.22
C VAL A 499 29.60 -15.34 22.67
N ILE A 500 29.99 -14.49 23.62
CA ILE A 500 31.27 -14.61 24.35
C ILE A 500 31.07 -15.74 25.36
N GLY A 501 31.79 -16.85 25.16
CA GLY A 501 31.41 -18.17 25.67
C GLY A 501 31.27 -18.33 27.18
N THR A 502 30.26 -19.12 27.55
CA THR A 502 30.32 -20.10 28.63
C THR A 502 29.55 -21.34 28.18
N SER A 503 30.24 -22.47 28.11
CA SER A 503 29.72 -23.79 27.76
C SER A 503 28.70 -24.27 28.79
N GLY A 504 27.48 -24.60 28.34
CA GLY A 504 26.45 -25.23 29.16
C GLY A 504 25.52 -26.08 28.28
N ASP A 505 25.76 -27.39 28.33
CA ASP A 505 24.98 -28.46 27.71
C ASP A 505 23.49 -28.34 28.11
N THR A 506 22.58 -28.28 27.13
CA THR A 506 21.12 -28.31 27.37
C THR A 506 20.42 -29.18 26.33
N SER A 507 20.49 -30.49 26.53
CA SER A 507 19.46 -31.42 26.07
C SER A 507 18.33 -31.44 27.11
N GLY A 508 17.24 -30.73 26.80
CA GLY A 508 16.03 -30.73 27.61
C GLY A 508 14.87 -30.14 26.83
N SER A 509 13.83 -30.95 26.58
CA SER A 509 12.58 -30.52 25.97
C SER A 509 12.04 -29.29 26.70
N ALA A 510 12.09 -28.13 26.03
CA ALA A 510 11.65 -26.86 26.58
C ALA A 510 10.12 -26.82 26.65
N VAL A 511 9.56 -27.21 27.80
CA VAL A 511 8.31 -26.59 28.26
C VAL A 511 8.70 -25.17 28.67
N SER A 512 8.42 -24.18 27.83
CA SER A 512 8.68 -22.78 28.19
C SER A 512 7.91 -22.44 29.47
N PRO A 513 8.59 -21.95 30.53
CA PRO A 513 7.89 -21.35 31.65
C PRO A 513 7.06 -20.17 31.15
N ASP A 514 5.86 -20.01 31.73
CA ASP A 514 4.88 -18.97 31.38
C ASP A 514 5.33 -17.63 31.98
N TYR A 515 6.25 -16.94 31.31
CA TYR A 515 6.70 -15.61 31.72
C TYR A 515 5.54 -14.63 31.62
N THR A 516 5.29 -13.91 32.71
CA THR A 516 4.21 -12.91 32.73
C THR A 516 4.77 -11.60 32.22
N PHE A 517 4.25 -11.14 31.08
CA PHE A 517 4.65 -9.88 30.49
C PHE A 517 4.09 -8.71 31.29
N ILE A 518 4.99 -7.86 31.79
CA ILE A 518 4.65 -6.57 32.39
C ILE A 518 5.00 -5.50 31.35
N PRO A 519 4.05 -4.64 30.95
CA PRO A 519 4.31 -3.55 30.02
C PRO A 519 5.50 -2.70 30.49
N SER A 520 6.49 -2.50 29.60
CA SER A 520 7.78 -1.89 29.95
C SER A 520 7.72 -0.39 30.28
N GLY A 521 6.59 0.26 30.02
CA GLY A 521 6.41 1.70 30.22
C GLY A 521 7.04 2.58 29.14
N PHE A 522 7.77 2.01 28.17
CA PHE A 522 8.36 2.79 27.07
C PHE A 522 7.30 3.11 26.00
N GLY A 523 7.23 4.37 25.58
CA GLY A 523 6.26 4.84 24.58
C GLY A 523 4.80 4.83 25.03
N ILE A 524 4.52 4.38 26.26
CA ILE A 524 3.22 4.47 26.93
C ILE A 524 3.34 5.30 28.21
N LYS A 525 2.42 6.23 28.42
CA LYS A 525 2.39 7.06 29.63
C LYS A 525 0.98 7.13 30.21
N GLN A 526 0.84 6.83 31.49
CA GLN A 526 -0.39 7.13 32.23
C GLN A 526 -0.48 8.64 32.44
N LEU A 527 -1.40 9.32 31.74
CA LEU A 527 -1.53 10.78 31.80
C LEU A 527 -2.24 11.25 33.09
N GLY A 528 -2.99 10.37 33.74
CA GLY A 528 -3.77 10.66 34.93
C GLY A 528 -5.28 10.57 34.67
N ILE A 529 -6.05 11.36 35.41
CA ILE A 529 -7.51 11.40 35.32
C ILE A 529 -7.95 12.70 34.66
N ALA A 530 -8.97 12.62 33.81
CA ALA A 530 -9.66 13.80 33.32
C ALA A 530 -11.18 13.62 33.33
N ASP A 531 -11.90 14.74 33.43
CA ASP A 531 -13.35 14.78 33.32
C ASP A 531 -13.75 14.50 31.87
N TYR A 532 -14.58 13.48 31.66
CA TYR A 532 -15.14 13.19 30.34
C TYR A 532 -16.43 13.99 30.15
N ASN A 533 -16.26 15.17 29.54
CA ASN A 533 -17.37 16.04 29.17
C ASN A 533 -17.76 15.75 27.71
N LYS A 534 -19.02 15.40 27.48
CA LYS A 534 -19.56 15.15 26.13
C LYS A 534 -20.61 16.19 25.82
N VAL A 535 -20.55 16.73 24.60
CA VAL A 535 -21.64 17.57 24.07
C VAL A 535 -22.71 16.62 23.54
N GLU A 536 -23.86 16.61 24.19
CA GLU A 536 -25.05 15.95 23.68
C GLU A 536 -25.85 16.93 22.83
N GLN A 537 -26.03 16.56 21.57
CA GLN A 537 -26.84 17.32 20.62
C GLN A 537 -28.19 16.63 20.44
N THR A 538 -29.27 17.35 20.71
CA THR A 538 -30.65 16.87 20.55
C THR A 538 -31.44 17.85 19.68
N ILE A 539 -32.41 17.34 18.90
CA ILE A 539 -33.24 18.22 18.06
C ILE A 539 -34.19 18.98 18.98
N HIS A 540 -34.12 20.31 18.95
CA HIS A 540 -35.04 21.18 19.66
C HIS A 540 -36.29 21.48 18.80
N GLY A 541 -36.12 21.64 17.48
CA GLY A 541 -37.23 21.85 16.56
C GLY A 541 -36.79 22.23 15.15
N TYR A 542 -37.73 22.67 14.33
CA TYR A 542 -37.50 23.22 12.99
C TYR A 542 -38.09 24.62 12.89
N VAL A 543 -37.42 25.51 12.15
CA VAL A 543 -37.84 26.90 11.93
C VAL A 543 -37.79 27.25 10.44
N GLU A 544 -38.56 28.25 10.05
CA GLU A 544 -38.60 28.75 8.68
C GLU A 544 -37.29 29.48 8.33
N GLY A 545 -36.70 29.09 7.20
CA GLY A 545 -35.54 29.73 6.58
C GLY A 545 -35.93 30.83 5.59
N GLU A 546 -34.96 31.19 4.74
CA GLU A 546 -35.12 32.17 3.68
C GLU A 546 -36.12 31.70 2.60
N VAL A 547 -36.63 32.65 1.82
CA VAL A 547 -37.53 32.36 0.70
C VAL A 547 -36.76 31.61 -0.38
N ALA A 548 -37.22 30.39 -0.69
CA ALA A 548 -36.66 29.56 -1.74
C ALA A 548 -37.21 29.97 -3.12
N HIS A 549 -38.52 30.18 -3.23
CA HIS A 549 -39.20 30.58 -4.47
C HIS A 549 -40.60 31.13 -4.18
N ILE A 550 -41.12 31.99 -5.06
CA ILE A 550 -42.48 32.54 -4.98
C ILE A 550 -43.23 32.18 -6.28
N GLU A 551 -44.33 31.45 -6.15
CA GLU A 551 -45.26 31.13 -7.23
C GLU A 551 -46.48 32.05 -7.14
N ASN A 552 -46.72 32.86 -8.17
CA ASN A 552 -47.94 33.66 -8.31
C ASN A 552 -48.84 33.03 -9.39
N VAL A 553 -50.11 32.81 -9.06
CA VAL A 553 -51.14 32.32 -9.98
C VAL A 553 -52.31 33.30 -9.93
N MET A 554 -52.69 33.89 -11.07
CA MET A 554 -53.80 34.84 -11.11
C MET A 554 -55.15 34.17 -10.84
N ALA A 555 -56.16 34.93 -10.43
CA ALA A 555 -57.52 34.43 -10.32
C ALA A 555 -57.96 33.82 -11.66
N ARG A 556 -58.42 32.57 -11.61
CA ARG A 556 -58.80 31.76 -12.78
C ARG A 556 -57.65 31.34 -13.70
N GLU A 557 -56.40 31.63 -13.37
CA GLU A 557 -55.24 31.07 -14.07
C GLU A 557 -54.97 29.66 -13.54
N TYR A 558 -54.75 28.70 -14.45
CA TYR A 558 -54.08 27.46 -14.12
C TYR A 558 -52.68 27.54 -14.73
N LYS A 559 -51.69 27.13 -13.93
CA LYS A 559 -50.29 27.07 -14.35
C LYS A 559 -49.87 25.61 -14.27
N GLU A 560 -49.50 25.06 -15.42
CA GLU A 560 -48.95 23.71 -15.53
C GLU A 560 -47.46 23.83 -15.82
N LYS A 561 -46.64 23.29 -14.92
CA LYS A 561 -45.19 23.29 -15.00
C LYS A 561 -44.72 21.89 -15.37
N ALA A 562 -44.18 21.74 -16.59
CA ALA A 562 -43.53 20.51 -17.04
C ALA A 562 -42.02 20.75 -17.17
N THR A 563 -41.23 20.00 -16.41
CA THR A 563 -39.77 20.11 -16.41
C THR A 563 -39.15 19.02 -17.28
N ARG A 564 -38.26 19.41 -18.21
CA ARG A 564 -37.40 18.49 -18.96
C ARG A 564 -35.94 18.74 -18.58
N ARG A 565 -35.25 17.67 -18.16
CA ARG A 565 -33.84 17.72 -17.76
C ARG A 565 -32.94 17.35 -18.95
N LEU A 566 -32.08 18.27 -19.40
CA LEU A 566 -31.03 17.99 -20.38
C LEU A 566 -29.66 18.22 -19.73
N ARG A 567 -28.77 17.23 -19.82
CA ARG A 567 -27.43 17.30 -19.22
C ARG A 567 -26.41 17.59 -20.32
N LYS A 568 -25.78 18.77 -20.30
CA LYS A 568 -24.65 19.12 -21.16
C LYS A 568 -23.42 19.42 -20.30
N SER A 569 -22.35 18.64 -20.48
CA SER A 569 -21.09 18.78 -19.76
C SER A 569 -20.10 19.50 -20.65
N GLU A 570 -19.77 20.75 -20.34
CA GLU A 570 -18.70 21.51 -21.01
C GLU A 570 -17.65 21.86 -19.95
N VAL A 571 -16.49 21.22 -20.03
CA VAL A 571 -15.36 21.38 -19.10
C VAL A 571 -14.58 22.62 -19.53
N THR A 572 -14.60 23.67 -18.71
CA THR A 572 -13.70 24.82 -18.88
C THR A 572 -12.72 24.82 -17.71
N GLU A 573 -11.43 24.61 -17.99
CA GLU A 573 -10.35 24.67 -17.01
C GLU A 573 -10.22 26.09 -16.47
N THR A 574 -10.48 26.29 -15.18
CA THR A 574 -9.88 27.40 -14.41
C THR A 574 -9.74 26.99 -12.94
N THR A 575 -8.57 27.26 -12.39
CA THR A 575 -8.02 26.75 -11.13
C THR A 575 -8.79 27.20 -9.87
N SER A 576 -9.61 26.31 -9.30
CA SER A 576 -9.70 26.01 -7.85
C SER A 576 -10.67 24.84 -7.62
N THR A 577 -10.18 23.78 -6.97
CA THR A 577 -10.85 22.49 -6.76
C THR A 577 -11.79 22.47 -5.55
N GLU A 578 -13.06 22.17 -5.79
CA GLU A 578 -13.88 21.23 -5.01
C GLU A 578 -15.03 20.81 -5.94
N THR A 579 -15.14 19.53 -6.26
CA THR A 579 -16.22 19.04 -7.13
C THR A 579 -16.75 17.75 -6.52
N GLU A 580 -17.76 17.90 -5.66
CA GLU A 580 -18.61 16.81 -5.22
C GLU A 580 -19.54 16.44 -6.38
N LYS A 581 -19.69 15.13 -6.66
CA LYS A 581 -20.57 14.65 -7.72
C LYS A 581 -21.42 13.53 -7.17
N GLU A 582 -22.53 13.87 -6.52
CA GLU A 582 -23.54 12.90 -6.08
C GLU A 582 -24.56 12.62 -7.19
N GLN A 583 -24.89 11.34 -7.40
CA GLN A 583 -26.07 10.94 -8.17
C GLN A 583 -27.31 11.08 -7.29
N LEU A 584 -28.14 12.11 -7.53
CA LEU A 584 -29.40 12.29 -6.81
C LEU A 584 -30.60 11.81 -7.64
N THR A 585 -31.41 10.95 -7.02
CA THR A 585 -32.84 10.77 -7.28
C THR A 585 -33.63 11.59 -6.24
N ASP A 586 -34.86 12.01 -6.56
CA ASP A 586 -35.70 13.03 -5.86
C ASP A 586 -36.05 12.77 -4.36
N THR A 587 -35.42 11.82 -3.69
CA THR A 587 -35.52 11.62 -2.24
C THR A 587 -34.16 11.74 -1.57
N SER A 588 -33.63 12.96 -1.48
CA SER A 588 -32.46 13.27 -0.65
C SER A 588 -32.87 13.36 0.82
N THR A 589 -32.67 12.29 1.58
CA THR A 589 -32.65 12.35 3.05
C THR A 589 -31.39 13.07 3.51
N VAL A 590 -31.52 14.23 4.18
CA VAL A 590 -30.42 14.93 4.87
C VAL A 590 -29.66 13.95 5.75
N ASN A 591 -28.34 13.88 5.59
CA ASN A 591 -27.55 12.85 6.26
C ASN A 591 -27.44 13.19 7.75
N ARG A 592 -27.82 12.26 8.65
CA ARG A 592 -27.89 12.51 10.11
C ARG A 592 -26.52 12.88 10.71
N PHE A 593 -25.44 12.65 9.97
CA PHE A 593 -24.06 12.73 10.43
C PHE A 593 -23.27 13.97 9.93
N GLU A 594 -23.88 14.88 9.17
CA GLU A 594 -23.21 16.07 8.60
C GLU A 594 -22.47 16.90 9.65
N MET A 595 -23.11 17.18 10.79
CA MET A 595 -22.49 17.94 11.88
C MET A 595 -21.32 17.21 12.52
N GLN A 596 -21.41 15.89 12.68
CA GLN A 596 -20.32 15.11 13.27
C GLN A 596 -19.09 15.07 12.34
N ASN A 597 -19.34 15.00 11.03
CA ASN A 597 -18.29 15.05 10.02
C ASN A 597 -17.60 16.43 10.01
N GLU A 598 -18.35 17.53 9.99
CA GLU A 598 -17.76 18.86 9.98
C GLU A 598 -17.03 19.23 11.28
N VAL A 599 -17.54 18.77 12.44
CA VAL A 599 -16.82 18.90 13.71
C VAL A 599 -15.46 18.20 13.64
N SER A 600 -15.41 17.00 13.05
CA SER A 600 -14.15 16.26 12.89
C SER A 600 -13.17 17.00 11.96
N ASN A 601 -13.67 17.53 10.86
CA ASN A 601 -12.87 18.34 9.91
C ASN A 601 -12.34 19.63 10.55
N VAL A 602 -13.15 20.34 11.33
CA VAL A 602 -12.73 21.56 12.04
C VAL A 602 -11.70 21.27 13.11
N ILE A 603 -11.87 20.16 13.85
CA ILE A 603 -10.87 19.72 14.84
C ILE A 603 -9.53 19.45 14.14
N ALA A 604 -9.53 18.80 12.97
CA ALA A 604 -8.32 18.56 12.19
C ALA A 604 -7.70 19.87 11.65
N ASN A 605 -8.49 20.71 10.98
CA ASN A 605 -8.02 21.96 10.36
C ASN A 605 -7.53 22.99 11.38
N SER A 606 -8.19 23.10 12.55
CA SER A 606 -7.73 23.99 13.62
C SER A 606 -6.39 23.54 14.21
N LYS A 607 -6.09 22.24 14.15
CA LYS A 607 -4.83 21.65 14.61
C LYS A 607 -3.71 21.82 13.60
N ASP A 608 -3.99 21.73 12.28
CA ASP A 608 -3.02 22.04 11.22
C ASP A 608 -2.49 23.48 11.30
N PHE A 609 -3.34 24.43 11.69
CA PHE A 609 -2.93 25.83 11.92
C PHE A 609 -2.02 26.00 13.15
N SER A 610 -2.04 25.06 14.10
CA SER A 610 -1.21 25.08 15.32
C SER A 610 0.11 24.29 15.21
N ALA A 611 0.24 23.43 14.19
CA ALA A 611 1.44 22.62 13.93
C ALA A 611 2.20 23.05 12.65
N GLY A 612 1.57 23.82 11.76
CA GLY A 612 2.22 24.40 10.59
C GLY A 612 2.71 25.82 10.86
N ALA A 613 4.03 26.03 10.83
CA ALA A 613 4.55 27.34 10.48
C ALA A 613 4.10 27.65 9.04
N SER A 614 2.98 28.35 8.89
CA SER A 614 2.45 28.73 7.58
C SER A 614 3.40 29.73 6.91
N PHE A 615 4.14 29.25 5.91
CA PHE A 615 4.92 30.10 5.02
C PHE A 615 3.95 30.79 4.04
N SER A 616 3.30 31.87 4.47
CA SER A 616 2.57 32.74 3.55
C SER A 616 3.58 33.63 2.80
N ALA A 617 4.02 33.17 1.63
CA ALA A 617 4.78 34.01 0.70
C ALA A 617 3.80 34.97 -0.01
N GLN A 618 3.48 36.10 0.62
CA GLN A 618 2.76 37.18 -0.07
C GLN A 618 3.72 37.89 -1.02
N TRP A 619 3.60 37.61 -2.33
CA TRP A 619 4.35 38.29 -3.37
C TRP A 619 3.82 39.72 -3.57
N GLY A 620 4.36 40.65 -2.80
CA GLY A 620 4.05 42.09 -2.87
C GLY A 620 5.29 42.94 -3.11
N SER A 621 5.33 43.55 -4.30
CA SER A 621 6.17 44.66 -4.80
C SER A 621 7.37 45.17 -3.98
N LYS A 622 8.54 45.08 -4.61
CA LYS A 622 9.80 45.84 -4.48
C LYS A 622 9.88 46.91 -3.36
N VAL A 623 10.95 46.75 -2.57
CA VAL A 623 11.60 47.67 -1.62
C VAL A 623 11.32 47.34 -0.14
N ALA A 624 12.36 46.84 0.53
CA ALA A 624 12.49 46.39 1.93
C ALA A 624 12.23 44.88 2.17
N GLY A 625 13.26 44.18 2.64
CA GLY A 625 13.40 42.72 2.68
C GLY A 625 12.41 41.95 3.57
N PRO A 626 12.50 40.60 3.56
CA PRO A 626 11.57 39.71 4.26
C PRO A 626 11.60 39.98 5.75
N ARG A 627 10.47 40.45 6.29
CA ARG A 627 10.24 40.52 7.73
C ARG A 627 9.71 39.17 8.20
N PHE A 628 10.59 38.39 8.82
CA PHE A 628 10.27 37.16 9.50
C PHE A 628 9.58 37.49 10.84
N GLY A 629 8.26 37.31 10.90
CA GLY A 629 7.51 37.34 12.16
C GLY A 629 7.27 35.92 12.65
N LEU A 630 8.04 35.46 13.64
CA LEU A 630 7.76 34.25 14.40
C LEU A 630 6.65 34.55 15.42
N ASN A 631 5.45 34.02 15.21
CA ASN A 631 4.46 33.89 16.28
C ASN A 631 4.48 32.46 16.80
N THR A 632 5.13 32.25 17.93
CA THR A 632 5.23 30.97 18.64
C THR A 632 3.98 30.75 19.51
N ASN A 633 2.95 30.09 18.98
CA ASN A 633 1.86 29.55 19.79
C ASN A 633 2.12 28.06 20.08
N ALA A 634 2.96 27.81 21.09
CA ALA A 634 3.14 26.48 21.65
C ALA A 634 2.01 26.21 22.66
N ASN A 635 1.04 25.37 22.28
CA ASN A 635 0.04 24.84 23.21
C ASN A 635 0.70 23.81 24.14
N TYR A 636 1.41 24.31 25.14
CA TYR A 636 1.87 23.51 26.28
C TYR A 636 0.66 23.04 27.08
N ALA A 637 0.62 21.74 27.45
CA ALA A 637 -0.32 21.23 28.43
C ALA A 637 0.00 21.83 29.82
N THR A 638 -0.65 22.95 30.16
CA THR A 638 -0.53 23.55 31.49
C THR A 638 -1.40 22.80 32.49
N HIS A 639 -0.88 22.60 33.71
CA HIS A 639 -1.65 22.05 34.83
C HIS A 639 -2.61 23.13 35.32
N ASN A 640 -3.89 23.02 34.97
CA ASN A 640 -4.91 23.99 35.35
C ASN A 640 -5.77 23.44 36.50
N SER A 641 -6.31 24.33 37.34
CA SER A 641 -7.26 23.96 38.40
C SER A 641 -8.56 23.40 37.83
N LYS A 642 -9.33 22.64 38.63
CA LYS A 642 -10.59 21.98 38.23
C LYS A 642 -11.55 22.96 37.53
N GLU A 643 -11.76 24.12 38.12
CA GLU A 643 -12.68 25.15 37.61
C GLU A 643 -12.20 25.75 36.27
N GLN A 644 -10.89 25.99 36.13
CA GLN A 644 -10.31 26.54 34.91
C GLN A 644 -10.32 25.53 33.75
N SER A 645 -10.12 24.24 34.03
CA SER A 645 -10.19 23.17 33.02
C SER A 645 -11.61 23.02 32.46
N THR A 646 -12.64 23.04 33.32
CA THR A 646 -14.03 22.95 32.91
C THR A 646 -14.45 24.14 32.05
N ARG A 647 -14.05 25.35 32.43
CA ARG A 647 -14.36 26.58 31.65
C ARG A 647 -13.73 26.56 30.27
N GLN A 648 -12.47 26.12 30.17
CA GLN A 648 -11.77 26.02 28.88
C GLN A 648 -12.37 24.95 27.96
N ALA A 649 -12.83 23.82 28.52
CA ALA A 649 -13.53 22.78 27.78
C ALA A 649 -14.87 23.30 27.19
N MET A 650 -15.62 24.11 27.95
CA MET A 650 -16.87 24.71 27.46
C MET A 650 -16.62 25.67 26.29
N THR A 651 -15.65 26.59 26.41
CA THR A 651 -15.34 27.55 25.35
C THR A 651 -14.90 26.85 24.07
N ASN A 652 -14.02 25.85 24.19
CA ASN A 652 -13.52 25.10 23.03
C ASN A 652 -14.65 24.29 22.35
N ALA A 653 -15.52 23.66 23.12
CA ALA A 653 -16.67 22.92 22.58
C ALA A 653 -17.62 23.83 21.78
N LYS A 654 -17.89 25.06 22.27
CA LYS A 654 -18.70 26.05 21.56
C LYS A 654 -18.03 26.50 20.26
N GLU A 655 -16.75 26.89 20.32
CA GLU A 655 -16.01 27.38 19.16
C GLU A 655 -15.89 26.34 18.04
N ILE A 656 -15.64 25.06 18.39
CA ILE A 656 -15.62 23.97 17.42
C ILE A 656 -17.00 23.78 16.77
N THR A 657 -18.08 23.84 17.56
CA THR A 657 -19.45 23.68 17.06
C THR A 657 -19.83 24.83 16.11
N GLU A 658 -19.45 26.06 16.42
CA GLU A 658 -19.70 27.25 15.59
C GLU A 658 -18.94 27.18 14.26
N ARG A 659 -17.65 26.85 14.29
CA ARG A 659 -16.86 26.70 13.05
C ARG A 659 -17.38 25.56 12.17
N ALA A 660 -17.82 24.45 12.77
CA ALA A 660 -18.41 23.34 12.02
C ALA A 660 -19.72 23.77 11.37
N LEU A 661 -20.55 24.53 12.09
CA LEU A 661 -21.77 25.09 11.56
C LEU A 661 -21.52 25.98 10.35
N ASP A 662 -20.55 26.90 10.40
CA ASP A 662 -20.24 27.81 9.29
C ASP A 662 -19.89 27.07 8.00
N ARG A 663 -19.19 25.93 8.10
CA ARG A 663 -18.85 25.08 6.95
C ARG A 663 -20.09 24.39 6.38
N ILE A 664 -20.97 23.85 7.24
CA ILE A 664 -22.25 23.26 6.80
C ILE A 664 -23.10 24.32 6.11
N VAL A 665 -23.19 25.53 6.66
CA VAL A 665 -23.95 26.64 6.09
C VAL A 665 -23.40 26.99 4.70
N THR A 666 -22.08 27.02 4.52
CA THR A 666 -21.44 27.32 3.24
C THR A 666 -21.71 26.20 2.22
N LYS A 667 -21.55 24.94 2.63
CA LYS A 667 -21.81 23.76 1.79
C LYS A 667 -23.27 23.70 1.32
N VAL A 668 -24.24 23.83 2.24
CA VAL A 668 -25.67 23.84 1.90
C VAL A 668 -26.01 25.05 1.01
N LYS A 669 -25.32 26.19 1.15
CA LYS A 669 -25.49 27.34 0.24
C LYS A 669 -24.98 27.03 -1.16
N GLU A 670 -23.83 26.40 -1.30
CA GLU A 670 -23.28 25.97 -2.60
C GLU A 670 -24.20 24.95 -3.28
N GLU A 671 -24.70 23.95 -2.55
CA GLU A 671 -25.71 23.00 -3.05
C GLU A 671 -27.00 23.70 -3.52
N ARG A 672 -27.47 24.71 -2.76
CA ARG A 672 -28.63 25.54 -3.16
C ARG A 672 -28.36 26.32 -4.46
N ILE A 673 -27.12 26.74 -4.71
CA ILE A 673 -26.70 27.51 -5.89
C ILE A 673 -26.49 26.59 -7.11
N GLU A 674 -25.82 25.45 -6.95
CA GLU A 674 -25.56 24.50 -8.04
C GLU A 674 -26.87 23.98 -8.65
N LYS A 675 -27.89 23.71 -7.82
CA LYS A 675 -29.23 23.32 -8.28
C LYS A 675 -29.90 24.37 -9.19
N ILE A 676 -29.47 25.63 -9.14
CA ILE A 676 -30.00 26.72 -9.98
C ILE A 676 -29.31 26.77 -11.37
N VAL A 677 -28.12 26.17 -11.52
CA VAL A 677 -27.26 26.33 -12.71
C VAL A 677 -27.39 25.18 -13.74
N GLU A 678 -28.01 24.04 -13.41
CA GLU A 678 -28.37 23.03 -14.44
C GLU A 678 -29.35 23.63 -15.49
N GLU A 679 -29.11 23.43 -16.79
CA GLU A 679 -29.93 24.03 -17.87
C GLU A 679 -31.37 23.46 -17.86
N PHE A 680 -32.32 24.25 -17.34
CA PHE A 680 -33.75 23.92 -17.30
C PHE A 680 -34.46 24.32 -18.60
N GLU A 681 -34.98 23.35 -19.36
CA GLU A 681 -36.06 23.61 -20.31
C GLU A 681 -37.39 23.57 -19.54
N GLU A 682 -37.80 24.71 -18.97
CA GLU A 682 -39.08 24.88 -18.26
C GLU A 682 -40.16 25.30 -19.26
N ASN A 683 -41.02 24.36 -19.65
CA ASN A 683 -42.21 24.67 -20.46
C ASN A 683 -43.34 25.07 -19.53
N ASN A 684 -43.50 26.38 -19.36
CA ASN A 684 -44.59 26.99 -18.62
C ASN A 684 -45.81 27.18 -19.52
N THR A 685 -46.82 26.34 -19.34
CA THR A 685 -48.15 26.57 -19.92
C THR A 685 -49.04 27.25 -18.89
N HIS A 686 -49.51 28.44 -19.22
CA HIS A 686 -50.49 29.17 -18.44
C HIS A 686 -51.78 29.35 -19.26
N GLY A 687 -52.93 29.18 -18.63
CA GLY A 687 -54.23 29.32 -19.27
C GLY A 687 -55.28 29.74 -18.26
N PHE A 688 -56.40 30.29 -18.72
CA PHE A 688 -57.49 30.70 -17.83
C PHE A 688 -58.60 29.65 -17.80
N ASP A 689 -58.83 29.01 -16.66
CA ASP A 689 -59.96 28.12 -16.40
C ASP A 689 -61.05 28.86 -15.61
N ASN A 690 -62.13 29.25 -16.31
CA ASN A 690 -63.27 29.95 -15.71
C ASN A 690 -64.24 29.03 -14.91
N ARG A 691 -63.90 27.75 -14.69
CA ARG A 691 -64.81 26.79 -14.02
C ARG A 691 -64.78 26.88 -12.49
N LYS A 692 -63.66 27.29 -11.86
CA LYS A 692 -63.50 27.46 -10.38
C LYS A 692 -62.38 28.46 -10.02
N GLY A 693 -62.54 29.19 -8.90
CA GLY A 693 -61.51 30.04 -8.25
C GLY A 693 -61.55 31.53 -8.64
N ASP A 694 -61.81 32.43 -7.69
CA ASP A 694 -61.97 33.89 -7.89
C ASP A 694 -60.87 34.75 -7.23
N LYS A 695 -59.84 34.12 -6.65
CA LYS A 695 -58.74 34.79 -5.94
C LYS A 695 -57.40 34.51 -6.60
N HIS A 696 -56.51 35.50 -6.61
CA HIS A 696 -55.09 35.31 -6.92
C HIS A 696 -54.46 34.46 -5.80
N VAL A 697 -53.63 33.48 -6.16
CA VAL A 697 -52.94 32.58 -5.23
C VAL A 697 -51.45 32.88 -5.28
N VAL A 698 -50.84 33.08 -4.11
CA VAL A 698 -49.40 33.23 -3.95
C VAL A 698 -48.89 32.09 -3.08
N GLY A 699 -48.09 31.19 -3.64
CA GLY A 699 -47.36 30.17 -2.91
C GLY A 699 -45.94 30.65 -2.61
N VAL A 700 -45.64 30.95 -1.35
CA VAL A 700 -44.26 31.28 -0.92
C VAL A 700 -43.62 30.00 -0.38
N TYR A 701 -42.61 29.47 -1.06
CA TYR A 701 -41.82 28.35 -0.58
C TYR A 701 -40.62 28.89 0.20
N ARG A 702 -40.40 28.40 1.43
CA ARG A 702 -39.25 28.73 2.28
C ARG A 702 -38.40 27.51 2.51
N TRP A 703 -37.10 27.70 2.69
CA TRP A 703 -36.24 26.65 3.22
C TRP A 703 -36.62 26.31 4.66
N VAL A 704 -36.30 25.11 5.12
CA VAL A 704 -36.48 24.68 6.51
C VAL A 704 -35.10 24.58 7.17
N ASP A 705 -34.96 25.09 8.39
CA ASP A 705 -33.73 24.96 9.17
C ASP A 705 -34.00 24.13 10.45
N LYS A 706 -33.03 23.32 10.86
CA LYS A 706 -33.05 22.54 12.11
C LYS A 706 -32.46 23.37 13.25
N VAL A 707 -33.11 23.38 14.41
CA VAL A 707 -32.56 23.94 15.65
C VAL A 707 -32.18 22.80 16.58
N PHE A 708 -30.90 22.72 16.93
CA PHE A 708 -30.36 21.76 17.88
C PHE A 708 -30.13 22.41 19.26
N LYS A 709 -30.38 21.65 20.32
CA LYS A 709 -29.96 21.95 21.69
C LYS A 709 -28.66 21.20 21.97
N ASN A 710 -27.59 21.94 22.25
CA ASN A 710 -26.31 21.37 22.66
C ASN A 710 -26.14 21.54 24.18
N GLN A 711 -25.92 20.45 24.89
CA GLN A 711 -25.70 20.44 26.34
C GLN A 711 -24.41 19.68 26.65
N ILE A 712 -23.56 20.26 27.48
CA ILE A 712 -22.40 19.53 28.02
C ILE A 712 -22.86 18.73 29.23
N VAL A 713 -22.57 17.44 29.22
CA VAL A 713 -22.83 16.50 30.32
C VAL A 713 -21.50 15.91 30.77
N ASN A 714 -21.25 15.91 32.08
CA ASN A 714 -20.08 15.24 32.66
C ASN A 714 -20.43 13.77 32.92
N TYR A 715 -19.76 12.88 32.19
CA TYR A 715 -19.93 11.43 32.27
C TYR A 715 -18.96 10.77 33.26
N GLY A 716 -18.55 11.53 34.27
CA GLY A 716 -17.57 11.11 35.26
C GLY A 716 -16.14 11.30 34.78
N LYS A 717 -15.25 10.66 35.51
CA LYS A 717 -13.82 10.73 35.28
C LYS A 717 -13.34 9.52 34.49
N ARG A 718 -12.30 9.71 33.69
CA ARG A 718 -11.65 8.63 32.92
C ARG A 718 -10.17 8.59 33.23
N LEU A 719 -9.67 7.38 33.46
CA LEU A 719 -8.25 7.11 33.45
C LEU A 719 -7.77 7.12 31.98
N MET A 720 -6.68 7.84 31.70
CA MET A 720 -6.16 8.01 30.34
C MET A 720 -4.74 7.48 30.18
N PHE A 721 -4.51 6.77 29.09
CA PHE A 721 -3.18 6.34 28.64
C PHE A 721 -2.82 7.02 27.32
N GLU A 722 -1.59 7.51 27.24
CA GLU A 722 -0.97 8.05 26.04
C GLU A 722 -0.04 7.01 25.43
N PHE A 723 -0.10 6.85 24.12
CA PHE A 723 0.76 5.99 23.32
C PHE A 723 1.42 6.83 22.21
N MET A 724 2.73 6.68 22.05
CA MET A 724 3.47 7.25 20.92
C MET A 724 3.74 6.15 19.89
N VAL A 725 2.96 6.14 18.81
CA VAL A 725 2.98 5.11 17.76
C VAL A 725 3.82 5.58 16.58
N PRO A 726 5.00 5.00 16.31
CA PRO A 726 5.80 5.33 15.13
C PRO A 726 5.14 4.81 13.85
N GLU A 727 5.30 5.55 12.75
CA GLU A 727 4.79 5.23 11.40
C GLU A 727 3.39 4.59 11.42
N PRO A 728 2.36 5.29 11.94
CA PRO A 728 1.07 4.70 12.31
C PRO A 728 0.35 4.01 11.15
N ALA A 729 0.58 4.45 9.90
CA ALA A 729 0.00 3.85 8.70
C ALA A 729 0.82 2.68 8.11
N LYS A 730 1.98 2.31 8.67
CA LYS A 730 2.88 1.30 8.07
C LYS A 730 2.19 -0.05 7.91
N LEU A 731 1.46 -0.52 8.93
CA LEU A 731 0.74 -1.79 8.86
C LEU A 731 -0.32 -1.79 7.76
N HIS A 732 -1.05 -0.68 7.60
CA HIS A 732 -2.04 -0.53 6.53
C HIS A 732 -1.37 -0.58 5.15
N LYS A 733 -0.24 0.12 4.97
CA LYS A 733 0.57 0.09 3.73
C LYS A 733 1.07 -1.34 3.41
N LEU A 734 1.54 -2.08 4.41
CA LEU A 734 2.00 -3.47 4.25
C LEU A 734 0.85 -4.43 3.91
N ALA A 735 -0.31 -4.28 4.56
CA ALA A 735 -1.49 -5.11 4.28
C ALA A 735 -2.04 -4.85 2.87
N LEU A 736 -2.05 -3.60 2.41
CA LEU A 736 -2.33 -3.29 1.01
C LEU A 736 -1.31 -3.96 0.08
N GLY A 737 -0.02 -3.91 0.42
CA GLY A 737 1.04 -4.58 -0.33
C GLY A 737 0.98 -6.12 -0.35
N SER A 738 0.36 -6.78 0.62
CA SER A 738 0.23 -8.25 0.63
C SER A 738 -1.02 -8.75 -0.13
N LEU A 739 -2.11 -7.97 -0.13
CA LEU A 739 -3.30 -8.25 -0.96
C LEU A 739 -3.00 -8.15 -2.48
N VAL A 740 -1.95 -7.41 -2.84
CA VAL A 740 -1.35 -7.36 -4.18
C VAL A 740 -0.75 -8.70 -4.60
N GLN A 741 -0.10 -9.40 -3.67
CA GLN A 741 0.67 -10.63 -3.95
C GLN A 741 -0.23 -11.87 -4.11
N THR A 742 -1.46 -11.84 -3.56
CA THR A 742 -2.40 -12.98 -3.56
C THR A 742 -3.36 -13.03 -4.76
N LYS A 743 -3.14 -12.20 -5.79
CA LYS A 743 -3.92 -12.15 -7.06
C LYS A 743 -5.42 -11.84 -6.92
N THR A 744 -5.82 -11.06 -5.91
CA THR A 744 -7.22 -10.57 -5.80
C THR A 744 -7.40 -9.14 -6.36
N ALA A 745 -6.31 -8.48 -6.78
CA ALA A 745 -6.31 -7.15 -7.41
C ALA A 745 -5.75 -7.21 -8.84
N MET A 746 -6.26 -6.36 -9.72
CA MET A 746 -5.83 -6.23 -11.12
C MET A 746 -4.47 -5.51 -11.17
N THR A 747 -3.42 -6.17 -11.65
CA THR A 747 -2.05 -5.64 -11.68
C THR A 747 -1.72 -4.99 -13.02
N LEU A 748 -1.23 -3.74 -13.02
CA LEU A 748 -0.61 -3.11 -14.18
C LEU A 748 0.92 -3.22 -14.06
N GLU A 749 1.56 -3.86 -15.04
CA GLU A 749 3.03 -3.98 -15.07
C GLU A 749 3.63 -2.80 -15.83
N LYS A 750 4.48 -2.01 -15.15
CA LYS A 750 5.21 -0.92 -15.80
C LYS A 750 6.21 -1.46 -16.82
N PRO A 751 6.22 -0.96 -18.08
CA PRO A 751 7.22 -1.34 -19.07
C PRO A 751 8.64 -0.99 -18.62
N ILE A 752 9.58 -1.91 -18.86
CA ILE A 752 10.98 -1.79 -18.44
C ILE A 752 11.78 -0.99 -19.48
N ASP A 753 12.28 0.19 -19.11
CA ASP A 753 13.08 1.02 -20.03
C ASP A 753 14.38 0.30 -20.43
N PRO A 754 14.59 0.00 -21.72
CA PRO A 754 15.80 -0.64 -22.21
C PRO A 754 17.09 0.11 -21.85
N ARG A 755 17.03 1.43 -21.70
CA ARG A 755 18.20 2.30 -21.47
C ARG A 755 18.70 2.24 -20.04
N THR A 756 17.85 1.88 -19.09
CA THR A 756 18.15 1.87 -17.64
C THR A 756 17.96 0.50 -17.00
N ALA A 757 17.70 -0.54 -17.78
CA ALA A 757 17.55 -1.90 -17.28
C ALA A 757 18.85 -2.40 -16.64
N GLU A 758 18.76 -3.09 -15.49
CA GLU A 758 19.93 -3.68 -14.82
C GLU A 758 20.52 -4.84 -15.64
N ASP A 759 19.65 -5.68 -16.21
CA ASP A 759 20.00 -6.75 -17.13
C ASP A 759 19.70 -6.36 -18.59
N PHE A 760 20.58 -6.77 -19.52
CA PHE A 760 20.47 -6.47 -20.95
C PHE A 760 20.40 -4.97 -21.29
N THR A 761 21.01 -4.10 -20.46
CA THR A 761 21.01 -2.64 -20.65
C THR A 761 21.37 -2.25 -22.07
N LEU A 762 20.58 -1.37 -22.65
CA LEU A 762 20.73 -0.87 -24.01
C LEU A 762 20.71 0.67 -23.95
N THR A 763 21.78 1.28 -23.44
CA THR A 763 21.88 2.74 -23.29
C THR A 763 21.82 3.47 -24.63
N ASP A 764 22.40 2.85 -25.66
CA ASP A 764 22.48 3.36 -27.03
C ASP A 764 22.62 2.19 -28.01
N TYR A 765 22.54 2.50 -29.31
CA TYR A 765 22.58 1.51 -30.39
C TYR A 765 23.90 0.74 -30.50
N SER A 766 25.02 1.25 -29.97
CA SER A 766 26.32 0.56 -30.03
C SER A 766 26.35 -0.69 -29.14
N GLN A 767 25.49 -0.72 -28.11
CA GLN A 767 25.38 -1.85 -27.19
C GLN A 767 24.50 -2.99 -27.69
N LEU A 768 23.91 -2.88 -28.89
CA LEU A 768 23.03 -3.89 -29.46
C LEU A 768 23.82 -5.14 -29.85
N THR A 769 23.72 -6.19 -29.02
CA THR A 769 24.24 -7.54 -29.29
C THR A 769 23.09 -8.49 -29.64
N ASN A 770 23.39 -9.66 -30.21
CA ASN A 770 22.35 -10.66 -30.55
C ASN A 770 21.49 -11.06 -29.34
N ASP A 771 22.10 -11.22 -28.17
CA ASP A 771 21.36 -11.60 -26.95
C ASP A 771 20.42 -10.49 -26.49
N LYS A 772 20.89 -9.23 -26.51
CA LYS A 772 20.07 -8.06 -26.18
C LYS A 772 18.97 -7.85 -27.21
N LEU A 773 19.26 -8.06 -28.50
CA LEU A 773 18.29 -8.00 -29.58
C LEU A 773 17.19 -9.03 -29.37
N LYS A 774 17.53 -10.32 -29.16
CA LYS A 774 16.57 -11.40 -28.90
C LYS A 774 15.69 -11.08 -27.68
N TYR A 775 16.29 -10.59 -26.60
CA TYR A 775 15.57 -10.21 -25.39
C TYR A 775 14.56 -9.08 -25.63
N TRP A 776 15.01 -7.93 -26.14
CA TRP A 776 14.15 -6.74 -26.27
C TRP A 776 13.10 -6.88 -27.37
N THR A 777 13.42 -7.56 -28.48
CA THR A 777 12.46 -7.84 -29.55
C THR A 777 11.41 -8.85 -29.11
N GLY A 778 11.77 -9.88 -28.33
CA GLY A 778 10.82 -10.80 -27.71
C GLY A 778 9.92 -10.12 -26.68
N LYS A 779 10.50 -9.25 -25.85
CA LYS A 779 9.79 -8.53 -24.79
C LYS A 779 8.75 -7.53 -25.31
N TYR A 780 9.13 -6.73 -26.31
CA TYR A 780 8.28 -5.69 -26.88
C TYR A 780 7.61 -6.08 -28.20
N LYS A 781 7.82 -7.32 -28.68
CA LYS A 781 7.31 -7.82 -29.97
C LYS A 781 7.62 -6.87 -31.14
N VAL A 782 8.86 -6.39 -31.16
CA VAL A 782 9.33 -5.38 -32.12
C VAL A 782 9.52 -6.01 -33.49
N GLU A 783 8.91 -5.44 -34.52
CA GLU A 783 9.24 -5.74 -35.91
C GLU A 783 10.49 -4.96 -36.32
N PHE A 784 11.48 -5.66 -36.89
CA PHE A 784 12.73 -5.05 -37.34
C PHE A 784 13.23 -5.71 -38.63
N GLU A 785 14.04 -4.98 -39.41
CA GLU A 785 14.68 -5.53 -40.61
C GLU A 785 15.75 -6.56 -40.21
N THR A 786 15.80 -7.69 -40.91
CA THR A 786 16.82 -8.72 -40.68
C THR A 786 18.22 -8.14 -40.85
N GLN A 787 19.13 -8.50 -39.94
CA GLN A 787 20.52 -8.07 -40.03
C GLN A 787 21.11 -8.41 -41.41
N PRO A 788 21.69 -7.43 -42.14
CA PRO A 788 22.27 -7.72 -43.45
C PRO A 788 23.49 -8.64 -43.31
N GLU A 789 23.70 -9.55 -44.26
CA GLU A 789 24.82 -10.50 -44.22
C GLU A 789 26.17 -9.78 -44.21
N ASN A 790 27.04 -10.16 -43.27
CA ASN A 790 28.36 -9.52 -43.08
C ASN A 790 29.24 -9.58 -44.34
N PHE A 791 29.09 -10.63 -45.15
CA PHE A 791 29.74 -10.74 -46.44
C PHE A 791 28.84 -11.49 -47.42
N ILE A 792 29.00 -11.16 -48.71
CA ILE A 792 28.38 -11.86 -49.83
C ILE A 792 29.44 -12.18 -50.88
N GLU A 793 29.22 -13.26 -51.63
CA GLU A 793 30.06 -13.62 -52.77
C GLU A 793 29.27 -13.41 -54.08
N ILE A 794 29.85 -12.62 -54.98
CA ILE A 794 29.30 -12.40 -56.32
C ILE A 794 30.34 -12.86 -57.35
N SER A 795 29.89 -13.49 -58.42
CA SER A 795 30.79 -14.04 -59.45
C SER A 795 30.41 -13.59 -60.85
N LYS A 796 31.42 -13.49 -61.72
CA LYS A 796 31.24 -13.21 -63.14
C LYS A 796 32.18 -14.06 -63.97
N ALA A 797 31.61 -14.79 -64.93
CA ALA A 797 32.38 -15.48 -65.94
C ALA A 797 32.72 -14.52 -67.10
N PHE A 798 33.81 -14.79 -67.78
CA PHE A 798 34.22 -14.10 -69.00
C PHE A 798 34.87 -15.07 -69.97
N ASP A 799 34.74 -14.77 -71.24
CA ASP A 799 35.43 -15.46 -72.31
C ASP A 799 35.78 -14.49 -73.43
N GLY A 800 36.73 -14.89 -74.26
CA GLY A 800 37.09 -14.20 -75.48
C GLY A 800 37.69 -15.18 -76.46
N ARG A 801 37.39 -14.99 -77.75
CA ARG A 801 37.89 -15.83 -78.83
C ARG A 801 38.28 -14.97 -80.03
N ASP A 802 39.42 -15.27 -80.64
CA ASP A 802 39.81 -14.70 -81.93
C ASP A 802 38.84 -15.26 -83.01
N PRO A 803 38.07 -14.40 -83.71
CA PRO A 803 37.15 -14.82 -84.76
C PRO A 803 37.84 -15.57 -85.91
N SER A 804 39.14 -15.36 -86.09
CA SER A 804 39.94 -15.99 -87.14
C SER A 804 40.42 -17.40 -86.76
N PHE A 805 40.17 -17.86 -85.53
CA PHE A 805 40.64 -19.15 -85.04
C PHE A 805 39.76 -20.31 -85.54
N GLY A 806 40.28 -21.08 -86.50
CA GLY A 806 39.61 -22.22 -87.14
C GLY A 806 39.63 -23.54 -86.35
N GLY A 807 40.10 -23.56 -85.10
CA GLY A 807 40.18 -24.77 -84.28
C GLY A 807 41.49 -25.57 -84.42
N HIS A 808 42.44 -25.07 -85.21
CA HIS A 808 43.80 -25.59 -85.32
C HIS A 808 44.81 -24.42 -85.38
N ASP A 809 46.06 -24.66 -84.97
CA ASP A 809 47.15 -23.68 -85.08
C ASP A 809 47.47 -23.46 -86.57
N ASP A 810 47.37 -22.22 -87.05
CA ASP A 810 47.66 -21.83 -88.43
C ASP A 810 48.97 -21.01 -88.54
N GLY A 811 49.75 -20.93 -87.46
CA GLY A 811 51.04 -20.25 -87.41
C GLY A 811 50.95 -18.73 -87.47
N LYS A 812 49.83 -18.12 -87.04
CA LYS A 812 49.65 -16.67 -86.95
C LYS A 812 49.61 -16.20 -85.50
N VAL A 813 50.02 -14.94 -85.30
CA VAL A 813 49.86 -14.26 -84.01
C VAL A 813 48.39 -14.05 -83.73
N GLN A 814 47.91 -14.59 -82.61
CA GLN A 814 46.52 -14.49 -82.17
C GLN A 814 46.46 -13.78 -80.81
N ILE A 815 45.69 -12.71 -80.76
CA ILE A 815 45.54 -11.84 -79.60
C ILE A 815 44.06 -11.65 -79.33
N VAL A 816 43.65 -11.93 -78.10
CA VAL A 816 42.30 -11.72 -77.61
C VAL A 816 42.39 -10.75 -76.45
N SER A 817 41.66 -9.64 -76.54
CA SER A 817 41.49 -8.72 -75.42
C SER A 817 40.03 -8.43 -75.19
N GLY A 818 39.70 -8.13 -73.94
CA GLY A 818 38.34 -7.84 -73.53
C GLY A 818 38.30 -7.17 -72.17
N ASN A 819 37.13 -6.66 -71.81
CA ASN A 819 36.87 -6.07 -70.52
C ASN A 819 35.43 -6.33 -70.10
N GLY A 820 35.15 -6.09 -68.83
CA GLY A 820 33.82 -6.15 -68.29
C GLY A 820 33.76 -5.53 -66.90
N ASP A 821 32.53 -5.39 -66.42
CA ASP A 821 32.24 -4.88 -65.09
C ASP A 821 31.42 -5.89 -64.31
N LEU A 822 31.66 -5.98 -63.00
CA LEU A 822 30.82 -6.65 -62.03
C LEU A 822 30.18 -5.58 -61.13
N ASP A 823 28.86 -5.48 -61.17
CA ASP A 823 28.11 -4.56 -60.31
C ASP A 823 28.14 -5.07 -58.87
N ILE A 824 28.49 -4.18 -57.94
CA ILE A 824 28.58 -4.47 -56.51
C ILE A 824 27.29 -3.99 -55.85
N PRO A 825 26.59 -4.85 -55.08
CA PRO A 825 25.39 -4.46 -54.36
C PRO A 825 25.61 -3.22 -53.50
N GLU A 826 24.56 -2.41 -53.37
CA GLU A 826 24.56 -1.23 -52.53
C GLU A 826 24.91 -1.62 -51.09
N ASN A 827 25.66 -0.77 -50.39
CA ASN A 827 26.20 -1.01 -49.04
C ASN A 827 27.36 -2.01 -48.91
N TYR A 828 27.83 -2.63 -49.99
CA TYR A 828 28.95 -3.58 -49.96
C TYR A 828 30.21 -3.03 -50.61
N VAL A 829 31.37 -3.45 -50.08
CA VAL A 829 32.71 -3.12 -50.60
C VAL A 829 33.50 -4.38 -50.89
N VAL A 830 34.12 -4.47 -52.06
CA VAL A 830 35.00 -5.59 -52.43
C VAL A 830 36.32 -5.46 -51.69
N LYS A 831 36.70 -6.48 -50.92
CA LYS A 831 38.02 -6.54 -50.25
C LYS A 831 38.98 -7.51 -50.91
N SER A 832 38.46 -8.58 -51.50
CA SER A 832 39.26 -9.54 -52.26
C SER A 832 38.47 -10.14 -53.41
N VAL A 833 39.19 -10.61 -54.42
CA VAL A 833 38.64 -11.29 -55.58
C VAL A 833 39.46 -12.55 -55.85
N ASP A 834 38.80 -13.70 -55.84
CA ASP A 834 39.37 -14.94 -56.32
C ASP A 834 39.16 -15.02 -57.83
N TYR A 835 40.22 -15.35 -58.59
CA TYR A 835 40.16 -15.46 -60.04
C TYR A 835 40.64 -16.82 -60.50
N ALA A 836 40.06 -17.29 -61.61
CA ALA A 836 40.52 -18.45 -62.36
C ALA A 836 40.36 -18.17 -63.84
N PHE A 837 41.42 -18.29 -64.64
CA PHE A 837 41.31 -18.16 -66.09
C PHE A 837 42.28 -19.10 -66.79
N GLY A 838 41.86 -19.60 -67.94
CA GLY A 838 42.67 -20.44 -68.79
C GLY A 838 42.66 -19.97 -70.24
N THR A 839 43.63 -20.46 -70.99
CA THR A 839 43.84 -20.13 -72.39
C THR A 839 43.98 -21.36 -73.26
N TYR A 840 43.72 -21.24 -74.56
CA TYR A 840 43.98 -22.33 -75.49
C TYR A 840 45.48 -22.43 -75.80
N PRO A 841 46.09 -23.63 -75.71
CA PRO A 841 47.51 -23.80 -76.02
C PRO A 841 47.80 -23.54 -77.50
N HIS A 842 48.80 -22.72 -77.80
CA HIS A 842 49.16 -22.31 -79.15
C HIS A 842 50.70 -22.27 -79.27
N ASN A 843 51.29 -22.77 -80.37
CA ASN A 843 52.73 -23.09 -80.45
C ASN A 843 53.51 -22.18 -81.43
N PHE A 844 53.14 -20.90 -81.50
CA PHE A 844 53.83 -19.94 -82.37
C PHE A 844 55.09 -19.36 -81.72
N LYS A 845 56.28 -19.88 -82.07
CA LYS A 845 57.65 -19.33 -81.89
C LYS A 845 57.96 -18.55 -80.59
N GLY A 846 57.25 -18.80 -79.48
CA GLY A 846 57.34 -18.07 -78.22
C GLY A 846 56.52 -18.72 -77.11
N ALA A 847 56.56 -18.16 -75.91
CA ALA A 847 55.73 -18.58 -74.79
C ALA A 847 54.32 -17.97 -74.95
N HIS A 848 53.26 -18.77 -74.79
CA HIS A 848 51.89 -18.25 -74.75
C HIS A 848 51.68 -17.45 -73.47
N GLN A 849 50.97 -16.33 -73.58
CA GLN A 849 50.81 -15.35 -72.51
C GLN A 849 49.35 -14.98 -72.31
N ALA A 850 48.97 -14.76 -71.06
CA ALA A 850 47.73 -14.09 -70.74
C ALA A 850 47.78 -13.40 -69.38
N ASN A 851 47.04 -12.30 -69.28
CA ASN A 851 46.86 -11.56 -68.05
C ASN A 851 45.38 -11.23 -67.83
N LEU A 852 45.05 -11.00 -66.57
CA LEU A 852 43.77 -10.50 -66.11
C LEU A 852 44.05 -9.35 -65.13
N THR A 853 43.50 -8.18 -65.37
CA THR A 853 43.56 -7.05 -64.44
C THR A 853 42.19 -6.90 -63.80
N ILE A 854 42.13 -6.83 -62.47
CA ILE A 854 40.88 -6.68 -61.71
C ILE A 854 41.06 -5.51 -60.75
N GLY A 855 40.17 -4.52 -60.79
CA GLY A 855 40.23 -3.38 -59.89
C GLY A 855 41.56 -2.61 -59.94
N GLY A 856 42.18 -2.53 -61.12
CA GLY A 856 43.48 -1.88 -61.34
C GLY A 856 44.71 -2.69 -60.88
N LYS A 857 44.54 -3.92 -60.38
CA LYS A 857 45.64 -4.82 -60.01
C LYS A 857 45.75 -5.97 -61.00
N SER A 858 46.97 -6.26 -61.45
CA SER A 858 47.22 -7.37 -62.38
C SER A 858 47.30 -8.71 -61.66
N SER A 859 46.72 -9.73 -62.28
CA SER A 859 46.89 -11.13 -61.93
C SER A 859 48.33 -11.56 -62.17
N THR A 860 48.66 -12.73 -61.64
CA THR A 860 49.82 -13.46 -62.14
C THR A 860 49.58 -13.82 -63.61
N TRP A 861 50.63 -13.69 -64.42
CA TRP A 861 50.54 -14.00 -65.84
C TRP A 861 50.59 -15.51 -66.06
N ILE A 862 49.91 -15.96 -67.09
CA ILE A 862 50.27 -17.19 -67.77
C ILE A 862 51.50 -16.87 -68.63
N ILE A 863 52.60 -17.61 -68.44
CA ILE A 863 53.83 -17.50 -69.24
C ILE A 863 54.43 -18.90 -69.34
N GLY A 864 54.54 -19.45 -70.55
CA GLY A 864 55.22 -20.72 -70.80
C GLY A 864 54.71 -21.37 -72.08
N THR A 865 55.04 -22.64 -72.32
CA THR A 865 54.50 -23.43 -73.44
C THR A 865 53.51 -24.51 -72.99
N ALA A 866 53.44 -24.81 -71.68
CA ALA A 866 52.60 -25.88 -71.12
C ALA A 866 51.54 -25.41 -70.10
N GLN A 867 51.63 -24.18 -69.58
CA GLN A 867 50.73 -23.70 -68.51
C GLN A 867 49.47 -23.03 -69.05
N THR A 868 48.34 -23.72 -69.17
CA THR A 868 47.11 -23.14 -69.77
C THR A 868 46.10 -22.62 -68.75
N LEU A 869 46.37 -22.69 -67.45
CA LEU A 869 45.46 -22.30 -66.39
C LEU A 869 46.17 -21.49 -65.31
N LYS A 870 45.51 -20.45 -64.79
CA LYS A 870 45.95 -19.69 -63.63
C LYS A 870 44.80 -19.45 -62.67
N THR A 871 45.09 -19.60 -61.38
CA THR A 871 44.19 -19.22 -60.29
C THR A 871 44.95 -18.35 -59.30
N GLY A 872 44.23 -17.55 -58.52
CA GLY A 872 44.80 -16.78 -57.43
C GLY A 872 43.80 -15.83 -56.81
N THR A 873 44.28 -15.02 -55.87
CA THR A 873 43.48 -14.04 -55.15
C THR A 873 44.12 -12.67 -55.27
N ILE A 874 43.32 -11.66 -55.59
CA ILE A 874 43.70 -10.25 -55.47
C ILE A 874 43.08 -9.73 -54.18
N SER A 875 43.93 -9.37 -53.22
CA SER A 875 43.54 -8.83 -51.92
C SER A 875 43.76 -7.32 -51.82
N SER A 876 43.35 -6.75 -50.68
CA SER A 876 43.47 -5.32 -50.37
C SER A 876 42.82 -4.42 -51.43
N LEU A 877 41.62 -4.81 -51.86
CA LEU A 877 40.74 -3.99 -52.67
C LEU A 877 39.85 -3.14 -51.76
N ASN A 878 39.38 -2.01 -52.27
CA ASN A 878 38.41 -1.15 -51.59
C ASN A 878 37.51 -0.50 -52.66
N ILE A 879 36.76 -1.34 -53.36
CA ILE A 879 35.98 -0.94 -54.54
C ILE A 879 34.50 -1.08 -54.22
N GLU A 880 33.76 -0.01 -54.46
CA GLU A 880 32.32 0.09 -54.27
C GLU A 880 31.63 0.30 -55.62
N LYS A 881 30.34 -0.05 -55.69
CA LYS A 881 29.44 0.10 -56.86
C LYS A 881 29.80 -0.77 -58.06
N LYS A 882 31.05 -0.75 -58.52
CA LYS A 882 31.44 -1.42 -59.75
C LYS A 882 32.91 -1.87 -59.73
N LEU A 883 33.12 -3.17 -59.93
CA LEU A 883 34.43 -3.80 -60.08
C LEU A 883 34.71 -4.08 -61.56
N SER A 884 35.60 -3.30 -62.16
CA SER A 884 36.04 -3.53 -63.53
C SER A 884 37.14 -4.58 -63.62
N TYR A 885 37.10 -5.39 -64.67
CA TYR A 885 38.16 -6.31 -65.06
C TYR A 885 38.46 -6.19 -66.56
N SER A 886 39.69 -6.54 -66.93
CA SER A 886 40.13 -6.61 -68.31
C SER A 886 41.10 -7.77 -68.48
N PHE A 887 41.11 -8.39 -69.65
CA PHE A 887 42.02 -9.47 -69.96
C PHE A 887 42.66 -9.26 -71.32
N SER A 888 43.86 -9.81 -71.48
CA SER A 888 44.56 -9.86 -72.76
C SER A 888 45.36 -11.15 -72.85
N THR A 889 45.35 -11.75 -74.04
CA THR A 889 46.27 -12.83 -74.41
C THR A 889 47.39 -12.28 -75.31
N GLY A 890 48.49 -13.01 -75.35
CA GLY A 890 49.53 -12.90 -76.36
C GLY A 890 49.84 -14.31 -76.85
N GLU A 891 49.69 -14.56 -78.15
CA GLU A 891 49.84 -15.90 -78.74
C GLU A 891 48.85 -16.92 -78.15
N SER A 892 47.58 -16.55 -77.99
CA SER A 892 46.50 -17.52 -77.68
C SER A 892 45.13 -17.07 -78.21
N PRO A 893 44.41 -17.95 -78.95
CA PRO A 893 43.13 -17.61 -79.58
C PRO A 893 41.93 -17.59 -78.66
N ILE A 894 42.04 -18.13 -77.44
CA ILE A 894 40.91 -18.26 -76.53
C ILE A 894 41.39 -17.95 -75.12
N ILE A 895 40.57 -17.21 -74.40
CA ILE A 895 40.64 -17.06 -72.96
C ILE A 895 39.26 -17.29 -72.36
N SER A 896 39.19 -18.00 -71.25
CA SER A 896 37.95 -18.21 -70.50
C SER A 896 38.25 -18.27 -69.02
N GLY A 897 37.43 -17.64 -68.21
CA GLY A 897 37.65 -17.60 -66.77
C GLY A 897 36.45 -17.08 -65.99
N SER A 898 36.67 -16.95 -64.68
CA SER A 898 35.74 -16.34 -63.77
C SER A 898 36.47 -15.54 -62.71
N ILE A 899 35.79 -14.51 -62.22
CA ILE A 899 36.14 -13.77 -61.01
C ILE A 899 35.05 -13.97 -59.98
N ARG A 900 35.43 -14.07 -58.71
CA ARG A 900 34.53 -14.15 -57.56
C ARG A 900 34.95 -13.09 -56.54
N ALA A 901 34.15 -12.04 -56.42
CA ALA A 901 34.41 -10.95 -55.49
C ALA A 901 33.78 -11.24 -54.13
N LYS A 902 34.60 -11.17 -53.08
CA LYS A 902 34.17 -11.20 -51.68
C LYS A 902 33.86 -9.78 -51.23
N CYS A 903 32.58 -9.51 -51.08
CA CYS A 903 32.07 -8.19 -50.75
C CYS A 903 31.68 -8.17 -49.27
N TYR A 904 32.18 -7.20 -48.53
CA TYR A 904 31.89 -7.02 -47.12
C TYR A 904 30.92 -5.87 -46.94
N LEU A 905 29.96 -6.03 -46.04
CA LEU A 905 29.05 -4.97 -45.67
C LEU A 905 29.86 -3.78 -45.14
N ASN A 906 29.55 -2.56 -45.58
CA ASN A 906 30.24 -1.38 -45.09
C ASN A 906 29.85 -1.12 -43.61
N ASN A 907 30.76 -0.53 -42.83
CA ASN A 907 30.51 -0.29 -41.41
C ASN A 907 29.34 0.67 -41.17
N ASN A 908 29.11 1.63 -42.07
CA ASN A 908 28.04 2.62 -41.93
C ASN A 908 26.65 1.97 -41.98
N SER A 909 26.47 0.91 -42.77
CA SER A 909 25.20 0.19 -42.90
C SER A 909 24.89 -0.68 -41.68
N ILE A 910 25.92 -1.26 -41.04
CA ILE A 910 25.75 -1.96 -39.76
C ILE A 910 25.33 -0.99 -38.66
N GLU A 911 26.01 0.15 -38.56
CA GLU A 911 25.68 1.15 -37.55
C GLU A 911 24.30 1.78 -37.79
N LYS A 912 23.94 2.00 -39.06
CA LYS A 912 22.59 2.43 -39.44
C LYS A 912 21.53 1.41 -39.04
N TRP A 913 21.74 0.12 -39.34
CA TRP A 913 20.81 -0.94 -38.95
C TRP A 913 20.68 -1.06 -37.42
N LYS A 914 21.79 -0.98 -36.68
CA LYS A 914 21.76 -0.96 -35.20
C LYS A 914 20.96 0.22 -34.68
N GLN A 915 21.15 1.39 -35.27
CA GLN A 915 20.43 2.61 -34.88
C GLN A 915 18.94 2.51 -35.17
N GLU A 916 18.54 2.02 -36.35
CA GLU A 916 17.14 1.81 -36.72
C GLU A 916 16.47 0.76 -35.81
N THR A 917 17.16 -0.34 -35.53
CA THR A 917 16.67 -1.40 -34.63
C THR A 917 16.55 -0.92 -33.19
N PHE A 918 17.55 -0.16 -32.69
CA PHE A 918 17.49 0.48 -31.39
C PHE A 918 16.28 1.42 -31.29
N ASN A 919 16.08 2.29 -32.29
CA ASN A 919 14.96 3.21 -32.31
C ASN A 919 13.61 2.47 -32.34
N ALA A 920 13.52 1.35 -33.06
CA ALA A 920 12.31 0.52 -33.08
C ALA A 920 12.02 -0.08 -31.69
N ILE A 921 13.05 -0.57 -30.98
CA ILE A 921 12.93 -1.06 -29.60
C ILE A 921 12.47 0.04 -28.65
N ILE A 922 13.09 1.22 -28.70
CA ILE A 922 12.73 2.35 -27.84
C ILE A 922 11.31 2.83 -28.13
N LYS A 923 10.92 2.91 -29.41
CA LYS A 923 9.57 3.30 -29.81
C LYS A 923 8.52 2.33 -29.26
N ALA A 924 8.74 1.02 -29.38
CA ALA A 924 7.82 0.02 -28.83
C ALA A 924 7.72 0.10 -27.29
N TYR A 925 8.83 0.42 -26.61
CA TYR A 925 8.82 0.73 -25.18
C TYR A 925 7.98 2.00 -24.87
N GLU A 926 8.14 3.08 -25.63
CA GLU A 926 7.39 4.33 -25.43
C GLU A 926 5.89 4.13 -25.66
N GLU A 927 5.49 3.32 -26.65
CA GLU A 927 4.10 2.94 -26.90
C GLU A 927 3.51 2.08 -25.75
N ALA A 928 4.29 1.13 -25.25
CA ALA A 928 3.91 0.35 -24.08
C ALA A 928 3.77 1.24 -22.83
N LEU A 929 4.67 2.21 -22.65
CA LEU A 929 4.64 3.15 -21.53
C LEU A 929 3.42 4.07 -21.61
N ALA A 930 3.07 4.55 -22.80
CA ALA A 930 1.85 5.33 -23.02
C ALA A 930 0.61 4.52 -22.66
N THR A 931 0.50 3.28 -23.16
CA THR A 931 -0.61 2.36 -22.85
C THR A 931 -0.74 2.12 -21.34
N TYR A 932 0.39 1.92 -20.67
CA TYR A 932 0.45 1.78 -19.22
C TYR A 932 -0.02 3.04 -18.49
N ASN A 933 0.46 4.22 -18.89
CA ASN A 933 0.08 5.49 -18.29
C ASN A 933 -1.42 5.80 -18.49
N ASP A 934 -1.97 5.49 -19.66
CA ASP A 934 -3.39 5.65 -19.97
C ASP A 934 -4.26 4.73 -19.10
N ALA A 935 -3.88 3.45 -18.99
CA ALA A 935 -4.56 2.49 -18.12
C ALA A 935 -4.42 2.88 -16.63
N LEU A 936 -3.26 3.42 -16.24
CA LEU A 936 -3.02 3.95 -14.90
C LEU A 936 -3.94 5.14 -14.60
N ALA A 937 -4.05 6.09 -15.52
CA ALA A 937 -4.89 7.28 -15.37
C ALA A 937 -6.39 6.92 -15.33
N GLU A 938 -6.85 6.01 -16.19
CA GLU A 938 -8.23 5.51 -16.18
C GLU A 938 -8.58 4.85 -14.84
N LYS A 939 -7.67 4.02 -14.31
CA LYS A 939 -7.89 3.30 -13.04
C LYS A 939 -7.74 4.19 -11.80
N GLN A 940 -6.85 5.17 -11.83
CA GLN A 940 -6.78 6.23 -10.81
C GLN A 940 -8.10 7.01 -10.76
N ALA A 941 -8.67 7.36 -11.92
CA ALA A 941 -9.95 8.04 -12.00
C ALA A 941 -11.12 7.19 -11.45
N GLU A 942 -11.15 5.88 -11.75
CA GLU A 942 -12.19 4.96 -11.26
C GLU A 942 -12.22 4.83 -9.73
N GLY A 943 -11.05 4.77 -9.09
CA GLY A 943 -11.05 4.48 -7.67
C GLY A 943 -11.04 5.69 -6.74
N VAL A 944 -10.56 6.87 -7.20
CA VAL A 944 -10.87 8.15 -6.52
C VAL A 944 -12.38 8.30 -6.31
N GLN A 945 -13.18 7.72 -7.23
CA GLN A 945 -14.63 7.66 -7.15
C GLN A 945 -15.19 6.67 -6.11
N ILE A 946 -14.49 5.57 -5.79
CA ILE A 946 -14.96 4.51 -4.86
C ILE A 946 -14.54 4.80 -3.42
N LEU A 947 -13.33 5.33 -3.20
CA LEU A 947 -12.82 5.64 -1.85
C LEU A 947 -13.29 7.02 -1.35
N GLY A 948 -13.61 7.97 -2.23
CA GLY A 948 -14.08 9.30 -1.86
C GLY A 948 -15.52 9.37 -1.30
N THR A 949 -16.29 8.28 -1.36
CA THR A 949 -17.73 8.29 -1.06
C THR A 949 -18.12 8.12 0.41
N ASN A 950 -17.23 7.68 1.31
CA ASN A 950 -17.60 7.50 2.72
C ASN A 950 -16.42 7.73 3.70
N PRO A 951 -16.31 8.94 4.31
CA PRO A 951 -15.29 9.26 5.30
C PRO A 951 -15.25 8.32 6.52
N LEU A 952 -16.38 7.69 6.90
CA LEU A 952 -16.43 6.75 8.04
C LEU A 952 -15.55 5.51 7.80
N PHE A 953 -15.42 5.09 6.55
CA PHE A 953 -14.55 3.98 6.18
C PHE A 953 -13.09 4.26 6.55
N TYR A 954 -12.61 5.49 6.30
CA TYR A 954 -11.26 5.89 6.68
C TYR A 954 -11.08 5.96 8.20
N ARG A 955 -12.08 6.45 8.93
CA ARG A 955 -12.06 6.47 10.41
C ARG A 955 -11.95 5.06 10.99
N GLU A 956 -12.67 4.08 10.41
CA GLU A 956 -12.61 2.67 10.84
C GLU A 956 -11.22 2.06 10.63
N ILE A 957 -10.58 2.34 9.49
CA ILE A 957 -9.21 1.90 9.21
C ILE A 957 -8.23 2.49 10.22
N GLU A 958 -8.26 3.82 10.39
CA GLU A 958 -7.39 4.50 11.35
C GLU A 958 -7.58 3.93 12.77
N ASN A 959 -8.83 3.79 13.21
CA ASN A 959 -9.15 3.22 14.52
C ASN A 959 -8.60 1.80 14.67
N THR A 960 -8.83 0.93 13.70
CA THR A 960 -8.41 -0.48 13.73
C THR A 960 -6.89 -0.60 13.82
N ILE A 961 -6.18 0.16 12.98
CA ILE A 961 -4.72 0.11 12.92
C ILE A 961 -4.08 0.72 14.17
N LEU A 962 -4.58 1.87 14.62
CA LEU A 962 -4.10 2.51 15.85
C LEU A 962 -4.43 1.66 17.09
N ARG A 963 -5.62 1.06 17.17
CA ARG A 963 -6.02 0.12 18.22
C ARG A 963 -5.03 -1.03 18.34
N LYS A 964 -4.77 -1.72 17.22
CA LYS A 964 -3.79 -2.81 17.17
C LYS A 964 -2.42 -2.32 17.65
N ASN A 965 -1.95 -1.19 17.15
CA ASN A 965 -0.66 -0.64 17.52
C ASN A 965 -0.59 -0.30 19.02
N CYS A 966 -1.64 0.27 19.61
CA CYS A 966 -1.71 0.55 21.06
C CYS A 966 -1.69 -0.73 21.89
N ILE A 967 -2.50 -1.74 21.54
CA ILE A 967 -2.52 -3.02 22.27
C ILE A 967 -1.14 -3.70 22.18
N SER A 968 -0.34 -3.49 21.11
CA SER A 968 1.03 -4.01 21.04
C SER A 968 1.96 -3.51 22.16
N TYR A 969 1.68 -2.35 22.78
CA TYR A 969 2.45 -1.87 23.95
C TYR A 969 2.03 -2.57 25.26
N LEU A 970 0.87 -3.22 25.25
CA LEU A 970 0.25 -3.82 26.44
C LEU A 970 0.52 -5.33 26.54
N ILE A 971 1.07 -5.98 25.50
CA ILE A 971 1.17 -7.43 25.42
C ILE A 971 2.58 -7.93 25.05
N ASP A 972 2.84 -9.23 25.28
CA ASP A 972 4.02 -9.90 24.74
C ASP A 972 3.86 -10.07 23.23
N GLN A 973 4.81 -9.56 22.44
CA GLN A 973 4.76 -9.61 20.98
C GLN A 973 5.37 -10.90 20.41
N THR A 974 5.95 -11.76 21.26
CA THR A 974 6.56 -13.02 20.84
C THR A 974 5.47 -13.97 20.30
N PRO A 975 5.61 -14.53 19.08
CA PRO A 975 4.58 -15.38 18.49
C PRO A 975 4.22 -16.62 19.33
N THR A 976 5.16 -17.11 20.14
CA THR A 976 4.98 -18.28 21.02
C THR A 976 4.32 -17.93 22.35
N ALA A 977 4.28 -16.67 22.77
CA ALA A 977 3.70 -16.26 24.05
C ALA A 977 2.20 -16.59 24.13
N LYS A 978 1.68 -17.09 25.24
CA LYS A 978 0.25 -17.47 25.31
C LYS A 978 -0.70 -16.32 25.05
N ARG A 979 -0.36 -15.12 25.53
CA ARG A 979 -1.17 -13.89 25.47
C ARG A 979 -0.64 -12.92 24.42
N THR A 980 -0.72 -13.32 23.15
CA THR A 980 -0.35 -12.50 21.98
C THR A 980 -1.39 -12.57 20.85
N TYR A 981 -1.23 -11.84 19.75
CA TYR A 981 -2.14 -11.95 18.60
C TYR A 981 -1.93 -13.23 17.78
N GLY A 982 -2.89 -13.58 16.93
CA GLY A 982 -2.69 -14.57 15.85
C GLY A 982 -2.64 -16.03 16.29
N LYS A 983 -3.21 -16.37 17.46
CA LYS A 983 -3.27 -17.77 17.91
C LYS A 983 -4.27 -18.59 17.08
N ASN A 984 -3.84 -19.80 16.70
CA ASN A 984 -4.67 -20.74 15.96
C ASN A 984 -5.37 -21.70 16.94
N PHE A 985 -6.69 -21.63 16.98
CA PHE A 985 -7.56 -22.56 17.72
C PHE A 985 -8.55 -23.25 16.79
N LEU A 986 -8.17 -23.49 15.53
CA LEU A 986 -8.94 -24.26 14.57
C LEU A 986 -8.30 -25.64 14.35
N ASN A 987 -9.11 -26.68 14.27
CA ASN A 987 -8.74 -28.03 13.88
C ASN A 987 -9.05 -28.22 12.39
N GLY A 988 -8.05 -28.50 11.55
CA GLY A 988 -8.27 -28.93 10.16
C GLY A 988 -7.33 -28.34 9.10
N VAL A 989 -7.38 -28.92 7.90
CA VAL A 989 -6.73 -28.44 6.68
C VAL A 989 -7.48 -27.19 6.21
N ASN A 990 -6.77 -26.11 5.86
CA ASN A 990 -7.26 -24.81 5.35
C ASN A 990 -8.25 -24.95 4.17
N THR A 991 -9.47 -25.43 4.44
CA THR A 991 -10.53 -25.72 3.49
C THR A 991 -11.84 -25.28 4.11
N PHE A 992 -12.75 -24.77 3.28
CA PHE A 992 -14.01 -24.18 3.72
C PHE A 992 -14.86 -25.15 4.56
N ASP A 993 -14.80 -26.45 4.25
CA ASP A 993 -15.61 -27.50 4.88
C ASP A 993 -14.93 -28.16 6.10
N GLY A 994 -13.69 -27.77 6.43
CA GLY A 994 -12.86 -28.44 7.44
C GLY A 994 -12.45 -27.60 8.64
N ASN A 995 -13.03 -26.41 8.83
CA ASN A 995 -12.67 -25.49 9.93
C ASN A 995 -13.53 -25.73 11.17
N GLU A 996 -13.08 -26.60 12.08
CA GLU A 996 -13.74 -26.80 13.38
C GLU A 996 -13.00 -26.05 14.51
N VAL A 997 -13.72 -25.53 15.50
CA VAL A 997 -13.10 -24.85 16.65
C VAL A 997 -12.52 -25.88 17.61
N ASN A 998 -11.24 -25.71 17.98
CA ASN A 998 -10.57 -26.49 19.01
C ASN A 998 -10.96 -25.99 20.41
N LEU A 999 -11.99 -26.60 21.00
CA LEU A 999 -12.47 -26.28 22.33
C LEU A 999 -11.50 -26.80 23.41
N SER A 1000 -10.76 -25.88 24.05
CA SER A 1000 -9.78 -26.19 25.09
C SER A 1000 -9.76 -25.13 26.20
N ALA A 1001 -9.18 -25.46 27.35
CA ALA A 1001 -8.97 -24.49 28.43
C ALA A 1001 -8.07 -23.32 28.01
N ASP A 1002 -7.14 -23.56 27.07
CA ASP A 1002 -6.28 -22.52 26.50
C ASP A 1002 -7.08 -21.55 25.63
N LEU A 1003 -8.12 -22.01 24.92
CA LEU A 1003 -9.03 -21.14 24.18
C LEU A 1003 -9.83 -20.24 25.13
N ASP A 1004 -10.28 -20.75 26.29
CA ASP A 1004 -11.01 -19.97 27.28
C ASP A 1004 -10.13 -18.89 27.95
N ASP A 1005 -8.88 -19.21 28.30
CA ASP A 1005 -7.91 -18.21 28.81
C ASP A 1005 -7.60 -17.16 27.74
N TYR A 1006 -7.37 -17.59 26.49
CA TYR A 1006 -7.12 -16.68 25.38
C TYR A 1006 -8.31 -15.76 25.09
N ALA A 1007 -9.53 -16.30 25.07
CA ALA A 1007 -10.75 -15.53 24.87
C ALA A 1007 -10.99 -14.52 26.01
N SER A 1008 -10.66 -14.89 27.24
CA SER A 1008 -10.73 -13.98 28.40
C SER A 1008 -9.72 -12.85 28.28
N PHE A 1009 -8.51 -13.14 27.82
CA PHE A 1009 -7.49 -12.16 27.50
C PHE A 1009 -7.93 -11.19 26.39
N VAL A 1010 -8.47 -11.70 25.27
CA VAL A 1010 -8.98 -10.88 24.16
C VAL A 1010 -10.13 -9.99 24.64
N LYS A 1011 -11.08 -10.53 25.41
CA LYS A 1011 -12.19 -9.75 25.99
C LYS A 1011 -11.68 -8.61 26.85
N PHE A 1012 -10.68 -8.85 27.69
CA PHE A 1012 -10.08 -7.82 28.52
C PHE A 1012 -9.46 -6.69 27.68
N MET A 1013 -8.63 -7.02 26.68
CA MET A 1013 -7.98 -6.02 25.82
C MET A 1013 -8.99 -5.19 25.00
N GLU A 1014 -10.05 -5.82 24.49
CA GLU A 1014 -11.06 -5.13 23.68
C GLU A 1014 -12.10 -4.35 24.51
N GLN A 1015 -12.45 -4.82 25.71
CA GLN A 1015 -13.55 -4.23 26.50
C GLN A 1015 -13.10 -3.26 27.59
N ALA A 1016 -11.89 -3.43 28.13
CA ALA A 1016 -11.39 -2.59 29.22
C ALA A 1016 -11.11 -1.15 28.78
N PHE A 1017 -10.82 -0.93 27.50
CA PHE A 1017 -10.55 0.39 26.93
C PHE A 1017 -11.71 0.85 26.03
N GLU A 1018 -11.91 2.16 25.94
CA GLU A 1018 -12.95 2.76 25.09
C GLU A 1018 -12.37 3.12 23.71
N TRP A 1019 -12.03 2.10 22.92
CA TRP A 1019 -11.38 2.26 21.61
C TRP A 1019 -12.17 3.12 20.63
N ASP A 1020 -13.50 3.15 20.73
CA ASP A 1020 -14.38 3.89 19.81
C ASP A 1020 -14.28 5.43 20.01
N ILE A 1021 -13.77 5.89 21.15
CA ILE A 1021 -13.59 7.32 21.46
C ILE A 1021 -12.12 7.70 21.66
N MET A 1022 -11.19 6.87 21.15
CA MET A 1022 -9.76 7.21 21.18
C MET A 1022 -9.50 8.53 20.44
N SER A 1023 -8.58 9.34 20.96
CA SER A 1023 -8.15 10.56 20.29
C SER A 1023 -6.72 10.41 19.80
N TYR A 1024 -6.42 10.92 18.61
CA TYR A 1024 -5.10 10.82 18.03
C TYR A 1024 -4.65 12.12 17.37
N ASN A 1025 -3.34 12.31 17.33
CA ASN A 1025 -2.69 13.43 16.67
C ASN A 1025 -1.52 12.92 15.83
N PHE A 1026 -1.51 13.28 14.55
CA PHE A 1026 -0.52 12.83 13.59
C PHE A 1026 0.61 13.85 13.47
N TYR A 1027 1.83 13.43 13.81
CA TYR A 1027 3.02 14.23 13.61
C TYR A 1027 3.59 14.01 12.19
N PRO A 1028 4.13 15.04 11.53
CA PRO A 1028 4.51 14.96 10.12
C PRO A 1028 5.55 13.88 9.79
N TYR A 1029 5.65 13.55 8.50
CA TYR A 1029 6.54 12.52 7.94
C TYR A 1029 8.00 12.55 8.42
N TYR A 1030 8.55 13.72 8.77
CA TYR A 1030 9.96 13.84 9.17
C TYR A 1030 10.30 13.20 10.53
N TRP A 1031 9.28 12.74 11.29
CA TRP A 1031 9.47 11.89 12.46
C TRP A 1031 9.59 10.39 12.12
N ALA A 1032 9.34 10.01 10.87
CA ALA A 1032 9.53 8.64 10.35
C ALA A 1032 10.99 8.35 10.02
N ASN A 1033 11.27 7.10 9.63
CA ASN A 1033 12.54 6.76 8.99
C ASN A 1033 12.78 7.63 7.73
N ARG A 1034 14.02 8.13 7.57
CA ARG A 1034 14.43 9.04 6.49
C ARG A 1034 14.16 8.48 5.08
N GLU A 1035 14.27 7.17 4.92
CA GLU A 1035 14.04 6.50 3.63
C GLU A 1035 12.57 6.58 3.16
N GLU A 1036 11.63 6.74 4.09
CA GLU A 1036 10.20 6.80 3.80
C GLU A 1036 9.71 8.24 3.55
N TRP A 1037 10.53 9.26 3.79
CA TRP A 1037 10.11 10.66 3.73
C TRP A 1037 9.55 11.07 2.37
N ALA A 1038 10.22 10.68 1.28
CA ALA A 1038 9.77 11.02 -0.08
C ALA A 1038 8.38 10.42 -0.39
N LYS A 1039 8.17 9.15 0.02
CA LYS A 1039 6.90 8.43 -0.16
C LYS A 1039 5.79 9.02 0.70
N MET A 1040 6.10 9.37 1.95
CA MET A 1040 5.13 9.96 2.89
C MET A 1040 4.77 11.39 2.52
N TYR A 1041 5.72 12.21 2.06
CA TYR A 1041 5.48 13.61 1.71
C TYR A 1041 4.50 13.78 0.53
N GLN A 1042 4.57 12.87 -0.45
CA GLN A 1042 3.83 12.96 -1.71
C GLN A 1042 2.46 12.26 -1.68
N TYR A 1043 2.01 11.73 -0.54
CA TYR A 1043 0.72 11.03 -0.51
C TYR A 1043 -0.45 12.02 -0.67
N ASP A 1044 -1.11 12.02 -1.82
CA ASP A 1044 -2.23 12.92 -2.18
C ASP A 1044 -3.45 12.16 -2.75
N GLN A 1045 -3.49 10.84 -2.56
CA GLN A 1045 -4.44 9.92 -3.19
C GLN A 1045 -5.81 9.85 -2.50
N THR A 1046 -6.09 10.78 -1.59
CA THR A 1046 -7.38 10.90 -0.90
C THR A 1046 -7.72 12.37 -0.70
N ASN A 1047 -9.01 12.66 -0.78
CA ASN A 1047 -9.57 13.98 -0.45
C ASN A 1047 -9.89 14.11 1.05
N ASP A 1048 -9.80 13.02 1.84
CA ASP A 1048 -9.96 13.08 3.29
C ASP A 1048 -8.66 13.57 3.95
N SER A 1049 -8.70 14.76 4.54
CA SER A 1049 -7.53 15.43 5.10
C SER A 1049 -6.93 14.67 6.30
N VAL A 1050 -7.75 13.97 7.09
CA VAL A 1050 -7.28 13.27 8.28
C VAL A 1050 -6.65 11.93 7.91
N PHE A 1051 -7.23 11.22 6.93
CA PHE A 1051 -6.65 9.99 6.40
C PHE A 1051 -5.36 10.28 5.63
N LYS A 1052 -5.32 11.39 4.91
CA LYS A 1052 -4.07 11.91 4.33
C LYS A 1052 -3.03 12.14 5.42
N ALA A 1053 -3.36 12.84 6.50
CA ALA A 1053 -2.45 13.07 7.61
C ALA A 1053 -1.98 11.74 8.25
N PHE A 1054 -2.85 10.75 8.43
CA PHE A 1054 -2.49 9.40 8.89
C PHE A 1054 -1.43 8.77 7.98
N MET A 1055 -1.64 8.80 6.67
CA MET A 1055 -0.74 8.20 5.67
C MET A 1055 0.60 8.95 5.51
N GLN A 1056 0.59 10.28 5.73
CA GLN A 1056 1.77 11.16 5.69
C GLN A 1056 2.52 11.24 7.03
N SER A 1057 2.00 10.65 8.10
CA SER A 1057 2.57 10.82 9.43
C SER A 1057 3.72 9.87 9.73
N GLY A 1058 4.75 10.39 10.39
CA GLY A 1058 5.88 9.60 10.87
C GLY A 1058 5.73 9.12 12.31
N MET A 1059 4.84 9.75 13.08
CA MET A 1059 4.51 9.34 14.44
C MET A 1059 3.08 9.80 14.78
N ALA A 1060 2.34 9.02 15.55
CA ALA A 1060 1.05 9.42 16.12
C ALA A 1060 1.13 9.45 17.65
N ARG A 1061 0.53 10.47 18.25
CA ARG A 1061 0.19 10.48 19.67
C ARG A 1061 -1.26 10.03 19.80
N VAL A 1062 -1.50 8.89 20.43
CA VAL A 1062 -2.83 8.32 20.66
C VAL A 1062 -3.15 8.38 22.15
N ILE A 1063 -4.33 8.85 22.52
CA ILE A 1063 -4.83 8.88 23.90
C ILE A 1063 -6.08 8.02 23.96
N VAL A 1064 -6.06 7.04 24.86
CA VAL A 1064 -7.14 6.07 25.05
C VAL A 1064 -7.64 6.15 26.49
N THR A 1065 -8.96 6.15 26.66
CA THR A 1065 -9.61 6.13 27.96
C THR A 1065 -9.92 4.69 28.40
N VAL A 1066 -9.85 4.44 29.70
CA VAL A 1066 -10.31 3.18 30.29
C VAL A 1066 -11.80 3.26 30.58
N ARG A 1067 -12.53 2.18 30.27
CA ARG A 1067 -13.96 2.07 30.51
C ARG A 1067 -14.26 2.12 32.02
N PRO A 1068 -15.32 2.81 32.46
CA PRO A 1068 -15.76 2.80 33.85
C PRO A 1068 -15.92 1.40 34.41
N GLY A 1069 -15.34 1.17 35.58
CA GLY A 1069 -15.30 -0.12 36.27
C GLY A 1069 -14.09 -1.00 35.93
N PHE A 1070 -13.31 -0.66 34.90
CA PHE A 1070 -12.10 -1.39 34.51
C PHE A 1070 -10.80 -0.70 34.97
N GLU A 1071 -10.86 0.50 35.56
CA GLU A 1071 -9.69 1.31 35.91
C GLU A 1071 -8.74 0.62 36.89
N GLU A 1072 -9.30 -0.16 37.82
CA GLU A 1072 -8.53 -0.90 38.81
C GLU A 1072 -7.92 -2.17 38.19
N ALA A 1073 -8.69 -2.88 37.37
CA ALA A 1073 -8.24 -4.08 36.68
C ALA A 1073 -7.14 -3.78 35.63
N VAL A 1074 -7.28 -2.69 34.86
CA VAL A 1074 -6.25 -2.23 33.92
C VAL A 1074 -4.97 -1.87 34.64
N ARG A 1075 -5.05 -1.15 35.76
CA ARG A 1075 -3.83 -0.82 36.50
C ARG A 1075 -3.17 -2.00 37.19
N TYR A 1076 -3.97 -2.92 37.75
CA TYR A 1076 -3.47 -4.19 38.24
C TYR A 1076 -2.73 -4.95 37.14
N TYR A 1077 -3.28 -4.99 35.93
CA TYR A 1077 -2.61 -5.58 34.77
C TYR A 1077 -1.32 -4.84 34.40
N MET A 1078 -1.32 -3.51 34.35
CA MET A 1078 -0.12 -2.72 34.04
C MET A 1078 1.04 -2.93 35.03
N GLN A 1079 0.73 -3.28 36.29
CA GLN A 1079 1.74 -3.47 37.34
C GLN A 1079 2.18 -4.93 37.51
N THR A 1080 1.29 -5.89 37.25
CA THR A 1080 1.53 -7.32 37.55
C THR A 1080 1.55 -8.22 36.31
N GLY A 1081 1.08 -7.72 35.17
CA GLY A 1081 0.85 -8.51 33.94
C GLY A 1081 -0.27 -9.56 34.07
N GLN A 1082 -0.98 -9.61 35.20
CA GLN A 1082 -2.10 -10.53 35.44
C GLN A 1082 -3.45 -9.85 35.23
N ILE A 1083 -4.39 -10.58 34.62
CA ILE A 1083 -5.77 -10.12 34.47
C ILE A 1083 -6.53 -10.48 35.74
N TRP A 1084 -7.24 -9.51 36.30
CA TRP A 1084 -8.10 -9.74 37.46
C TRP A 1084 -9.43 -10.37 37.04
N ASN A 1085 -9.66 -11.63 37.45
CA ASN A 1085 -10.86 -12.39 37.09
C ASN A 1085 -12.07 -12.04 37.97
N GLY A 1086 -12.50 -10.77 37.89
CA GLY A 1086 -13.71 -10.26 38.55
C GLY A 1086 -13.63 -10.14 40.09
N GLY A 1087 -14.62 -9.46 40.66
CA GLY A 1087 -14.71 -9.17 42.10
C GLY A 1087 -14.10 -7.83 42.49
N GLU A 1088 -14.03 -7.53 43.78
CA GLU A 1088 -13.37 -6.30 44.25
C GLU A 1088 -11.86 -6.39 44.00
N VAL A 1089 -11.29 -5.47 43.20
CA VAL A 1089 -9.85 -5.46 42.91
C VAL A 1089 -9.11 -4.90 44.13
N PRO A 1090 -8.16 -5.64 44.73
CA PRO A 1090 -7.37 -5.12 45.82
C PRO A 1090 -6.36 -4.09 45.28
N VAL A 1091 -6.09 -3.09 46.10
CA VAL A 1091 -5.33 -1.91 45.70
C VAL A 1091 -3.85 -2.18 45.97
N ILE A 1092 -2.94 -1.93 45.03
CA ILE A 1092 -1.50 -2.09 45.30
C ILE A 1092 -0.99 -0.83 46.01
N GLU A 1093 -0.10 -1.01 46.99
CA GLU A 1093 0.49 0.06 47.81
C GLU A 1093 1.38 1.01 46.98
N ASP A 1094 0.75 2.00 46.32
CA ASP A 1094 1.40 3.06 45.54
C ASP A 1094 0.70 4.41 45.82
N GLU A 1095 1.46 5.43 46.21
CA GLU A 1095 0.96 6.76 46.59
C GLU A 1095 0.15 7.44 45.47
N LEU A 1096 0.55 7.25 44.20
CA LEU A 1096 -0.17 7.79 43.04
C LEU A 1096 -1.49 7.03 42.81
N TYR A 1097 -1.51 5.74 43.14
CA TYR A 1097 -2.66 4.87 42.94
C TYR A 1097 -3.79 5.18 43.91
N LEU A 1098 -3.46 5.39 45.19
CA LEU A 1098 -4.42 5.73 46.24
C LEU A 1098 -5.14 7.06 45.95
N SER A 1099 -4.40 8.08 45.54
CA SER A 1099 -4.94 9.39 45.12
C SER A 1099 -5.93 9.27 43.95
N ILE A 1100 -5.61 8.43 42.96
CA ILE A 1100 -6.48 8.25 41.80
C ILE A 1100 -7.76 7.50 42.15
N VAL A 1101 -7.68 6.46 42.98
CA VAL A 1101 -8.86 5.68 43.41
C VAL A 1101 -9.84 6.57 44.16
N ASP A 1102 -9.36 7.45 45.04
CA ASP A 1102 -10.20 8.42 45.74
C ASP A 1102 -10.82 9.44 44.79
N GLU A 1103 -10.08 9.87 43.77
CA GLU A 1103 -10.56 10.85 42.80
C GLU A 1103 -11.64 10.28 41.84
N LEU A 1104 -11.56 9.01 41.44
CA LEU A 1104 -12.54 8.32 40.59
C LEU A 1104 -13.92 8.13 41.25
N ARG A 1105 -14.04 8.32 42.57
CA ARG A 1105 -15.28 8.12 43.36
C ARG A 1105 -16.27 9.30 43.30
N ALA A 1106 -16.03 10.31 42.46
CA ALA A 1106 -16.91 11.47 42.32
C ALA A 1106 -18.23 11.12 41.57
N PRO A 1107 -19.36 11.77 41.88
CA PRO A 1107 -20.66 11.46 41.26
C PRO A 1107 -20.69 11.73 39.75
N GLU A 1108 -21.43 10.92 39.00
CA GLU A 1108 -21.55 10.95 37.53
C GLU A 1108 -22.88 11.58 37.06
N GLY A 1109 -22.90 12.16 35.85
CA GLY A 1109 -24.13 12.48 35.11
C GLY A 1109 -24.70 13.89 35.28
N GLU A 1110 -23.95 14.83 35.83
CA GLU A 1110 -24.42 16.20 36.02
C GLU A 1110 -24.28 17.04 34.74
N LYS A 1111 -25.34 17.80 34.41
CA LYS A 1111 -25.29 18.83 33.36
C LYS A 1111 -24.28 19.90 33.78
N VAL A 1112 -23.30 20.18 32.94
CA VAL A 1112 -22.29 21.21 33.22
C VAL A 1112 -22.62 22.45 32.41
N GLY A 1113 -23.03 23.52 33.10
CA GLY A 1113 -23.44 24.77 32.46
C GLY A 1113 -24.81 24.68 31.77
N LEU A 1114 -25.23 25.79 31.16
CA LEU A 1114 -26.50 25.92 30.43
C LEU A 1114 -26.32 25.52 28.94
N ALA A 1115 -27.40 25.11 28.29
CA ALA A 1115 -27.39 24.70 26.88
C ALA A 1115 -27.28 25.91 25.92
N TRP A 1116 -26.82 25.68 24.70
CA TRP A 1116 -26.84 26.70 23.63
C TRP A 1116 -27.50 26.16 22.34
N PRO A 1117 -28.22 27.01 21.58
CA PRO A 1117 -28.86 26.60 20.34
C PRO A 1117 -27.88 26.58 19.16
N THR A 1118 -28.10 25.70 18.18
CA THR A 1118 -27.40 25.72 16.88
C THR A 1118 -28.41 25.55 15.75
N ARG A 1119 -28.41 26.48 14.79
CA ARG A 1119 -29.34 26.49 13.65
C ARG A 1119 -28.65 25.99 12.38
N VAL A 1120 -29.01 24.81 11.91
CA VAL A 1120 -28.44 24.16 10.71
C VAL A 1120 -29.40 24.27 9.54
N PRO A 1121 -29.02 24.93 8.42
CA PRO A 1121 -29.87 25.00 7.24
C PRO A 1121 -30.09 23.63 6.60
N THR A 1122 -31.23 23.41 5.95
CA THR A 1122 -31.48 22.16 5.19
C THR A 1122 -31.86 22.43 3.74
N SER A 1123 -31.83 21.39 2.91
CA SER A 1123 -32.32 21.40 1.53
C SER A 1123 -33.84 21.17 1.42
N MET A 1124 -34.55 21.07 2.55
CA MET A 1124 -36.01 20.93 2.54
C MET A 1124 -36.68 22.28 2.35
N THR A 1125 -37.77 22.29 1.57
CA THR A 1125 -38.66 23.45 1.46
C THR A 1125 -40.01 23.15 2.10
N ILE A 1126 -40.62 24.19 2.66
CA ILE A 1126 -41.99 24.18 3.16
C ILE A 1126 -42.77 25.29 2.49
N LEU A 1127 -44.03 25.03 2.19
CA LEU A 1127 -44.97 26.06 1.78
C LEU A 1127 -45.34 26.92 2.99
N GLN A 1128 -45.17 28.23 2.89
CA GLN A 1128 -45.52 29.17 3.95
C GLN A 1128 -47.01 29.05 4.30
N ALA A 1129 -47.32 28.93 5.59
CA ALA A 1129 -48.69 28.88 6.09
C ALA A 1129 -49.52 30.07 5.56
N GLU A 1130 -50.81 29.82 5.29
CA GLU A 1130 -51.79 30.78 4.74
C GLU A 1130 -51.58 31.28 3.29
N SER A 1131 -50.74 30.62 2.50
CA SER A 1131 -50.81 30.70 1.02
C SER A 1131 -52.09 29.99 0.52
N ILE A 1132 -53.26 30.65 0.69
CA ILE A 1132 -54.65 30.21 0.40
C ILE A 1132 -54.85 28.68 0.47
N GLY A 1133 -55.26 28.18 1.64
CA GLY A 1133 -55.86 26.83 1.79
C GLY A 1133 -55.31 25.96 2.91
N LEU A 1134 -54.18 26.30 3.53
CA LEU A 1134 -53.58 25.54 4.63
C LEU A 1134 -53.55 26.36 5.93
N LYS A 1135 -54.51 26.13 6.83
CA LYS A 1135 -54.48 26.65 8.21
C LYS A 1135 -53.85 25.60 9.11
N VAL A 1136 -52.67 25.89 9.65
CA VAL A 1136 -51.95 25.02 10.59
C VAL A 1136 -51.54 25.84 11.82
N ASP A 1137 -51.82 25.34 13.02
CA ASP A 1137 -51.49 26.04 14.28
C ASP A 1137 -49.98 26.20 14.50
N LYS A 1138 -49.19 25.24 13.97
CA LYS A 1138 -47.73 25.28 13.84
C LYS A 1138 -47.35 24.54 12.57
N ALA A 1139 -46.62 25.19 11.67
CA ALA A 1139 -46.19 24.58 10.40
C ALA A 1139 -45.08 23.52 10.59
N LEU A 1140 -44.27 23.69 11.65
CA LEU A 1140 -43.10 22.87 11.94
C LEU A 1140 -43.10 22.42 13.42
N PRO A 1141 -42.64 21.19 13.73
CA PRO A 1141 -42.53 20.73 15.11
C PRO A 1141 -41.40 21.46 15.84
N PHE A 1142 -41.70 22.03 17.02
CA PHE A 1142 -40.75 22.80 17.83
C PHE A 1142 -41.06 22.65 19.33
N ASN A 1143 -40.03 22.39 20.14
CA ASN A 1143 -40.14 22.32 21.60
C ASN A 1143 -40.13 23.73 22.19
N THR A 1144 -41.17 24.11 22.94
CA THR A 1144 -41.31 25.47 23.50
C THR A 1144 -40.59 25.67 24.84
N ASP A 1145 -40.02 24.61 25.41
CA ASP A 1145 -39.28 24.69 26.67
C ASP A 1145 -37.83 25.16 26.43
N VAL A 1146 -37.57 26.43 26.78
CA VAL A 1146 -36.28 27.10 26.61
C VAL A 1146 -35.56 27.38 27.94
N THR A 1147 -36.03 26.86 29.08
CA THR A 1147 -35.47 27.21 30.41
C THR A 1147 -34.05 26.72 30.63
N ASP A 1148 -33.64 25.69 29.90
CA ASP A 1148 -32.31 25.06 29.98
C ASP A 1148 -31.23 25.82 29.19
N PHE A 1149 -31.58 26.85 28.41
CA PHE A 1149 -30.63 27.59 27.56
C PHE A 1149 -30.00 28.77 28.29
N GLU A 1150 -28.73 29.07 27.96
CA GLU A 1150 -27.98 30.19 28.53
C GLU A 1150 -28.60 31.54 28.20
N ASN A 1151 -29.08 31.69 26.95
CA ASN A 1151 -29.84 32.84 26.51
C ASN A 1151 -31.15 32.37 25.84
N PRO A 1152 -32.27 32.29 26.58
CA PRO A 1152 -33.57 31.88 26.05
C PRO A 1152 -34.07 32.75 24.89
N ASP A 1153 -33.71 34.04 24.86
CA ASP A 1153 -34.15 35.00 23.84
C ASP A 1153 -33.43 34.81 22.49
N GLU A 1154 -32.26 34.14 22.49
CA GLU A 1154 -31.48 33.85 21.29
C GLU A 1154 -31.83 32.49 20.66
N VAL A 1155 -32.68 31.69 21.30
CA VAL A 1155 -33.15 30.41 20.72
C VAL A 1155 -34.02 30.74 19.50
N PRO A 1156 -33.62 30.33 18.27
CA PRO A 1156 -34.40 30.64 17.09
C PRO A 1156 -35.77 29.98 17.18
N GLN A 1157 -36.82 30.78 17.26
CA GLN A 1157 -38.20 30.33 17.22
C GLN A 1157 -38.80 30.65 15.85
N SER A 1158 -39.76 29.84 15.41
CA SER A 1158 -40.62 30.20 14.29
C SER A 1158 -41.28 31.52 14.64
N SER A 1159 -40.98 32.58 13.88
CA SER A 1159 -41.81 33.77 13.90
C SER A 1159 -43.16 33.28 13.40
N GLN A 1160 -44.16 33.17 14.27
CA GLN A 1160 -45.53 33.02 13.80
C GLN A 1160 -45.73 34.17 12.82
N ILE A 1161 -45.73 33.87 11.52
CA ILE A 1161 -45.81 34.90 10.49
C ILE A 1161 -47.15 35.55 10.76
N ASN A 1162 -47.13 36.80 11.22
CA ASN A 1162 -48.34 37.49 11.66
C ASN A 1162 -49.37 37.41 10.54
N PHE A 1163 -50.57 36.93 10.89
CA PHE A 1163 -51.75 36.94 10.05
C PHE A 1163 -51.87 38.30 9.39
N ASN A 1164 -51.75 38.34 8.07
CA ASN A 1164 -52.25 39.46 7.33
C ASN A 1164 -52.97 38.86 6.13
N ASP A 1165 -54.27 39.12 6.03
CA ASP A 1165 -55.12 38.77 4.89
C ASP A 1165 -54.70 39.58 3.65
N ALA A 1166 -53.43 39.44 3.24
CA ALA A 1166 -52.88 40.05 2.06
C ALA A 1166 -53.40 39.28 0.84
N GLN A 1167 -54.68 39.51 0.50
CA GLN A 1167 -55.13 39.38 -0.87
C GLN A 1167 -54.27 40.32 -1.72
N ILE A 1168 -53.56 39.77 -2.71
CA ILE A 1168 -53.08 40.59 -3.82
C ILE A 1168 -54.32 41.11 -4.54
N GLY A 1169 -54.66 42.36 -4.24
CA GLY A 1169 -55.91 43.01 -4.62
C GLY A 1169 -56.52 43.77 -3.44
N GLY A 1170 -55.87 44.86 -3.02
CA GLY A 1170 -56.42 45.98 -2.25
C GLY A 1170 -57.39 45.65 -1.11
N ALA A 1171 -56.88 45.46 0.10
CA ALA A 1171 -57.60 45.81 1.31
C ALA A 1171 -56.93 47.05 1.91
N GLN A 1172 -57.73 48.12 2.06
CA GLN A 1172 -57.31 49.37 2.65
C GLN A 1172 -56.73 49.10 4.05
N THR A 1173 -55.46 49.43 4.25
CA THR A 1173 -55.05 49.99 5.53
C THR A 1173 -56.04 51.10 5.80
N VAL A 1174 -56.89 50.96 6.81
CA VAL A 1174 -57.61 52.13 7.34
C VAL A 1174 -56.52 52.98 7.95
N VAL A 1175 -55.92 53.84 7.13
CA VAL A 1175 -55.16 54.97 7.60
C VAL A 1175 -56.22 55.83 8.27
N ARG A 1176 -56.34 55.68 9.59
CA ARG A 1176 -57.13 56.57 10.41
C ARG A 1176 -56.55 57.95 10.16
N THR A 1177 -57.34 58.77 9.50
CA THR A 1177 -56.88 60.05 8.99
C THR A 1177 -57.80 61.12 9.50
N ALA A 1178 -57.22 62.20 9.99
CA ALA A 1178 -57.94 63.38 10.37
C ALA A 1178 -58.47 64.12 9.13
N ARG A 1179 -59.51 64.91 9.37
CA ARG A 1179 -60.10 65.84 8.39
C ARG A 1179 -60.07 67.23 8.97
N VAL A 1180 -59.66 68.22 8.17
CA VAL A 1180 -59.81 69.63 8.51
C VAL A 1180 -60.72 70.26 7.48
N LEU A 1181 -61.75 70.95 7.94
CA LEU A 1181 -62.68 71.66 7.06
C LEU A 1181 -62.95 73.04 7.62
N GLY A 1182 -63.48 73.93 6.79
CA GLY A 1182 -63.68 75.30 7.21
C GLY A 1182 -64.42 76.15 6.20
N LYS A 1183 -64.62 77.40 6.58
CA LYS A 1183 -65.34 78.39 5.79
C LYS A 1183 -64.73 79.77 5.95
N ILE A 1184 -64.51 80.43 4.83
CA ILE A 1184 -64.17 81.85 4.72
C ILE A 1184 -65.47 82.62 4.48
N ALA A 1185 -66.10 83.10 5.54
CA ALA A 1185 -67.33 83.89 5.46
C ALA A 1185 -67.01 85.31 4.95
N GLY A 1186 -67.84 85.84 4.06
CA GLY A 1186 -67.62 87.15 3.42
C GLY A 1186 -66.63 87.14 2.25
N SER A 1187 -66.27 85.96 1.73
CA SER A 1187 -65.39 85.79 0.57
C SER A 1187 -65.94 86.39 -0.73
N ASN A 1188 -67.24 86.72 -0.81
CA ASN A 1188 -67.90 87.32 -1.97
C ASN A 1188 -67.61 86.59 -3.32
N GLY A 1189 -67.46 85.27 -3.27
CA GLY A 1189 -67.18 84.43 -4.44
C GLY A 1189 -65.69 84.29 -4.80
N ILE A 1190 -64.77 84.83 -3.99
CA ILE A 1190 -63.33 84.67 -4.17
C ILE A 1190 -62.89 83.28 -3.67
N SER A 1191 -62.25 82.53 -4.56
CA SER A 1191 -61.71 81.19 -4.31
C SER A 1191 -60.27 81.27 -3.83
N SER A 1192 -60.09 81.46 -2.52
CA SER A 1192 -58.77 81.48 -1.86
C SER A 1192 -58.12 80.11 -1.78
N LYS A 1193 -56.80 80.07 -1.90
CA LYS A 1193 -55.98 78.86 -1.72
C LYS A 1193 -55.72 78.56 -0.25
N ILE A 1194 -56.08 77.35 0.16
CA ILE A 1194 -55.81 76.79 1.47
C ILE A 1194 -54.62 75.84 1.39
N LEU A 1195 -53.63 76.03 2.26
CA LEU A 1195 -52.38 75.29 2.25
C LEU A 1195 -52.06 74.76 3.64
N LEU A 1196 -51.88 73.44 3.76
CA LEU A 1196 -51.46 72.77 4.98
C LEU A 1196 -49.99 72.35 4.83
N LYS A 1197 -49.16 72.75 5.79
CA LYS A 1197 -47.72 72.46 5.80
C LYS A 1197 -47.34 71.69 7.06
N ASN A 1198 -46.32 70.86 6.94
CA ASN A 1198 -45.59 70.34 8.09
C ASN A 1198 -44.84 71.49 8.78
N ILE A 1199 -44.51 71.32 10.07
CA ILE A 1199 -43.77 72.34 10.85
C ILE A 1199 -42.38 72.66 10.24
N ASP A 1200 -41.82 71.74 9.45
CA ASP A 1200 -40.57 71.98 8.72
C ASP A 1200 -40.74 72.83 7.44
N GLY A 1201 -41.97 73.27 7.15
CA GLY A 1201 -42.33 74.12 6.01
C GLY A 1201 -42.66 73.37 4.72
N SER A 1202 -42.53 72.04 4.69
CA SER A 1202 -42.93 71.22 3.54
C SER A 1202 -44.46 71.16 3.40
N ILE A 1203 -44.96 71.17 2.16
CA ILE A 1203 -46.42 71.15 1.90
C ILE A 1203 -46.94 69.73 2.14
N GLN A 1204 -47.91 69.59 3.04
CA GLN A 1204 -48.59 68.34 3.34
C GLN A 1204 -49.78 68.13 2.41
N ASP A 1205 -50.64 69.15 2.26
CA ASP A 1205 -51.81 69.11 1.37
C ASP A 1205 -52.28 70.52 1.00
N LEU A 1206 -53.08 70.66 -0.06
CA LEU A 1206 -53.65 71.94 -0.48
C LEU A 1206 -55.04 71.78 -1.10
N THR A 1207 -55.86 72.82 -0.95
CA THR A 1207 -57.18 72.92 -1.58
C THR A 1207 -57.53 74.37 -1.89
N TYR A 1208 -58.68 74.61 -2.49
CA TYR A 1208 -59.23 75.94 -2.72
C TYR A 1208 -60.64 76.00 -2.15
N CYS A 1209 -61.05 77.17 -1.63
CA CYS A 1209 -62.42 77.33 -1.17
C CYS A 1209 -63.41 77.44 -2.34
N ASP A 1210 -64.60 76.91 -2.15
CA ASP A 1210 -65.68 76.98 -3.13
C ASP A 1210 -66.30 78.39 -3.21
N ALA A 1211 -67.26 78.58 -4.12
CA ALA A 1211 -67.93 79.87 -4.31
C ALA A 1211 -68.67 80.40 -3.06
N ASN A 1212 -68.92 79.55 -2.06
CA ASN A 1212 -69.52 79.91 -0.77
C ASN A 1212 -68.48 80.09 0.35
N GLY A 1213 -67.18 79.99 0.01
CA GLY A 1213 -66.05 80.10 0.91
C GLY A 1213 -65.72 78.83 1.69
N SER A 1214 -66.39 77.70 1.43
CA SER A 1214 -66.16 76.44 2.14
C SER A 1214 -65.01 75.64 1.55
N TRP A 1215 -64.22 74.97 2.40
CA TRP A 1215 -63.06 74.18 2.00
C TRP A 1215 -62.87 72.97 2.91
N GLU A 1216 -62.18 71.94 2.41
CA GLU A 1216 -61.86 70.74 3.17
C GLU A 1216 -60.55 70.08 2.70
N LEU A 1217 -59.84 69.49 3.66
CA LEU A 1217 -58.65 68.66 3.50
C LEU A 1217 -58.90 67.33 4.22
N ASN A 1218 -58.77 66.23 3.50
CA ASN A 1218 -59.10 64.88 3.94
C ASN A 1218 -57.84 64.01 3.95
N HIS A 1219 -57.89 62.86 4.62
CA HIS A 1219 -56.81 61.88 4.63
C HIS A 1219 -55.49 62.36 5.29
N LEU A 1220 -55.58 63.24 6.30
CA LEU A 1220 -54.41 63.81 6.97
C LEU A 1220 -53.90 62.89 8.10
N PRO A 1221 -52.59 62.64 8.23
CA PRO A 1221 -52.04 61.90 9.37
C PRO A 1221 -52.23 62.65 10.69
N ALA A 1222 -52.23 61.95 11.83
CA ALA A 1222 -52.07 62.60 13.12
C ALA A 1222 -50.72 63.30 13.22
N GLY A 1223 -50.73 64.53 13.71
CA GLY A 1223 -49.54 65.38 13.75
C GLY A 1223 -49.89 66.85 13.93
N ARG A 1224 -48.85 67.68 14.01
CA ARG A 1224 -48.99 69.13 14.16
C ARG A 1224 -48.58 69.81 12.86
N TYR A 1225 -49.42 70.73 12.38
CA TYR A 1225 -49.31 71.33 11.04
C TYR A 1225 -49.53 72.84 11.09
N GLU A 1226 -48.94 73.57 10.16
CA GLU A 1226 -49.24 74.98 9.89
C GLU A 1226 -50.29 75.09 8.78
N LEU A 1227 -51.39 75.79 9.04
CA LEU A 1227 -52.50 75.99 8.13
C LEU A 1227 -52.59 77.46 7.71
N LEU A 1228 -52.56 77.67 6.39
CA LEU A 1228 -52.67 78.96 5.73
C LEU A 1228 -53.98 78.98 4.95
N LEU A 1229 -54.91 79.86 5.33
CA LEU A 1229 -56.25 79.98 4.72
C LEU A 1229 -56.31 80.99 3.57
N ASP A 1230 -55.21 81.70 3.34
CA ASP A 1230 -55.07 82.69 2.27
C ASP A 1230 -53.63 82.70 1.75
N ALA A 1231 -53.20 81.55 1.21
CA ALA A 1231 -51.80 81.32 0.85
C ALA A 1231 -51.31 82.17 -0.33
N GLU A 1232 -52.22 82.69 -1.15
CA GLU A 1232 -51.92 83.57 -2.30
C GLU A 1232 -52.25 85.05 -2.01
N ASN A 1233 -52.70 85.38 -0.79
CA ASN A 1233 -53.10 86.72 -0.32
C ASN A 1233 -54.22 87.33 -1.18
N ASP A 1234 -55.23 86.52 -1.48
CA ASP A 1234 -56.45 86.86 -2.20
C ASP A 1234 -57.35 87.84 -1.42
N PHE A 1235 -57.16 87.96 -0.10
CA PHE A 1235 -57.85 88.95 0.75
C PHE A 1235 -56.89 90.01 1.32
N PRO A 1236 -56.22 90.84 0.51
CA PRO A 1236 -55.17 91.74 1.01
C PRO A 1236 -55.69 92.69 2.09
N THR A 1237 -54.86 92.94 3.12
CA THR A 1237 -55.24 93.63 4.37
C THR A 1237 -55.59 95.11 4.21
N ASP A 1238 -55.36 95.70 3.04
CA ASP A 1238 -55.75 97.05 2.65
C ASP A 1238 -57.18 97.13 2.07
N THR A 1239 -57.76 95.98 1.68
CA THR A 1239 -59.07 95.88 1.01
C THR A 1239 -60.05 95.00 1.80
N TYR A 1240 -59.54 94.02 2.55
CA TYR A 1240 -60.33 93.13 3.39
C TYR A 1240 -59.77 93.11 4.82
N GLN A 1241 -60.66 93.18 5.81
CA GLN A 1241 -60.32 93.00 7.21
C GLN A 1241 -60.82 91.65 7.71
N VAL A 1242 -59.95 90.89 8.37
CA VAL A 1242 -60.36 89.69 9.11
C VAL A 1242 -61.01 90.16 10.41
N THR A 1243 -62.32 89.93 10.55
CA THR A 1243 -63.09 90.33 11.73
C THR A 1243 -63.18 89.21 12.76
N GLU A 1244 -62.99 87.95 12.34
CA GLU A 1244 -62.95 86.77 13.21
C GLU A 1244 -62.03 85.68 12.65
N GLY A 1245 -61.21 85.08 13.51
CA GLY A 1245 -60.23 84.05 13.14
C GLY A 1245 -58.87 84.62 12.68
N SER A 1246 -58.00 83.75 12.16
CA SER A 1246 -56.66 84.10 11.65
C SER A 1246 -56.40 83.41 10.31
N LYS A 1247 -55.76 84.13 9.39
CA LYS A 1247 -55.36 83.59 8.08
C LYS A 1247 -54.27 82.54 8.18
N GLU A 1248 -53.46 82.58 9.23
CA GLU A 1248 -52.39 81.62 9.49
C GLU A 1248 -52.54 81.10 10.92
N GLN A 1249 -52.50 79.78 11.10
CA GLN A 1249 -52.62 79.15 12.42
C GLN A 1249 -52.04 77.73 12.44
N VAL A 1250 -51.70 77.25 13.64
CA VAL A 1250 -51.17 75.89 13.83
C VAL A 1250 -52.28 74.97 14.32
N VAL A 1251 -52.42 73.80 13.69
CA VAL A 1251 -53.47 72.81 13.98
C VAL A 1251 -52.81 71.49 14.37
N GLU A 1252 -53.30 70.87 15.44
CA GLU A 1252 -52.83 69.57 15.92
C GLU A 1252 -53.95 68.54 15.75
N LEU A 1253 -53.67 67.49 14.99
CA LEU A 1253 -54.63 66.50 14.54
C LEU A 1253 -54.34 65.13 15.17
N GLN A 1254 -55.39 64.46 15.64
CA GLN A 1254 -55.36 63.08 16.10
C GLN A 1254 -56.09 62.16 15.11
N ASP A 1255 -55.79 60.87 15.18
CA ASP A 1255 -56.42 59.85 14.34
C ASP A 1255 -57.96 59.89 14.49
N ASP A 1256 -58.68 59.85 13.37
CA ASP A 1256 -60.15 59.94 13.26
C ASP A 1256 -60.78 61.27 13.74
N GLN A 1257 -60.00 62.34 13.92
CA GLN A 1257 -60.50 63.66 14.33
C GLN A 1257 -60.97 64.52 13.14
N THR A 1258 -62.12 65.20 13.28
CA THR A 1258 -62.51 66.29 12.37
C THR A 1258 -62.39 67.64 13.09
N VAL A 1259 -61.61 68.57 12.52
CA VAL A 1259 -61.41 69.91 13.06
C VAL A 1259 -62.01 70.94 12.11
N GLU A 1260 -62.88 71.81 12.62
CA GLU A 1260 -63.51 72.88 11.83
C GLU A 1260 -62.86 74.23 12.14
N ILE A 1261 -62.44 74.95 11.09
CA ILE A 1261 -61.72 76.22 11.20
C ILE A 1261 -62.32 77.25 10.26
N ASN A 1262 -62.97 78.25 10.84
CA ASN A 1262 -63.67 79.30 10.09
C ASN A 1262 -62.96 80.65 10.27
N ILE A 1263 -62.92 81.45 9.21
CA ILE A 1263 -62.52 82.86 9.26
C ILE A 1263 -63.61 83.72 8.65
N THR A 1264 -63.78 84.94 9.16
CA THR A 1264 -64.69 85.92 8.61
C THR A 1264 -63.88 87.10 8.09
N VAL A 1265 -64.03 87.39 6.80
CA VAL A 1265 -63.42 88.54 6.13
C VAL A 1265 -64.52 89.50 5.70
N GLU A 1266 -64.33 90.78 5.98
CA GLU A 1266 -65.24 91.85 5.58
C GLU A 1266 -64.49 92.81 4.66
N LEU A 1267 -65.15 93.30 3.61
CA LEU A 1267 -64.57 94.30 2.72
C LEU A 1267 -64.50 95.63 3.47
N LEU A 1268 -63.33 96.27 3.48
CA LEU A 1268 -63.07 97.55 4.18
C LEU A 1268 -63.82 98.74 3.59
#